data_AF-A0A2E6ZS99-F1
#
_entry.id   AF-A0A2E6ZS99-F1
#
_cell.length_a   1.000
_cell.length_b   1.000
_cell.length_c   1.000
_cell.angle_alpha   90.00
_cell.angle_beta   90.00
_cell.angle_gamma   90.00
#
_symmetry.space_group_name_H-M   'P 1'
#
loop_
_entity.id
_entity.type
_entity.pdbx_description
1 polymer ?
#
loop_
_entity_poly.entity_id
_entity_poly.type
_entity_poly.pdbx_seq_one_letter_code
_entity_poly.pdbx_strand_id
1 'polypeptide(L)'
;MTTSGYHLGINMGHDRSVAVVQDGKVIVAIEQERLDRIKHSVGFMLQSPDAMGQIQVPGESITYCLDHLGLKLSDVATITPNMPGVDLAPQIVRGKFSRDLKSKVRTVPSHHLAHAYSAYWPSGFDESLVLVVDASGSTSKNSEGRFTESYTLYEGRGGKLRALHCEQVRAHLAALSTLGFVYETVSRRAGFVTNLNSGLSFPEAGKLMGLAAYGGPQPNWEPWFTKADDPYKINLSAYDIFLEMAALEKRYDDDLGKPYFRPWLVDLAYKVQAELEHVLCQLVRDACATTGLKKLCIAGGVGLNSVANYKILRDCTLEDIFTFPAAADNGIAVGCALWAYHSEGGEQREPLGSACFGRSYSADEVDRALATFKDLVTAEKHDTNGMVRQVGEALSKGHIVARFESGSEFGPRALGHRSILADPTFGRMKDVVNARVKFREAFRPFAPFVPLDRANEVFDLSSPSPYMLLVAPVREHFRDDLPAITHEDGTGRVQTCTPDQDPFFHALCLEVEARRGGVPVLLNTSFNVAGQPIVETPEEAIETFLRTDIDFLALGDRWITRTHQLVKNYDEHIEDLEIEPRPNGLKPGQPSVLPLMKELDAAIFLGRQSRYWSDAEVAALSAKGARFKETSRLFPDADLLCPLRTQVGIDATLIIDPIGGSLLIDETAKHADVDLDRDRLETLLALKPDSHVQREALRVKLRATPAEIEDLVAEMTTVMKRFGIPVHASWQEESSSAPVALASASTSDGRTLEAFANGAFRIDQRLRRIRRAIIGHGYDEATIIQLLSLGSLQAIEPTQLHYYDTYVLPENALGDLIRLFQLRSSVPRQRVEDIFNVEDVQLLESLGLLADEGETLRGCVDLFCSGGLLFATDHRYLIRDGDYLNEDPVMYIGMDSHGLVQTAPQQHCDRVLDLCCGSGVQGLVASRYARQVTAVDLNPRAVRFARFNAQLNGITNFEVRHGSLYEVVAGETFDCILANPPFVPSPDESLKFRDGGTGGENILRAIIEGSGEHLALEGRLCIVTDLVDADRYEAKLRVWMGETACYGLILTTADRNESLFSVPHCHAPFGQSFEDYNGELGRWIDNFRSSSLHAVNFGYILIWRRPKSGSSDITKRTIHNPSSPIWEQVQGWVEQRRLWDSEEANSMVLALHPDVRMVTKETPGGEEKSCELHLGNNPFFTTYAVSTAIADELRHIYVSQPTLMDRLSSPDADWVENLHRKGVLRLTTARRPLRARQQAAGKGANGIKEHATKTTPTCLSSYLR
;
A
#
# COMPACT_ATOMS: atom_id res chain seq x y z
N MET A 1 44.22 -3.16 38.62
CA MET A 1 43.64 -1.82 38.83
C MET A 1 42.41 -1.78 37.97
N THR A 2 41.23 -1.86 38.59
CA THR A 2 39.94 -1.96 37.89
C THR A 2 39.47 -0.58 37.43
N THR A 3 38.69 -0.57 36.35
CA THR A 3 38.34 0.58 35.52
C THR A 3 37.11 1.31 36.05
N SER A 4 37.25 1.98 37.20
CA SER A 4 36.23 2.92 37.69
C SER A 4 36.11 4.11 36.74
N GLY A 5 35.07 4.10 35.92
CA GLY A 5 34.81 5.09 34.89
C GLY A 5 33.34 5.09 34.46
N TYR A 6 32.92 6.20 33.83
CA TYR A 6 31.55 6.36 33.36
C TYR A 6 31.37 5.74 31.97
N HIS A 7 30.39 4.87 31.78
CA HIS A 7 30.06 4.23 30.51
C HIS A 7 28.76 4.83 29.96
N LEU A 8 28.86 5.50 28.80
CA LEU A 8 27.73 6.16 28.14
C LEU A 8 27.10 5.21 27.11
N GLY A 9 25.82 4.90 27.26
CA GLY A 9 25.03 4.14 26.28
C GLY A 9 23.98 5.02 25.59
N ILE A 10 23.70 4.75 24.31
CA ILE A 10 22.83 5.60 23.47
C ILE A 10 21.94 4.72 22.58
N ASN A 11 20.63 4.93 22.62
CA ASN A 11 19.70 4.44 21.60
C ASN A 11 19.53 5.50 20.49
N MET A 12 19.67 5.09 19.23
CA MET A 12 19.50 5.93 18.04
C MET A 12 18.34 5.51 17.12
N GLY A 13 17.49 4.57 17.56
CA GLY A 13 16.29 4.10 16.85
C GLY A 13 15.08 5.04 17.01
N HIS A 14 13.90 4.45 17.21
CA HIS A 14 12.77 5.12 17.86
C HIS A 14 12.95 5.09 19.38
N ASP A 15 12.13 5.84 20.12
CA ASP A 15 12.23 5.95 21.59
C ASP A 15 13.66 6.30 22.05
N ARG A 16 14.30 7.24 21.32
CA ARG A 16 15.69 7.68 21.54
C ARG A 16 15.96 7.93 23.03
N SER A 17 17.06 7.38 23.54
CA SER A 17 17.41 7.48 24.96
C SER A 17 18.92 7.50 25.18
N VAL A 18 19.32 7.98 26.35
CA VAL A 18 20.71 7.99 26.82
C VAL A 18 20.75 7.52 28.27
N ALA A 19 21.81 6.79 28.63
CA ALA A 19 22.07 6.37 30.00
C ALA A 19 23.57 6.40 30.32
N VAL A 20 23.91 6.69 31.58
CA VAL A 20 25.28 6.60 32.10
C VAL A 20 25.35 5.60 33.25
N VAL A 21 26.28 4.66 33.13
CA VAL A 21 26.60 3.65 34.14
C VAL A 21 27.96 3.97 34.77
N GLN A 22 28.09 3.74 36.08
CA GLN A 22 29.37 3.73 36.78
C GLN A 22 29.38 2.54 37.75
N ASP A 23 30.46 1.76 37.77
CA ASP A 23 30.69 0.68 38.75
C ASP A 23 29.49 -0.29 38.90
N GLY A 24 28.89 -0.66 37.76
CA GLY A 24 27.72 -1.57 37.67
C GLY A 24 26.36 -0.91 37.88
N LYS A 25 26.32 0.34 38.36
CA LYS A 25 25.11 1.10 38.68
C LYS A 25 24.70 2.04 37.54
N VAL A 26 23.41 2.08 37.20
CA VAL A 26 22.83 3.16 36.39
C VAL A 26 22.71 4.41 37.26
N ILE A 27 23.35 5.51 36.83
CA ILE A 27 23.40 6.76 37.62
C ILE A 27 22.37 7.77 37.14
N VAL A 28 22.23 7.93 35.82
CA VAL A 28 21.28 8.84 35.16
C VAL A 28 20.87 8.26 33.81
N ALA A 29 19.61 8.43 33.43
CA ALA A 29 19.07 8.01 32.15
C ALA A 29 17.85 8.87 31.79
N ILE A 30 17.70 9.21 30.51
CA ILE A 30 16.58 10.03 30.03
C ILE A 30 16.13 9.61 28.63
N GLU A 31 14.83 9.68 28.39
CA GLU A 31 14.21 9.48 27.09
C GLU A 31 14.08 10.82 26.38
N GLN A 32 14.51 10.92 25.13
CA GLN A 32 14.52 12.17 24.37
C GLN A 32 13.12 12.76 24.18
N GLU A 33 12.06 11.94 24.20
CA GLU A 33 10.66 12.42 24.19
C GLU A 33 10.29 13.27 25.42
N ARG A 34 10.98 13.08 26.55
CA ARG A 34 10.79 13.92 27.76
C ARG A 34 11.25 15.36 27.50
N LEU A 35 12.26 15.54 26.64
CA LEU A 35 12.96 16.79 26.36
C LEU A 35 12.41 17.52 25.12
N ASP A 36 12.32 16.83 23.97
CA ASP A 36 11.81 17.43 22.72
C ASP A 36 10.27 17.50 22.67
N ARG A 37 9.60 16.89 23.66
CA ARG A 37 8.14 16.78 23.80
C ARG A 37 7.46 16.02 22.64
N ILE A 38 8.22 15.33 21.79
CA ILE A 38 7.74 14.49 20.69
C ILE A 38 7.68 13.03 21.16
N LYS A 39 6.46 12.54 21.42
CA LYS A 39 6.21 11.14 21.81
C LYS A 39 6.77 10.16 20.78
N HIS A 40 7.43 9.10 21.23
CA HIS A 40 8.19 8.15 20.40
C HIS A 40 9.33 8.79 19.59
N SER A 41 10.01 9.79 20.18
CA SER A 41 11.10 10.58 19.57
C SER A 41 12.07 9.75 18.71
N VAL A 42 12.07 10.00 17.39
CA VAL A 42 12.77 9.20 16.37
C VAL A 42 14.15 9.75 15.97
N GLY A 43 15.11 8.86 15.75
CA GLY A 43 16.42 9.20 15.17
C GLY A 43 16.43 9.38 13.66
N PHE A 44 15.47 8.80 12.94
CA PHE A 44 15.43 8.77 11.47
C PHE A 44 14.28 9.59 10.88
N MET A 45 14.57 10.41 9.87
CA MET A 45 13.57 11.26 9.19
C MET A 45 12.78 10.52 8.10
N LEU A 46 13.30 9.41 7.57
CA LEU A 46 12.69 8.56 6.55
C LEU A 46 13.09 7.09 6.76
N GLN A 47 12.20 6.16 6.43
CA GLN A 47 12.55 4.74 6.26
C GLN A 47 13.22 4.52 4.90
N SER A 48 14.48 4.93 4.76
CA SER A 48 15.31 4.65 3.57
C SER A 48 16.72 4.20 3.97
N PRO A 49 17.20 3.01 3.53
CA PRO A 49 18.53 2.51 3.86
C PRO A 49 19.69 3.41 3.40
N ASP A 50 19.48 4.19 2.34
CA ASP A 50 20.57 4.89 1.63
C ASP A 50 20.94 6.26 2.26
N ALA A 51 20.23 6.66 3.33
CA ALA A 51 20.25 8.01 3.86
C ALA A 51 21.01 8.17 5.21
N MET A 52 22.21 7.59 5.34
CA MET A 52 23.06 7.66 6.56
C MET A 52 23.22 9.08 7.15
N GLY A 53 23.16 10.13 6.32
CA GLY A 53 23.26 11.52 6.76
C GLY A 53 22.04 12.06 7.52
N GLN A 54 20.88 11.39 7.46
CA GLN A 54 19.63 11.86 8.08
C GLN A 54 19.41 11.36 9.52
N ILE A 55 20.29 10.49 10.06
CA ILE A 55 20.13 9.95 11.41
C ILE A 55 20.70 10.92 12.46
N GLN A 56 19.83 11.37 13.36
CA GLN A 56 20.12 12.27 14.45
C GLN A 56 20.63 11.52 15.68
N VAL A 57 21.68 12.06 16.30
CA VAL A 57 22.14 11.65 17.64
C VAL A 57 21.31 12.44 18.66
N PRO A 58 20.80 11.84 19.76
CA PRO A 58 20.02 12.55 20.78
C PRO A 58 20.91 13.47 21.64
N GLY A 59 21.37 14.58 21.06
CA GLY A 59 22.35 15.47 21.67
C GLY A 59 21.89 16.11 22.97
N GLU A 60 20.61 16.45 23.08
CA GLU A 60 20.01 17.01 24.30
C GLU A 60 20.02 15.99 25.44
N SER A 61 19.65 14.73 25.17
CA SER A 61 19.73 13.64 26.16
C SER A 61 21.18 13.36 26.60
N ILE A 62 22.16 13.47 25.69
CA ILE A 62 23.59 13.35 26.04
C ILE A 62 24.00 14.50 26.97
N THR A 63 23.65 15.74 26.64
CA THR A 63 23.95 16.92 27.46
C THR A 63 23.28 16.82 28.84
N TYR A 64 21.99 16.47 28.90
CA TYR A 64 21.24 16.28 30.14
C TYR A 64 21.94 15.29 31.10
N CYS A 65 22.35 14.12 30.61
CA CYS A 65 23.05 13.12 31.41
C CYS A 65 24.45 13.56 31.85
N LEU A 66 25.19 14.29 31.01
CA LEU A 66 26.55 14.76 31.34
C LEU A 66 26.54 15.95 32.30
N ASP A 67 25.67 16.94 32.07
CA ASP A 67 25.51 18.12 32.91
C ASP A 67 25.04 17.75 34.33
N HIS A 68 24.12 16.78 34.45
CA HIS A 68 23.68 16.25 35.74
C HIS A 68 24.85 15.67 36.59
N LEU A 69 25.86 15.11 35.93
CA LEU A 69 27.06 14.54 36.57
C LEU A 69 28.24 15.53 36.64
N GLY A 70 28.12 16.73 36.07
CA GLY A 70 29.21 17.68 35.92
C GLY A 70 30.36 17.21 35.01
N LEU A 71 30.09 16.25 34.13
CA LEU A 71 31.09 15.60 33.27
C LEU A 71 31.15 16.22 31.87
N LYS A 72 32.28 16.06 31.19
CA LYS A 72 32.37 16.28 29.73
C LYS A 72 32.35 14.94 29.01
N LEU A 73 31.98 14.97 27.73
CA LEU A 73 32.04 13.79 26.85
C LEU A 73 33.48 13.24 26.70
N SER A 74 34.50 14.03 27.01
CA SER A 74 35.89 13.57 27.11
C SER A 74 36.15 12.59 28.25
N ASP A 75 35.31 12.60 29.29
CA ASP A 75 35.64 12.06 30.61
C ASP A 75 35.05 10.65 30.82
N VAL A 76 34.05 10.27 30.03
CA VAL A 76 33.49 8.91 29.97
C VAL A 76 34.54 7.90 29.48
N ALA A 77 34.53 6.67 29.97
CA ALA A 77 35.43 5.59 29.54
C ALA A 77 35.05 5.06 28.14
N THR A 78 33.77 4.75 27.92
CA THR A 78 33.24 4.21 26.65
C THR A 78 31.98 4.95 26.21
N ILE A 79 31.72 4.89 24.90
CA ILE A 79 30.47 5.36 24.28
C ILE A 79 29.92 4.21 23.44
N THR A 80 28.71 3.73 23.74
CA THR A 80 28.12 2.54 23.11
C THR A 80 26.75 2.89 22.51
N PRO A 81 26.73 3.32 21.24
CA PRO A 81 25.49 3.55 20.51
C PRO A 81 24.99 2.26 19.83
N ASN A 82 23.67 2.13 19.70
CA ASN A 82 23.02 1.06 18.94
C ASN A 82 21.68 1.55 18.35
N MET A 83 21.16 0.82 17.37
CA MET A 83 19.81 0.95 16.81
C MET A 83 19.31 -0.43 16.33
N PRO A 84 17.99 -0.67 16.30
CA PRO A 84 17.42 -1.91 15.74
C PRO A 84 17.66 -2.01 14.23
N GLY A 85 17.48 -3.22 13.68
CA GLY A 85 17.76 -3.48 12.28
C GLY A 85 19.26 -3.51 11.97
N VAL A 86 19.68 -2.92 10.84
CA VAL A 86 21.11 -2.87 10.47
C VAL A 86 21.77 -1.76 11.29
N ASP A 87 22.57 -2.13 12.29
CA ASP A 87 23.18 -1.15 13.20
C ASP A 87 24.26 -0.30 12.51
N LEU A 88 23.90 0.94 12.21
CA LEU A 88 24.79 1.98 11.69
C LEU A 88 25.23 2.97 12.77
N ALA A 89 24.68 2.90 13.98
CA ALA A 89 24.86 3.90 15.02
C ALA A 89 26.34 4.07 15.45
N PRO A 90 27.14 3.01 15.66
CA PRO A 90 28.59 3.14 15.88
C PRO A 90 29.34 3.79 14.73
N GLN A 91 28.88 3.65 13.49
CA GLN A 91 29.51 4.29 12.32
C GLN A 91 29.20 5.79 12.29
N ILE A 92 27.94 6.16 12.53
CA ILE A 92 27.46 7.56 12.57
C ILE A 92 28.15 8.33 13.70
N VAL A 93 28.25 7.74 14.89
CA VAL A 93 28.93 8.34 16.04
C VAL A 93 30.44 8.45 15.82
N ARG A 94 31.09 7.41 15.27
CA ARG A 94 32.49 7.52 14.81
C ARG A 94 32.67 8.51 13.66
N GLY A 95 31.63 8.85 12.90
CA GLY A 95 31.66 9.91 11.91
C GLY A 95 31.79 11.30 12.56
N LYS A 96 30.93 11.60 13.53
CA LYS A 96 30.73 12.94 14.12
C LYS A 96 31.76 13.37 15.17
N PHE A 97 32.52 12.43 15.77
CA PHE A 97 33.40 12.72 16.92
C PHE A 97 34.88 13.01 16.58
N SER A 98 35.64 13.54 17.54
CA SER A 98 37.10 13.73 17.43
C SER A 98 37.86 12.40 17.49
N ARG A 99 39.12 12.35 17.03
CA ARG A 99 39.94 11.11 16.95
C ARG A 99 40.00 10.36 18.28
N ASP A 100 40.15 11.07 19.39
CA ASP A 100 40.28 10.49 20.72
C ASP A 100 38.94 9.93 21.20
N LEU A 101 37.83 10.65 20.97
CA LEU A 101 36.49 10.14 21.23
C LEU A 101 36.12 8.93 20.36
N LYS A 102 36.57 8.85 19.08
CA LYS A 102 36.37 7.67 18.22
C LYS A 102 36.93 6.39 18.83
N SER A 103 38.05 6.48 19.56
CA SER A 103 38.67 5.34 20.27
C SER A 103 37.85 4.81 21.44
N LYS A 104 36.92 5.62 21.96
CA LYS A 104 35.98 5.24 23.04
C LYS A 104 34.70 4.60 22.52
N VAL A 105 34.43 4.66 21.21
CA VAL A 105 33.18 4.12 20.64
C VAL A 105 33.24 2.60 20.55
N ARG A 106 32.42 1.92 21.35
CA ARG A 106 32.22 0.46 21.33
C ARG A 106 31.06 0.08 20.40
N THR A 107 30.82 -1.22 20.25
CA THR A 107 29.77 -1.78 19.39
C THR A 107 29.28 -3.07 20.03
N VAL A 108 28.02 -3.09 20.47
CA VAL A 108 27.40 -4.28 21.07
C VAL A 108 27.16 -5.34 19.96
N PRO A 109 27.40 -6.64 20.21
CA PRO A 109 27.22 -7.69 19.19
C PRO A 109 25.80 -7.87 18.62
N SER A 110 24.77 -7.46 19.36
CA SER A 110 23.36 -7.67 19.03
C SER A 110 22.48 -6.69 19.82
N HIS A 111 21.38 -6.25 19.22
CA HIS A 111 20.35 -5.43 19.86
C HIS A 111 19.66 -6.20 20.99
N HIS A 112 19.30 -7.47 20.76
CA HIS A 112 18.76 -8.33 21.82
C HIS A 112 19.77 -8.55 22.96
N LEU A 113 21.08 -8.58 22.68
CA LEU A 113 22.07 -8.64 23.75
C LEU A 113 22.05 -7.36 24.62
N ALA A 114 21.83 -6.18 24.05
CA ALA A 114 21.65 -4.96 24.85
C ALA A 114 20.39 -5.05 25.75
N HIS A 115 19.24 -5.49 25.22
CA HIS A 115 18.04 -5.77 26.04
C HIS A 115 18.31 -6.80 27.16
N ALA A 116 19.05 -7.86 26.86
CA ALA A 116 19.39 -8.88 27.87
C ALA A 116 20.24 -8.29 29.01
N TYR A 117 21.15 -7.36 28.72
CA TYR A 117 21.89 -6.62 29.75
C TYR A 117 21.00 -5.63 30.51
N SER A 118 20.07 -4.91 29.87
CA SER A 118 19.21 -3.94 30.57
C SER A 118 18.28 -4.59 31.60
N ALA A 119 17.85 -5.85 31.38
CA ALA A 119 17.07 -6.60 32.38
C ALA A 119 17.93 -7.46 33.31
N TYR A 120 18.89 -8.25 32.82
CA TYR A 120 19.59 -9.21 33.69
C TYR A 120 20.54 -8.55 34.68
N TRP A 121 21.36 -7.59 34.23
CA TRP A 121 22.38 -7.00 35.09
C TRP A 121 21.81 -6.33 36.35
N PRO A 122 20.78 -5.45 36.25
CA PRO A 122 20.20 -4.78 37.41
C PRO A 122 19.07 -5.58 38.10
N SER A 123 18.80 -6.84 37.72
CA SER A 123 17.77 -7.67 38.36
C SER A 123 18.05 -8.04 39.82
N GLY A 124 19.32 -8.04 40.24
CA GLY A 124 19.75 -8.62 41.51
C GLY A 124 19.72 -10.16 41.58
N PHE A 125 19.45 -10.86 40.47
CA PHE A 125 19.44 -12.32 40.45
C PHE A 125 20.82 -12.91 40.07
N ASP A 126 21.41 -13.73 40.95
CA ASP A 126 22.68 -14.44 40.67
C ASP A 126 22.58 -15.43 39.50
N GLU A 127 21.42 -16.07 39.35
CA GLU A 127 21.07 -16.93 38.23
C GLU A 127 19.62 -16.65 37.78
N SER A 128 19.38 -16.61 36.46
CA SER A 128 18.07 -16.31 35.89
C SER A 128 18.01 -16.74 34.42
N LEU A 129 16.81 -17.08 33.95
CA LEU A 129 16.52 -17.06 32.52
C LEU A 129 16.41 -15.61 32.05
N VAL A 130 16.77 -15.32 30.80
CA VAL A 130 16.55 -14.00 30.21
C VAL A 130 15.84 -14.17 28.89
N LEU A 131 14.63 -13.63 28.79
CA LEU A 131 13.80 -13.68 27.60
C LEU A 131 13.70 -12.27 27.01
N VAL A 132 14.30 -12.08 25.84
CA VAL A 132 14.14 -10.86 25.05
C VAL A 132 13.13 -11.15 23.95
N VAL A 133 12.04 -10.38 23.88
CA VAL A 133 10.99 -10.55 22.85
C VAL A 133 10.60 -9.19 22.30
N ASP A 134 10.71 -9.03 20.98
CA ASP A 134 10.57 -7.72 20.36
C ASP A 134 9.83 -7.73 19.01
N ALA A 135 9.63 -6.53 18.48
CA ALA A 135 9.24 -6.30 17.10
C ALA A 135 10.37 -6.72 16.14
N SER A 136 11.59 -6.18 16.30
CA SER A 136 12.78 -6.64 15.54
C SER A 136 14.09 -6.17 16.15
N GLY A 137 15.01 -7.10 16.42
CA GLY A 137 16.37 -6.79 16.85
C GLY A 137 17.35 -6.55 15.69
N SER A 138 18.59 -7.01 15.84
CA SER A 138 19.65 -6.80 14.86
C SER A 138 19.41 -7.56 13.56
N THR A 139 19.55 -6.86 12.43
CA THR A 139 19.46 -7.42 11.08
C THR A 139 20.84 -7.71 10.52
N SER A 140 21.14 -9.00 10.34
CA SER A 140 22.36 -9.48 9.69
C SER A 140 22.09 -9.88 8.22
N LYS A 141 23.16 -10.07 7.43
CA LYS A 141 23.09 -10.65 6.08
C LYS A 141 23.99 -11.89 6.00
N ASN A 142 23.42 -13.00 5.54
CA ASN A 142 24.13 -14.24 5.24
C ASN A 142 23.99 -14.59 3.74
N SER A 143 24.31 -15.83 3.36
CA SER A 143 24.16 -16.36 1.99
C SER A 143 22.71 -16.46 1.52
N GLU A 144 21.74 -16.56 2.43
CA GLU A 144 20.33 -16.81 2.12
C GLU A 144 19.45 -15.56 2.16
N GLY A 145 19.96 -14.42 2.64
CA GLY A 145 19.24 -13.16 2.68
C GLY A 145 19.61 -12.25 3.85
N ARG A 146 18.66 -11.40 4.24
CA ARG A 146 18.72 -10.61 5.49
C ARG A 146 17.81 -11.24 6.53
N PHE A 147 18.29 -11.40 7.75
CA PHE A 147 17.59 -12.00 8.88
C PHE A 147 17.63 -11.07 10.09
N THR A 148 16.52 -10.94 10.81
CA THR A 148 16.37 -10.09 12.00
C THR A 148 15.94 -10.92 13.20
N GLU A 149 16.40 -10.56 14.39
CA GLU A 149 16.06 -11.23 15.66
C GLU A 149 14.57 -10.98 16.01
N SER A 150 13.82 -12.03 16.37
CA SER A 150 12.43 -11.93 16.86
C SER A 150 12.35 -12.09 18.37
N TYR A 151 13.06 -13.08 18.91
CA TYR A 151 13.23 -13.26 20.35
C TYR A 151 14.49 -14.08 20.65
N THR A 152 15.02 -13.94 21.86
CA THR A 152 16.26 -14.61 22.27
C THR A 152 16.15 -15.03 23.74
N LEU A 153 16.45 -16.30 23.98
CA LEU A 153 16.56 -16.88 25.32
C LEU A 153 18.03 -16.97 25.71
N TYR A 154 18.38 -16.47 26.89
CA TYR A 154 19.69 -16.64 27.51
C TYR A 154 19.58 -17.32 28.88
N GLU A 155 20.63 -18.02 29.25
CA GLU A 155 20.96 -18.39 30.62
C GLU A 155 21.88 -17.32 31.20
N GLY A 156 21.44 -16.65 32.27
CA GLY A 156 22.25 -15.74 33.08
C GLY A 156 22.81 -16.46 34.31
N ARG A 157 24.13 -16.42 34.50
CA ARG A 157 24.82 -16.91 35.72
C ARG A 157 25.99 -15.99 36.08
N GLY A 158 25.95 -15.38 37.26
CA GLY A 158 26.93 -14.36 37.70
C GLY A 158 26.90 -13.14 36.78
N GLY A 159 28.05 -12.68 36.28
CA GLY A 159 28.11 -11.62 35.25
C GLY A 159 27.78 -12.07 33.82
N LYS A 160 27.64 -13.38 33.58
CA LYS A 160 27.67 -13.96 32.22
C LYS A 160 26.27 -14.27 31.70
N LEU A 161 26.06 -13.95 30.42
CA LEU A 161 24.89 -14.34 29.62
C LEU A 161 25.32 -15.31 28.52
N ARG A 162 24.66 -16.47 28.44
CA ARG A 162 24.88 -17.49 27.41
C ARG A 162 23.58 -17.70 26.63
N ALA A 163 23.61 -17.52 25.32
CA ALA A 163 22.43 -17.81 24.50
C ALA A 163 22.03 -19.30 24.62
N LEU A 164 20.75 -19.54 24.81
CA LEU A 164 20.08 -20.84 24.71
C LEU A 164 19.46 -21.00 23.33
N HIS A 165 18.76 -19.95 22.87
CA HIS A 165 18.12 -19.87 21.55
C HIS A 165 18.12 -18.44 21.04
N CYS A 166 18.19 -18.24 19.73
CA CYS A 166 17.95 -16.96 19.08
C CYS A 166 17.11 -17.19 17.83
N GLU A 167 15.82 -16.83 17.89
CA GLU A 167 14.92 -16.96 16.76
C GLU A 167 15.15 -15.78 15.81
N GLN A 168 15.47 -16.08 14.55
CA GLN A 168 15.70 -15.08 13.51
C GLN A 168 14.82 -15.35 12.29
N VAL A 169 14.12 -14.31 11.84
CA VAL A 169 13.19 -14.39 10.70
C VAL A 169 13.70 -13.58 9.51
N ARG A 170 13.28 -13.95 8.29
CA ARG A 170 13.65 -13.21 7.07
C ARG A 170 13.13 -11.78 7.19
N ALA A 171 14.02 -10.80 7.07
CA ALA A 171 13.75 -9.42 7.46
C ALA A 171 12.67 -8.70 6.63
N HIS A 172 12.24 -9.27 5.49
CA HIS A 172 11.10 -8.79 4.70
C HIS A 172 9.75 -9.37 5.14
N LEU A 173 9.74 -10.44 5.96
CA LEU A 173 8.52 -11.05 6.53
C LEU A 173 8.24 -10.57 7.96
N ALA A 174 9.20 -9.91 8.61
CA ALA A 174 9.20 -9.58 10.04
C ALA A 174 7.88 -8.96 10.54
N ALA A 175 7.25 -8.07 9.75
CA ALA A 175 6.00 -7.37 10.08
C ALA A 175 4.81 -8.27 10.47
N LEU A 176 4.85 -9.56 10.12
CA LEU A 176 3.91 -10.58 10.61
C LEU A 176 4.61 -11.87 11.08
N SER A 177 5.95 -11.91 11.07
CA SER A 177 6.77 -13.05 11.51
C SER A 177 7.46 -12.83 12.86
N THR A 178 7.13 -11.80 13.63
CA THR A 178 7.60 -11.65 15.02
C THR A 178 6.45 -11.46 15.99
N LEU A 179 6.62 -11.96 17.23
CA LEU A 179 5.61 -11.84 18.28
C LEU A 179 5.23 -10.38 18.56
N GLY A 180 6.22 -9.46 18.51
CA GLY A 180 5.99 -8.03 18.63
C GLY A 180 5.16 -7.47 17.47
N PHE A 181 5.61 -7.66 16.21
CA PHE A 181 4.92 -7.06 15.07
C PHE A 181 3.51 -7.62 14.83
N VAL A 182 3.21 -8.87 15.19
CA VAL A 182 1.84 -9.42 15.16
C VAL A 182 0.94 -8.65 16.14
N TYR A 183 1.39 -8.45 17.39
CA TYR A 183 0.66 -7.68 18.40
C TYR A 183 0.48 -6.21 17.99
N GLU A 184 1.52 -5.60 17.41
CA GLU A 184 1.40 -4.26 16.83
C GLU A 184 0.43 -4.20 15.65
N THR A 185 0.32 -5.25 14.84
CA THR A 185 -0.56 -5.24 13.65
C THR A 185 -2.03 -5.26 14.05
N VAL A 186 -2.41 -6.02 15.07
CA VAL A 186 -3.75 -5.92 15.69
C VAL A 186 -3.96 -4.51 16.29
N SER A 187 -2.93 -3.94 16.92
CA SER A 187 -2.98 -2.57 17.47
C SER A 187 -3.23 -1.52 16.38
N ARG A 188 -2.57 -1.64 15.23
CA ARG A 188 -2.80 -0.80 14.04
C ARG A 188 -4.21 -1.04 13.46
N ARG A 189 -4.70 -2.27 13.43
CA ARG A 189 -6.05 -2.61 12.92
C ARG A 189 -7.17 -1.95 13.74
N ALA A 190 -6.98 -1.84 15.06
CA ALA A 190 -7.85 -1.10 15.98
C ALA A 190 -7.67 0.44 15.90
N GLY A 191 -6.81 0.97 15.03
CA GLY A 191 -6.56 2.41 14.90
C GLY A 191 -5.73 3.01 16.05
N PHE A 192 -5.12 2.20 16.90
CA PHE A 192 -4.30 2.66 18.02
C PHE A 192 -2.90 3.07 17.55
N VAL A 193 -2.80 4.23 16.91
CA VAL A 193 -1.53 4.80 16.41
C VAL A 193 -1.31 6.24 16.85
N THR A 194 -0.06 6.57 17.21
CA THR A 194 0.44 7.94 17.34
C THR A 194 1.08 8.37 16.02
N ASN A 195 0.49 9.34 15.33
CA ASN A 195 1.02 9.90 14.09
C ASN A 195 2.04 11.01 14.38
N LEU A 196 3.17 11.01 13.69
CA LEU A 196 4.19 12.05 13.77
C LEU A 196 4.13 12.98 12.55
N ASN A 197 4.57 14.23 12.72
CA ASN A 197 4.53 15.28 11.69
C ASN A 197 5.37 14.98 10.42
N SER A 198 6.13 13.88 10.40
CA SER A 198 6.90 13.36 9.26
C SER A 198 6.12 12.35 8.39
N GLY A 199 4.90 11.97 8.77
CA GLY A 199 4.15 10.89 8.12
C GLY A 199 4.52 9.47 8.60
N LEU A 200 5.32 9.36 9.67
CA LEU A 200 5.52 8.12 10.42
C LEU A 200 4.37 7.90 11.41
N SER A 201 4.06 6.65 11.73
CA SER A 201 3.07 6.29 12.76
C SER A 201 3.54 5.14 13.63
N PHE A 202 3.38 5.28 14.95
CA PHE A 202 3.81 4.30 15.96
C PHE A 202 2.61 3.67 16.67
N PRO A 203 2.57 2.34 16.84
CA PRO A 203 1.43 1.65 17.43
C PRO A 203 1.42 1.79 18.95
N GLU A 204 0.27 2.15 19.51
CA GLU A 204 0.07 2.22 20.95
C GLU A 204 -0.39 0.85 21.49
N ALA A 205 0.49 -0.16 21.46
CA ALA A 205 0.20 -1.53 21.89
C ALA A 205 -0.43 -1.61 23.30
N GLY A 206 -0.04 -0.71 24.21
CA GLY A 206 -0.66 -0.57 25.54
C GLY A 206 -2.11 -0.07 25.57
N LYS A 207 -2.71 0.31 24.43
CA LYS A 207 -4.16 0.48 24.26
C LYS A 207 -4.83 -0.87 23.98
N LEU A 208 -4.26 -1.68 23.08
CA LEU A 208 -4.78 -3.02 22.76
C LEU A 208 -4.80 -3.93 24.00
N MET A 209 -3.73 -3.92 24.78
CA MET A 209 -3.65 -4.63 26.07
C MET A 209 -4.76 -4.22 27.05
N GLY A 210 -5.24 -2.98 26.99
CA GLY A 210 -6.37 -2.50 27.79
C GLY A 210 -7.74 -2.78 27.18
N LEU A 211 -7.82 -3.01 25.86
CA LEU A 211 -9.05 -3.40 25.16
C LEU A 211 -9.32 -4.90 25.35
N ALA A 212 -8.28 -5.72 25.40
CA ALA A 212 -8.34 -7.18 25.56
C ALA A 212 -9.16 -7.62 26.79
N ALA A 213 -9.17 -6.84 27.88
CA ALA A 213 -9.94 -7.14 29.09
C ALA A 213 -11.47 -7.06 28.91
N TYR A 214 -11.96 -6.43 27.82
CA TYR A 214 -13.39 -6.35 27.48
C TYR A 214 -13.81 -7.42 26.45
N GLY A 215 -12.86 -8.21 25.95
CA GLY A 215 -13.10 -9.32 25.03
C GLY A 215 -13.17 -10.67 25.75
N GLY A 216 -13.66 -11.69 25.04
CA GLY A 216 -13.79 -13.05 25.57
C GLY A 216 -13.26 -14.13 24.63
N PRO A 217 -13.06 -15.36 25.15
CA PRO A 217 -12.66 -16.50 24.34
C PRO A 217 -13.82 -16.94 23.44
N GLN A 218 -13.78 -16.59 22.16
CA GLN A 218 -14.74 -17.11 21.20
C GLN A 218 -14.45 -18.58 20.88
N PRO A 219 -15.47 -19.44 20.82
CA PRO A 219 -15.25 -20.86 20.64
C PRO A 219 -14.69 -21.14 19.24
N ASN A 220 -13.76 -22.09 19.18
CA ASN A 220 -13.12 -22.55 17.95
C ASN A 220 -12.20 -21.53 17.24
N TRP A 221 -11.73 -20.47 17.90
CA TRP A 221 -10.55 -19.74 17.39
C TRP A 221 -9.30 -20.62 17.48
N GLU A 222 -8.44 -20.57 16.45
CA GLU A 222 -7.30 -21.48 16.32
C GLU A 222 -5.96 -20.75 16.47
N PRO A 223 -4.94 -21.39 17.08
CA PRO A 223 -3.77 -20.68 17.60
C PRO A 223 -2.81 -20.18 16.51
N TRP A 224 -2.53 -18.87 16.54
CA TRP A 224 -1.48 -18.21 15.76
C TRP A 224 -0.08 -18.55 16.25
N PHE A 225 0.05 -18.75 17.56
CA PHE A 225 1.31 -19.08 18.22
C PHE A 225 1.27 -20.55 18.66
N THR A 226 2.01 -21.41 17.96
CA THR A 226 2.12 -22.84 18.28
C THR A 226 3.56 -23.25 18.54
N LYS A 227 3.79 -24.28 19.36
CA LYS A 227 5.15 -24.77 19.63
C LYS A 227 5.65 -25.65 18.48
N ALA A 228 6.94 -25.56 18.15
CA ALA A 228 7.61 -26.47 17.23
C ALA A 228 8.21 -27.70 17.95
N ASP A 229 8.85 -28.59 17.19
CA ASP A 229 9.60 -29.74 17.74
C ASP A 229 10.84 -29.31 18.55
N ASP A 230 11.44 -28.17 18.20
CA ASP A 230 12.47 -27.52 19.01
C ASP A 230 11.79 -26.80 20.21
N PRO A 231 12.23 -27.05 21.46
CA PRO A 231 11.56 -26.55 22.66
C PRO A 231 11.55 -25.02 22.78
N TYR A 232 12.40 -24.30 22.03
CA TYR A 232 12.50 -22.85 22.05
C TYR A 232 11.99 -22.18 20.78
N LYS A 233 11.55 -22.95 19.77
CA LYS A 233 11.03 -22.41 18.51
C LYS A 233 9.50 -22.37 18.51
N ILE A 234 8.96 -21.21 18.15
CA ILE A 234 7.54 -21.00 17.92
C ILE A 234 7.24 -21.07 16.43
N ASN A 235 6.31 -21.94 16.07
CA ASN A 235 5.66 -21.97 14.77
C ASN A 235 4.65 -20.82 14.71
N LEU A 236 4.87 -19.96 13.71
CA LEU A 236 4.16 -18.71 13.50
C LEU A 236 3.98 -18.54 12.00
N SER A 237 2.74 -18.52 11.53
CA SER A 237 2.45 -18.21 10.13
C SER A 237 1.94 -16.79 10.00
N ALA A 238 2.82 -15.90 9.53
CA ALA A 238 2.48 -14.52 9.14
C ALA A 238 1.24 -14.45 8.23
N TYR A 239 1.10 -15.48 7.42
CA TYR A 239 0.09 -15.68 6.41
C TYR A 239 -1.27 -16.08 7.03
N ASP A 240 -1.33 -17.15 7.84
CA ASP A 240 -2.55 -17.60 8.54
C ASP A 240 -3.13 -16.48 9.43
N ILE A 241 -2.24 -15.74 10.11
CA ILE A 241 -2.57 -14.60 10.98
C ILE A 241 -3.28 -13.49 10.20
N PHE A 242 -2.69 -13.09 9.07
CA PHE A 242 -3.27 -12.07 8.20
C PHE A 242 -4.69 -12.46 7.75
N LEU A 243 -4.89 -13.72 7.41
CA LEU A 243 -6.15 -14.25 6.90
C LEU A 243 -7.22 -14.31 7.98
N GLU A 244 -6.94 -14.88 9.16
CA GLU A 244 -7.90 -14.90 10.27
C GLU A 244 -8.27 -13.47 10.68
N MET A 245 -7.32 -12.53 10.73
CA MET A 245 -7.62 -11.11 10.94
C MET A 245 -8.56 -10.52 9.87
N ALA A 246 -8.22 -10.67 8.59
CA ALA A 246 -8.98 -10.09 7.47
C ALA A 246 -10.40 -10.68 7.36
N ALA A 247 -10.58 -11.93 7.78
CA ALA A 247 -11.87 -12.58 7.73
C ALA A 247 -12.72 -12.43 9.01
N LEU A 248 -12.09 -12.29 10.18
CA LEU A 248 -12.78 -11.83 11.39
C LEU A 248 -13.42 -10.47 11.12
N GLU A 249 -12.70 -9.58 10.45
CA GLU A 249 -13.24 -8.35 9.89
C GLU A 249 -14.43 -8.63 8.97
N LYS A 250 -14.27 -9.27 7.80
CA LYS A 250 -15.42 -9.41 6.87
C LYS A 250 -16.64 -10.11 7.51
N ARG A 251 -16.45 -11.07 8.41
CA ARG A 251 -17.57 -11.84 8.97
C ARG A 251 -18.30 -11.12 10.10
N TYR A 252 -17.60 -10.32 10.89
CA TYR A 252 -18.11 -9.79 12.16
C TYR A 252 -18.01 -8.27 12.29
N ASP A 253 -17.50 -7.57 11.27
CA ASP A 253 -17.61 -6.13 11.14
C ASP A 253 -18.94 -5.75 10.47
N ASP A 254 -19.85 -5.15 11.24
CA ASP A 254 -21.12 -4.59 10.80
C ASP A 254 -21.05 -3.06 10.59
N ASP A 255 -19.83 -2.51 10.61
CA ASP A 255 -19.50 -1.08 10.67
C ASP A 255 -20.09 -0.31 11.88
N LEU A 256 -20.78 -0.97 12.82
CA LEU A 256 -21.45 -0.31 13.94
C LEU A 256 -20.49 0.07 15.09
N GLY A 257 -20.77 1.22 15.71
CA GLY A 257 -20.00 1.74 16.85
C GLY A 257 -18.72 2.48 16.45
N LYS A 258 -17.87 2.78 17.43
CA LYS A 258 -16.57 3.43 17.19
C LYS A 258 -15.58 2.40 16.62
N PRO A 259 -14.65 2.76 15.71
CA PRO A 259 -13.77 1.79 15.04
C PRO A 259 -12.98 0.86 15.97
N TYR A 260 -12.57 1.33 17.15
CA TYR A 260 -11.85 0.54 18.16
C TYR A 260 -12.77 -0.25 19.13
N PHE A 261 -14.08 -0.13 19.00
CA PHE A 261 -15.10 -0.81 19.83
C PHE A 261 -15.96 -1.80 19.03
N ARG A 262 -15.63 -2.05 17.76
CA ARG A 262 -16.29 -3.09 16.94
C ARG A 262 -16.11 -4.45 17.64
N PRO A 263 -17.19 -5.20 17.96
CA PRO A 263 -17.11 -6.34 18.88
C PRO A 263 -16.04 -7.39 18.54
N TRP A 264 -15.79 -7.62 17.25
CA TRP A 264 -14.75 -8.54 16.78
C TRP A 264 -13.32 -8.05 17.05
N LEU A 265 -13.06 -6.73 17.05
CA LEU A 265 -11.75 -6.16 17.42
C LEU A 265 -11.52 -6.23 18.93
N VAL A 266 -12.58 -6.13 19.73
CA VAL A 266 -12.53 -6.27 21.19
C VAL A 266 -12.09 -7.68 21.56
N ASP A 267 -12.72 -8.70 20.96
CA ASP A 267 -12.28 -10.09 21.14
C ASP A 267 -10.94 -10.39 20.46
N LEU A 268 -10.62 -9.80 19.31
CA LEU A 268 -9.32 -10.03 18.65
C LEU A 268 -8.15 -9.48 19.49
N ALA A 269 -8.38 -8.40 20.24
CA ALA A 269 -7.46 -7.94 21.27
C ALA A 269 -7.28 -9.01 22.36
N TYR A 270 -8.37 -9.64 22.82
CA TYR A 270 -8.31 -10.78 23.75
C TYR A 270 -7.54 -11.98 23.16
N LYS A 271 -7.77 -12.36 21.89
CA LYS A 271 -7.08 -13.47 21.21
C LYS A 271 -5.56 -13.30 21.23
N VAL A 272 -5.06 -12.21 20.63
CA VAL A 272 -3.62 -12.00 20.48
C VAL A 272 -2.93 -11.83 21.83
N GLN A 273 -3.64 -11.30 22.84
CA GLN A 273 -3.19 -11.21 24.21
C GLN A 273 -3.11 -12.59 24.88
N ALA A 274 -4.19 -13.37 24.87
CA ALA A 274 -4.28 -14.67 25.54
C ALA A 274 -3.37 -15.74 24.92
N GLU A 275 -3.16 -15.70 23.60
CA GLU A 275 -2.23 -16.59 22.91
C GLU A 275 -0.77 -16.18 23.14
N LEU A 276 -0.45 -14.88 23.14
CA LEU A 276 0.91 -14.40 23.44
C LEU A 276 1.31 -14.79 24.86
N GLU A 277 0.42 -14.60 25.83
CA GLU A 277 0.57 -15.12 27.18
C GLU A 277 0.87 -16.62 27.20
N HIS A 278 0.09 -17.41 26.46
CA HIS A 278 0.23 -18.87 26.42
C HIS A 278 1.61 -19.29 25.89
N VAL A 279 2.05 -18.70 24.77
CA VAL A 279 3.30 -19.10 24.11
C VAL A 279 4.54 -18.64 24.87
N LEU A 280 4.51 -17.44 25.48
CA LEU A 280 5.57 -17.00 26.38
C LEU A 280 5.67 -17.90 27.62
N CYS A 281 4.54 -18.34 28.17
CA CYS A 281 4.53 -19.32 29.25
C CYS A 281 5.10 -20.69 28.81
N GLN A 282 4.89 -21.13 27.56
CA GLN A 282 5.52 -22.35 27.04
C GLN A 282 7.04 -22.20 27.00
N LEU A 283 7.56 -21.20 26.29
CA LEU A 283 9.00 -20.92 26.17
C LEU A 283 9.71 -20.87 27.53
N VAL A 284 9.09 -20.21 28.52
CA VAL A 284 9.63 -20.11 29.88
C VAL A 284 9.58 -21.46 30.61
N ARG A 285 8.48 -22.23 30.54
CA ARG A 285 8.40 -23.56 31.17
C ARG A 285 9.43 -24.53 30.58
N ASP A 286 9.63 -24.53 29.26
CA ASP A 286 10.61 -25.38 28.58
C ASP A 286 12.05 -24.98 28.93
N ALA A 287 12.32 -23.68 29.06
CA ALA A 287 13.62 -23.19 29.52
C ALA A 287 13.87 -23.51 31.00
N CYS A 288 12.86 -23.41 31.87
CA CYS A 288 12.93 -23.85 33.27
C CYS A 288 13.21 -25.35 33.36
N ALA A 289 12.52 -26.18 32.57
CA ALA A 289 12.70 -27.62 32.55
C ALA A 289 14.11 -28.03 32.07
N THR A 290 14.68 -27.28 31.13
CA THR A 290 16.01 -27.56 30.55
C THR A 290 17.18 -27.05 31.40
N THR A 291 17.01 -25.92 32.09
CA THR A 291 18.09 -25.25 32.85
C THR A 291 18.00 -25.42 34.36
N GLY A 292 16.84 -25.85 34.87
CA GLY A 292 16.51 -25.87 36.30
C GLY A 292 16.21 -24.48 36.90
N LEU A 293 16.37 -23.40 36.14
CA LEU A 293 16.25 -22.03 36.65
C LEU A 293 14.79 -21.64 36.89
N LYS A 294 14.54 -20.95 38.01
CA LYS A 294 13.20 -20.55 38.48
C LYS A 294 12.98 -19.05 38.59
N LYS A 295 13.92 -18.23 38.12
CA LYS A 295 13.80 -16.78 38.00
C LYS A 295 13.87 -16.37 36.54
N LEU A 296 13.15 -15.30 36.19
CA LEU A 296 13.09 -14.78 34.83
C LEU A 296 13.39 -13.27 34.81
N CYS A 297 14.25 -12.85 33.91
CA CYS A 297 14.38 -11.47 33.46
C CYS A 297 13.73 -11.34 32.08
N ILE A 298 12.92 -10.31 31.84
CA ILE A 298 12.25 -10.10 30.55
C ILE A 298 12.46 -8.67 30.01
N ALA A 299 12.69 -8.57 28.70
CA ALA A 299 13.03 -7.34 27.98
C ALA A 299 12.57 -7.40 26.50
N GLY A 300 12.84 -6.31 25.77
CA GLY A 300 12.29 -6.04 24.45
C GLY A 300 10.90 -5.42 24.54
N GLY A 301 10.38 -4.86 23.45
CA GLY A 301 9.09 -4.15 23.42
C GLY A 301 7.91 -4.94 23.99
N VAL A 302 7.91 -6.26 23.83
CA VAL A 302 6.86 -7.14 24.35
C VAL A 302 6.93 -7.34 25.86
N GLY A 303 8.10 -7.13 26.50
CA GLY A 303 8.26 -7.15 27.95
C GLY A 303 7.42 -6.10 28.69
N LEU A 304 6.91 -5.08 28.00
CA LEU A 304 5.95 -4.11 28.56
C LEU A 304 4.52 -4.69 28.72
N ASN A 305 4.26 -5.92 28.26
CA ASN A 305 2.98 -6.61 28.40
C ASN A 305 2.80 -7.14 29.84
N SER A 306 2.31 -6.26 30.71
CA SER A 306 2.18 -6.52 32.14
C SER A 306 1.19 -7.63 32.52
N VAL A 307 0.28 -8.02 31.61
CA VAL A 307 -0.61 -9.17 31.81
C VAL A 307 0.15 -10.49 31.57
N ALA A 308 0.93 -10.55 30.49
CA ALA A 308 1.80 -11.69 30.20
C ALA A 308 2.84 -11.91 31.31
N ASN A 309 3.50 -10.86 31.80
CA ASN A 309 4.51 -10.97 32.87
C ASN A 309 3.96 -11.64 34.14
N TYR A 310 2.78 -11.23 34.61
CA TYR A 310 2.13 -11.84 35.77
C TYR A 310 1.69 -13.28 35.51
N LYS A 311 1.12 -13.55 34.33
CA LYS A 311 0.68 -14.89 33.95
C LYS A 311 1.86 -15.87 33.81
N ILE A 312 3.01 -15.41 33.32
CA ILE A 312 4.27 -16.17 33.27
C ILE A 312 4.77 -16.48 34.69
N LEU A 313 4.83 -15.49 35.58
CA LEU A 313 5.21 -15.69 36.99
C LEU A 313 4.40 -16.82 37.64
N ARG A 314 3.07 -16.75 37.52
CA ARG A 314 2.13 -17.70 38.11
C ARG A 314 2.12 -19.06 37.39
N ASP A 315 1.85 -19.10 36.08
CA ASP A 315 1.56 -20.32 35.32
C ASP A 315 2.84 -21.10 34.91
N CYS A 316 4.03 -20.52 35.10
CA CYS A 316 5.31 -21.23 34.98
C CYS A 316 5.87 -21.67 36.34
N THR A 317 5.23 -21.29 37.46
CA THR A 317 5.73 -21.49 38.83
C THR A 317 7.16 -20.96 38.99
N LEU A 318 7.35 -19.68 38.67
CA LEU A 318 8.61 -18.98 38.95
C LEU A 318 8.67 -18.56 40.43
N GLU A 319 9.88 -18.45 40.96
CA GLU A 319 10.13 -17.83 42.27
C GLU A 319 9.99 -16.30 42.18
N ASP A 320 10.47 -15.70 41.08
CA ASP A 320 10.49 -14.26 40.89
C ASP A 320 10.60 -13.88 39.40
N ILE A 321 10.18 -12.65 39.06
CA ILE A 321 10.27 -12.08 37.72
C ILE A 321 10.73 -10.62 37.77
N PHE A 322 11.77 -10.30 36.99
CA PHE A 322 12.28 -8.95 36.83
C PHE A 322 12.01 -8.43 35.41
N THR A 323 11.33 -7.30 35.30
CA THR A 323 11.17 -6.56 34.05
C THR A 323 11.77 -5.18 34.24
N PHE A 324 12.66 -4.74 33.35
CA PHE A 324 13.21 -3.40 33.43
C PHE A 324 12.11 -2.35 33.11
N PRO A 325 12.01 -1.22 33.85
CA PRO A 325 10.95 -0.22 33.66
C PRO A 325 10.79 0.28 32.20
N ALA A 326 11.93 0.47 31.54
CA ALA A 326 12.04 0.79 30.12
C ALA A 326 12.43 -0.47 29.32
N ALA A 327 11.54 -1.47 29.25
CA ALA A 327 11.86 -2.77 28.63
C ALA A 327 12.08 -2.72 27.10
N ALA A 328 11.50 -1.72 26.41
CA ALA A 328 11.60 -1.50 24.97
C ALA A 328 12.93 -0.81 24.57
N ASP A 329 13.04 -0.31 23.33
CA ASP A 329 14.22 0.40 22.80
C ASP A 329 14.77 1.51 23.70
N ASN A 330 13.92 2.17 24.48
CA ASN A 330 14.36 3.12 25.51
C ASN A 330 15.36 2.50 26.50
N GLY A 331 15.24 1.21 26.84
CA GLY A 331 16.20 0.46 27.66
C GLY A 331 17.54 0.11 26.99
N ILE A 332 17.65 0.21 25.66
CA ILE A 332 18.89 -0.14 24.93
C ILE A 332 20.08 0.72 25.40
N ALA A 333 19.86 1.98 25.73
CA ALA A 333 20.92 2.84 26.28
C ALA A 333 21.51 2.28 27.58
N VAL A 334 20.67 1.79 28.50
CA VAL A 334 21.11 1.15 29.75
C VAL A 334 21.84 -0.16 29.45
N GLY A 335 21.30 -0.99 28.55
CA GLY A 335 21.91 -2.25 28.12
C GLY A 335 23.31 -2.08 27.51
N CYS A 336 23.45 -1.13 26.59
CA CYS A 336 24.71 -0.77 25.95
C CYS A 336 25.76 -0.22 26.92
N ALA A 337 25.35 0.51 27.96
CA ALA A 337 26.24 1.02 29.00
C ALA A 337 26.74 -0.12 29.92
N LEU A 338 25.84 -0.99 30.40
CA LEU A 338 26.16 -2.16 31.24
C LEU A 338 27.03 -3.18 30.50
N TRP A 339 26.70 -3.48 29.24
CA TRP A 339 27.51 -4.38 28.39
C TRP A 339 28.94 -3.84 28.20
N ALA A 340 29.11 -2.53 28.04
CA ALA A 340 30.43 -1.93 27.89
C ALA A 340 31.22 -1.89 29.21
N TYR A 341 30.57 -1.62 30.35
CA TYR A 341 31.20 -1.75 31.67
C TYR A 341 31.76 -3.16 31.89
N HIS A 342 30.95 -4.20 31.64
CA HIS A 342 31.40 -5.59 31.73
C HIS A 342 32.54 -5.91 30.75
N SER A 343 32.43 -5.45 29.50
CA SER A 343 33.44 -5.71 28.46
C SER A 343 34.79 -5.05 28.71
N GLU A 344 34.84 -3.97 29.51
CA GLU A 344 36.08 -3.33 29.98
C GLU A 344 36.59 -3.89 31.33
N GLY A 345 36.02 -5.01 31.81
CA GLY A 345 36.48 -5.72 33.01
C GLY A 345 35.74 -5.36 34.31
N GLY A 346 34.55 -4.75 34.22
CA GLY A 346 33.67 -4.53 35.37
C GLY A 346 32.91 -5.79 35.79
N GLU A 347 32.96 -6.16 37.06
CA GLU A 347 32.32 -7.39 37.58
C GLU A 347 31.14 -7.10 38.54
N GLN A 348 30.95 -5.86 38.99
CA GLN A 348 29.92 -5.48 39.96
C GLN A 348 28.53 -5.37 39.30
N ARG A 349 27.50 -5.92 39.95
CA ARG A 349 26.09 -5.85 39.54
C ARG A 349 25.25 -5.24 40.65
N GLU A 350 24.64 -4.09 40.38
CA GLU A 350 23.83 -3.36 41.36
C GLU A 350 22.32 -3.59 41.10
N PRO A 351 21.54 -4.11 42.07
CA PRO A 351 20.10 -4.28 41.92
C PRO A 351 19.37 -2.95 41.71
N LEU A 352 18.30 -2.96 40.92
CA LEU A 352 17.48 -1.79 40.65
C LEU A 352 16.63 -1.41 41.87
N GLY A 353 17.05 -0.39 42.62
CA GLY A 353 16.27 0.15 43.75
C GLY A 353 15.11 1.06 43.33
N SER A 354 15.28 1.88 42.28
CA SER A 354 14.26 2.79 41.75
C SER A 354 14.48 3.07 40.27
N ALA A 355 13.40 3.38 39.55
CA ALA A 355 13.40 3.74 38.13
C ALA A 355 13.59 5.24 37.86
N CYS A 356 13.72 6.07 38.92
CA CYS A 356 13.70 7.53 38.84
C CYS A 356 15.07 8.10 38.45
N PHE A 357 15.50 7.81 37.22
CA PHE A 357 16.82 8.14 36.70
C PHE A 357 16.95 9.54 36.07
N GLY A 358 15.86 10.30 35.96
CA GLY A 358 15.91 11.71 35.60
C GLY A 358 16.54 12.58 36.70
N ARG A 359 16.92 13.82 36.37
CA ARG A 359 17.49 14.75 37.35
C ARG A 359 16.42 15.23 38.34
N SER A 360 16.82 15.40 39.60
CA SER A 360 16.01 16.14 40.58
C SER A 360 16.16 17.65 40.38
N TYR A 361 15.08 18.40 40.63
CA TYR A 361 15.03 19.85 40.53
C TYR A 361 15.19 20.50 41.91
N SER A 362 15.95 21.59 41.99
CA SER A 362 16.17 22.33 43.23
C SER A 362 14.98 23.23 43.60
N ALA A 363 14.90 23.63 44.87
CA ALA A 363 13.89 24.60 45.33
C ALA A 363 13.98 25.93 44.54
N ASP A 364 15.19 26.38 44.22
CA ASP A 364 15.43 27.59 43.41
C ASP A 364 15.01 27.44 41.94
N GLU A 365 14.85 26.21 41.42
CA GLU A 365 14.24 25.95 40.11
C GLU A 365 12.71 25.94 40.21
N VAL A 366 12.15 25.25 41.21
CA VAL A 366 10.70 25.20 41.47
C VAL A 366 10.13 26.60 41.74
N ASP A 367 10.80 27.42 42.55
CA ASP A 367 10.34 28.78 42.86
C ASP A 367 10.51 29.75 41.66
N ARG A 368 11.44 29.48 40.73
CA ARG A 368 11.53 30.21 39.44
C ARG A 368 10.41 29.83 38.47
N ALA A 369 10.06 28.55 38.39
CA ALA A 369 8.92 28.09 37.63
C ALA A 369 7.63 28.73 38.17
N LEU A 370 7.39 28.67 39.48
CA LEU A 370 6.27 29.33 40.15
C LEU A 370 6.22 30.84 39.90
N ALA A 371 7.35 31.54 39.94
CA ALA A 371 7.41 32.98 39.67
C ALA A 371 6.94 33.35 38.25
N THR A 372 7.02 32.43 37.29
CA THR A 372 6.56 32.60 35.90
C THR A 372 5.03 32.51 35.80
N PHE A 373 4.37 31.78 36.70
CA PHE A 373 2.91 31.56 36.71
C PHE A 373 2.19 32.21 37.91
N LYS A 374 2.88 33.06 38.67
CA LYS A 374 2.42 33.69 39.94
C LYS A 374 1.02 34.35 39.90
N ASP A 375 0.59 34.82 38.72
CA ASP A 375 -0.68 35.53 38.54
C ASP A 375 -1.85 34.57 38.21
N LEU A 376 -1.54 33.27 37.99
CA LEU A 376 -2.48 32.20 37.64
C LEU A 376 -2.59 31.12 38.73
N VAL A 377 -1.54 30.93 39.55
CA VAL A 377 -1.51 29.94 40.64
C VAL A 377 -1.10 30.54 41.98
N THR A 378 -1.56 29.93 43.07
CA THR A 378 -1.03 30.15 44.43
C THR A 378 -0.37 28.87 44.95
N ALA A 379 0.61 29.00 45.85
CA ALA A 379 1.40 27.88 46.35
C ALA A 379 1.63 27.95 47.87
N GLU A 380 1.27 26.89 48.60
CA GLU A 380 1.52 26.72 50.04
C GLU A 380 2.68 25.72 50.26
N LYS A 381 3.45 25.86 51.35
CA LYS A 381 4.62 25.02 51.62
C LYS A 381 4.32 24.01 52.74
N HIS A 382 4.56 22.72 52.48
CA HIS A 382 4.35 21.64 53.44
C HIS A 382 5.63 20.83 53.66
N ASP A 383 5.78 20.22 54.84
CA ASP A 383 6.74 19.12 55.05
C ASP A 383 6.22 17.82 54.41
N THR A 384 7.05 16.78 54.30
CA THR A 384 6.65 15.49 53.69
C THR A 384 5.38 14.92 54.33
N ASN A 385 5.25 14.97 55.67
CA ASN A 385 4.06 14.47 56.37
C ASN A 385 2.85 15.39 56.19
N GLY A 386 3.07 16.71 56.11
CA GLY A 386 2.05 17.69 55.75
C GLY A 386 1.49 17.46 54.35
N MET A 387 2.37 17.18 53.37
CA MET A 387 1.97 16.88 52.00
C MET A 387 1.22 15.54 51.93
N VAL A 388 1.65 14.50 52.65
CA VAL A 388 0.89 13.24 52.80
C VAL A 388 -0.53 13.50 53.30
N ARG A 389 -0.70 14.26 54.39
CA ARG A 389 -2.03 14.61 54.93
C ARG A 389 -2.87 15.45 53.96
N GLN A 390 -2.25 16.40 53.27
CA GLN A 390 -2.92 17.31 52.34
C GLN A 390 -3.42 16.58 51.09
N VAL A 391 -2.56 15.76 50.47
CA VAL A 391 -2.92 14.91 49.34
C VAL A 391 -3.97 13.88 49.77
N GLY A 392 -3.78 13.19 50.90
CA GLY A 392 -4.71 12.19 51.41
C GLY A 392 -6.11 12.74 51.70
N GLU A 393 -6.18 13.94 52.30
CA GLU A 393 -7.46 14.63 52.51
C GLU A 393 -8.11 15.05 51.19
N ALA A 394 -7.37 15.57 50.22
CA ALA A 394 -7.91 15.94 48.91
C ALA A 394 -8.46 14.72 48.14
N LEU A 395 -7.68 13.63 48.10
CA LEU A 395 -8.09 12.37 47.45
C LEU A 395 -9.38 11.82 48.09
N SER A 396 -9.46 11.77 49.43
CA SER A 396 -10.64 11.27 50.16
C SER A 396 -11.94 12.05 49.92
N LYS A 397 -11.86 13.24 49.30
CA LYS A 397 -13.01 14.08 48.89
C LYS A 397 -13.34 13.98 47.39
N GLY A 398 -12.64 13.10 46.67
CA GLY A 398 -12.83 12.89 45.23
C GLY A 398 -12.17 13.95 44.36
N HIS A 399 -11.12 14.64 44.85
CA HIS A 399 -10.33 15.56 44.03
C HIS A 399 -9.18 14.84 43.31
N ILE A 400 -8.77 15.38 42.17
CA ILE A 400 -7.65 14.86 41.35
C ILE A 400 -6.38 15.66 41.65
N VAL A 401 -5.29 14.96 42.01
CA VAL A 401 -4.04 15.58 42.46
C VAL A 401 -2.87 15.18 41.55
N ALA A 402 -2.30 16.13 40.81
CA ALA A 402 -1.03 15.92 40.14
C ALA A 402 0.14 15.91 41.14
N ARG A 403 1.19 15.13 40.88
CA ARG A 403 2.41 15.07 41.67
C ARG A 403 3.65 15.10 40.79
N PHE A 404 4.58 15.97 41.15
CA PHE A 404 5.90 16.11 40.55
C PHE A 404 6.93 16.08 41.69
N GLU A 405 7.84 15.10 41.70
CA GLU A 405 8.79 14.90 42.80
C GLU A 405 10.14 14.36 42.29
N SER A 406 11.26 14.89 42.80
CA SER A 406 12.62 14.40 42.53
C SER A 406 12.93 14.11 41.04
N GLY A 407 13.72 13.08 40.74
CA GLY A 407 13.98 12.58 39.39
C GLY A 407 12.74 11.99 38.73
N SER A 408 12.65 12.09 37.40
CA SER A 408 11.58 11.49 36.60
C SER A 408 11.83 10.00 36.35
N GLU A 409 10.73 9.26 36.16
CA GLU A 409 10.71 7.84 35.85
C GLU A 409 11.23 7.58 34.43
N PHE A 410 12.11 6.58 34.28
CA PHE A 410 12.61 6.13 32.99
C PHE A 410 11.71 5.01 32.44
N GLY A 411 11.05 5.26 31.30
CA GLY A 411 10.14 4.33 30.65
C GLY A 411 8.67 4.81 30.60
N PRO A 412 7.75 4.00 30.03
CA PRO A 412 6.39 4.41 29.69
C PRO A 412 5.38 4.29 30.85
N ARG A 413 5.85 4.45 32.10
CA ARG A 413 5.07 4.35 33.33
C ARG A 413 5.52 5.46 34.28
N ALA A 414 4.58 6.27 34.74
CA ALA A 414 4.80 7.05 35.96
C ALA A 414 4.56 6.15 37.16
N LEU A 415 5.37 6.32 38.19
CA LEU A 415 5.50 5.45 39.36
C LEU A 415 5.41 6.26 40.66
N GLY A 416 4.87 7.49 40.58
CA GLY A 416 4.61 8.38 41.71
C GLY A 416 5.27 9.77 41.56
N HIS A 417 6.27 9.89 40.69
CA HIS A 417 7.16 11.04 40.62
C HIS A 417 6.82 12.02 39.49
N ARG A 418 6.15 11.58 38.43
CA ARG A 418 5.49 12.41 37.41
C ARG A 418 4.08 11.88 37.18
N SER A 419 3.24 11.97 38.21
CA SER A 419 1.98 11.23 38.34
C SER A 419 0.74 12.14 38.46
N ILE A 420 -0.42 11.56 38.20
CA ILE A 420 -1.74 12.09 38.56
C ILE A 420 -2.41 11.03 39.42
N LEU A 421 -2.89 11.46 40.58
CA LEU A 421 -3.45 10.64 41.64
C LEU A 421 -4.95 10.92 41.79
N ALA A 422 -5.72 9.88 42.05
CA ALA A 422 -7.12 9.99 42.42
C ALA A 422 -7.49 8.88 43.43
N ASP A 423 -8.66 9.00 44.07
CA ASP A 423 -9.18 7.96 44.95
C ASP A 423 -9.99 6.92 44.15
N PRO A 424 -9.60 5.62 44.17
CA PRO A 424 -10.23 4.59 43.33
C PRO A 424 -11.68 4.23 43.70
N THR A 425 -12.15 4.62 44.89
CA THR A 425 -13.50 4.24 45.39
C THR A 425 -14.63 5.07 44.79
N PHE A 426 -14.32 6.21 44.19
CA PHE A 426 -15.32 7.09 43.59
C PHE A 426 -15.79 6.50 42.25
N GLY A 427 -17.06 6.06 42.19
CA GLY A 427 -17.59 5.15 41.16
C GLY A 427 -17.35 5.53 39.69
N ARG A 428 -17.28 6.84 39.36
CA ARG A 428 -17.01 7.37 38.01
C ARG A 428 -15.66 8.06 37.88
N MET A 429 -14.75 7.93 38.86
CA MET A 429 -13.44 8.60 38.82
C MET A 429 -12.62 8.21 37.58
N LYS A 430 -12.75 6.97 37.09
CA LYS A 430 -12.17 6.54 35.81
C LYS A 430 -12.67 7.41 34.64
N ASP A 431 -13.98 7.63 34.57
CA ASP A 431 -14.62 8.45 33.54
C ASP A 431 -14.13 9.90 33.61
N VAL A 432 -14.11 10.49 34.82
CA VAL A 432 -13.66 11.87 35.06
C VAL A 432 -12.22 12.06 34.61
N VAL A 433 -11.29 11.22 35.09
CA VAL A 433 -9.86 11.34 34.74
C VAL A 433 -9.64 11.06 33.24
N ASN A 434 -10.37 10.11 32.63
CA ASN A 434 -10.27 9.86 31.19
C ASN A 434 -10.77 11.05 30.34
N ALA A 435 -11.90 11.65 30.69
CA ALA A 435 -12.56 12.69 29.88
C ALA A 435 -12.07 14.13 30.16
N ARG A 436 -11.91 14.52 31.44
CA ARG A 436 -11.64 15.91 31.87
C ARG A 436 -10.15 16.23 32.02
N VAL A 437 -9.31 15.21 32.25
CA VAL A 437 -7.88 15.37 32.50
C VAL A 437 -7.02 14.75 31.40
N LYS A 438 -7.35 13.53 30.96
CA LYS A 438 -6.57 12.83 29.93
C LYS A 438 -6.98 13.12 28.50
N PHE A 439 -8.25 13.48 28.27
CA PHE A 439 -8.86 13.59 26.94
C PHE A 439 -8.63 12.32 26.10
N ARG A 440 -8.90 11.15 26.69
CA ARG A 440 -8.68 9.82 26.08
C ARG A 440 -9.89 8.90 26.25
N GLU A 441 -9.80 7.71 25.65
CA GLU A 441 -10.88 6.73 25.56
C GLU A 441 -11.29 6.19 26.96
N ALA A 442 -12.60 6.09 27.25
CA ALA A 442 -13.08 5.81 28.62
C ALA A 442 -12.77 4.38 29.10
N PHE A 443 -12.60 3.44 28.17
CA PHE A 443 -12.22 2.06 28.49
C PHE A 443 -10.82 1.93 29.10
N ARG A 444 -9.95 2.95 28.94
CA ARG A 444 -8.54 2.89 29.32
C ARG A 444 -8.41 2.80 30.85
N PRO A 445 -7.80 1.73 31.39
CA PRO A 445 -7.63 1.58 32.83
C PRO A 445 -6.57 2.52 33.40
N PHE A 446 -6.57 2.58 34.73
CA PHE A 446 -5.56 3.23 35.57
C PHE A 446 -4.92 2.18 36.48
N ALA A 447 -3.75 2.50 37.04
CA ALA A 447 -2.98 1.54 37.84
C ALA A 447 -3.27 1.74 39.33
N PRO A 448 -3.63 0.69 40.10
CA PRO A 448 -3.65 0.77 41.55
C PRO A 448 -2.24 0.85 42.11
N PHE A 449 -2.02 1.76 43.07
CA PHE A 449 -0.85 1.78 43.96
C PHE A 449 -1.26 1.20 45.31
N VAL A 450 -0.49 0.28 45.89
CA VAL A 450 -0.73 -0.34 47.21
C VAL A 450 0.60 -0.62 47.95
N PRO A 451 0.69 -0.56 49.29
CA PRO A 451 1.84 -1.06 50.05
C PRO A 451 2.08 -2.56 49.80
N LEU A 452 3.34 -3.00 49.69
CA LEU A 452 3.67 -4.39 49.34
C LEU A 452 3.16 -5.43 50.37
N ASP A 453 3.20 -5.08 51.65
CA ASP A 453 2.70 -5.91 52.76
C ASP A 453 1.16 -6.02 52.76
N ARG A 454 0.46 -5.01 52.24
CA ARG A 454 -0.99 -5.00 52.03
C ARG A 454 -1.42 -5.48 50.63
N ALA A 455 -0.48 -5.66 49.69
CA ALA A 455 -0.80 -5.96 48.29
C ALA A 455 -1.60 -7.27 48.12
N ASN A 456 -1.23 -8.32 48.86
CA ASN A 456 -1.90 -9.62 48.83
C ASN A 456 -3.28 -9.63 49.54
N GLU A 457 -3.62 -8.57 50.29
CA GLU A 457 -4.97 -8.37 50.83
C GLU A 457 -5.93 -8.03 49.70
N VAL A 458 -5.54 -7.12 48.80
CA VAL A 458 -6.41 -6.57 47.74
C VAL A 458 -6.30 -7.35 46.43
N PHE A 459 -5.11 -7.84 46.09
CA PHE A 459 -4.80 -8.51 44.84
C PHE A 459 -4.34 -9.95 45.06
N ASP A 460 -4.47 -10.80 44.05
CA ASP A 460 -3.84 -12.13 44.02
C ASP A 460 -2.38 -12.01 43.58
N LEU A 461 -1.55 -11.38 44.44
CA LEU A 461 -0.16 -11.03 44.14
C LEU A 461 0.73 -11.25 45.36
N SER A 462 1.69 -12.18 45.25
CA SER A 462 2.68 -12.52 46.28
C SER A 462 4.08 -11.92 46.06
N SER A 463 4.32 -11.31 44.90
CA SER A 463 5.64 -10.82 44.46
C SER A 463 5.63 -9.32 44.21
N PRO A 464 6.76 -8.60 44.35
CA PRO A 464 6.81 -7.16 44.10
C PRO A 464 6.43 -6.78 42.67
N SER A 465 5.67 -5.69 42.51
CA SER A 465 5.42 -5.01 41.23
C SER A 465 5.76 -3.52 41.33
N PRO A 466 7.02 -3.13 41.59
CA PRO A 466 7.38 -1.71 41.80
C PRO A 466 7.21 -0.83 40.55
N TYR A 467 7.09 -1.43 39.36
CA TYR A 467 7.19 -0.72 38.07
C TYR A 467 5.90 -0.77 37.23
N MET A 468 4.74 -1.14 37.80
CA MET A 468 3.49 -1.39 37.07
C MET A 468 3.64 -2.41 35.92
N LEU A 469 4.44 -3.46 36.14
CA LEU A 469 4.76 -4.47 35.12
C LEU A 469 4.15 -5.84 35.41
N LEU A 470 3.31 -5.97 36.44
CA LEU A 470 2.42 -7.10 36.70
C LEU A 470 0.94 -6.62 36.74
N VAL A 471 0.03 -7.38 36.13
CA VAL A 471 -1.44 -7.20 36.23
C VAL A 471 -2.01 -8.39 37.00
N ALA A 472 -2.49 -8.16 38.21
CA ALA A 472 -3.00 -9.20 39.09
C ALA A 472 -4.53 -9.11 39.25
N PRO A 473 -5.24 -10.22 39.46
CA PRO A 473 -6.65 -10.21 39.85
C PRO A 473 -6.90 -9.38 41.11
N VAL A 474 -7.91 -8.53 41.10
CA VAL A 474 -8.49 -7.93 42.32
C VAL A 474 -9.33 -9.01 43.00
N ARG A 475 -9.19 -9.16 44.33
CA ARG A 475 -10.05 -10.07 45.11
C ARG A 475 -11.51 -9.65 44.96
N GLU A 476 -12.38 -10.64 44.80
CA GLU A 476 -13.77 -10.47 44.34
C GLU A 476 -14.54 -9.42 45.15
N HIS A 477 -14.40 -9.45 46.48
CA HIS A 477 -15.06 -8.53 47.42
C HIS A 477 -14.55 -7.07 47.40
N PHE A 478 -13.51 -6.73 46.63
CA PHE A 478 -13.03 -5.35 46.47
C PHE A 478 -13.28 -4.76 45.08
N ARG A 479 -13.89 -5.51 44.15
CA ARG A 479 -14.09 -5.05 42.76
C ARG A 479 -15.09 -3.88 42.67
N ASP A 480 -16.20 -4.00 43.39
CA ASP A 480 -17.23 -2.95 43.49
C ASP A 480 -16.78 -1.77 44.37
N ASP A 481 -15.86 -2.00 45.32
CA ASP A 481 -15.26 -0.97 46.18
C ASP A 481 -14.17 -0.15 45.46
N LEU A 482 -13.49 -0.72 44.45
CA LEU A 482 -12.37 -0.10 43.73
C LEU A 482 -12.62 0.05 42.20
N PRO A 483 -13.78 0.58 41.76
CA PRO A 483 -14.21 0.50 40.35
C PRO A 483 -13.35 1.33 39.39
N ALA A 484 -12.61 2.33 39.87
CA ALA A 484 -11.80 3.18 38.99
C ALA A 484 -10.40 2.62 38.65
N ILE A 485 -9.93 1.60 39.38
CA ILE A 485 -8.68 0.86 39.08
C ILE A 485 -8.92 -0.60 38.67
N THR A 486 -10.11 -1.13 38.92
CA THR A 486 -10.51 -2.47 38.47
C THR A 486 -10.79 -2.45 36.96
N HIS A 487 -10.10 -3.32 36.23
CA HIS A 487 -10.33 -3.62 34.82
C HIS A 487 -11.65 -4.42 34.66
N GLU A 488 -12.21 -4.48 33.45
CA GLU A 488 -13.48 -5.19 33.19
C GLU A 488 -13.42 -6.70 33.51
N ASP A 489 -12.24 -7.31 33.37
CA ASP A 489 -11.96 -8.71 33.74
C ASP A 489 -11.73 -8.94 35.26
N GLY A 490 -11.85 -7.88 36.07
CA GLY A 490 -11.60 -7.93 37.51
C GLY A 490 -10.12 -7.91 37.90
N THR A 491 -9.21 -7.53 37.01
CA THR A 491 -7.76 -7.36 37.30
C THR A 491 -7.37 -5.89 37.55
N GLY A 492 -6.11 -5.64 37.95
CA GLY A 492 -5.53 -4.31 38.07
C GLY A 492 -4.02 -4.32 37.87
N ARG A 493 -3.46 -3.29 37.21
CA ARG A 493 -2.01 -3.18 36.95
C ARG A 493 -1.23 -2.63 38.15
N VAL A 494 -1.01 -3.48 39.14
CA VAL A 494 -0.50 -3.11 40.47
C VAL A 494 0.87 -2.43 40.42
N GLN A 495 0.99 -1.31 41.14
CA GLN A 495 2.24 -0.79 41.65
C GLN A 495 2.36 -1.11 43.15
N THR A 496 3.50 -1.66 43.59
CA THR A 496 3.81 -1.90 45.01
C THR A 496 5.03 -1.11 45.48
N CYS A 497 5.04 -0.59 46.71
CA CYS A 497 6.29 -0.15 47.36
C CYS A 497 6.48 -0.77 48.75
N THR A 498 7.73 -0.81 49.20
CA THR A 498 8.08 -0.94 50.63
C THR A 498 8.29 0.47 51.24
N PRO A 499 8.21 0.63 52.57
CA PRO A 499 8.51 1.92 53.20
C PRO A 499 9.97 2.36 53.01
N ASP A 500 10.89 1.45 52.68
CA ASP A 500 12.28 1.77 52.34
C ASP A 500 12.47 2.22 50.88
N GLN A 501 11.60 1.76 49.96
CA GLN A 501 11.64 2.11 48.54
C GLN A 501 10.93 3.45 48.26
N ASP A 502 9.72 3.62 48.80
CA ASP A 502 8.93 4.85 48.67
C ASP A 502 8.14 5.12 49.95
N PRO A 503 8.76 5.78 50.94
CA PRO A 503 8.09 6.13 52.21
C PRO A 503 6.94 7.12 52.02
N PHE A 504 6.95 7.96 50.96
CA PHE A 504 5.90 8.94 50.74
C PHE A 504 4.60 8.25 50.31
N PHE A 505 4.65 7.42 49.27
CA PHE A 505 3.46 6.74 48.79
C PHE A 505 2.99 5.66 49.77
N HIS A 506 3.90 4.98 50.47
CA HIS A 506 3.54 4.08 51.56
C HIS A 506 2.70 4.80 52.64
N ALA A 507 3.15 5.98 53.09
CA ALA A 507 2.42 6.78 54.06
C ALA A 507 1.10 7.34 53.49
N LEU A 508 1.07 7.75 52.22
CA LEU A 508 -0.13 8.28 51.56
C LEU A 508 -1.25 7.22 51.42
N CYS A 509 -0.89 5.98 51.10
CA CYS A 509 -1.87 4.89 51.04
C CYS A 509 -2.56 4.66 52.39
N LEU A 510 -1.79 4.71 53.49
CA LEU A 510 -2.29 4.55 54.85
C LEU A 510 -3.07 5.78 55.36
N GLU A 511 -2.68 7.00 54.95
CA GLU A 511 -3.46 8.22 55.24
C GLU A 511 -4.84 8.15 54.56
N VAL A 512 -4.92 7.73 53.29
CA VAL A 512 -6.21 7.59 52.59
C VAL A 512 -7.08 6.50 53.23
N GLU A 513 -6.50 5.35 53.60
CA GLU A 513 -7.19 4.31 54.39
C GLU A 513 -7.74 4.89 55.71
N ALA A 514 -6.96 5.69 56.43
CA ALA A 514 -7.38 6.31 57.68
C ALA A 514 -8.45 7.41 57.51
N ARG A 515 -8.53 8.07 56.34
CA ARG A 515 -9.51 9.14 56.06
C ARG A 515 -10.88 8.64 55.64
N ARG A 516 -10.94 7.60 54.78
CA ARG A 516 -12.22 7.08 54.23
C ARG A 516 -12.56 5.64 54.61
N GLY A 517 -11.65 4.90 55.22
CA GLY A 517 -11.78 3.46 55.42
C GLY A 517 -11.61 2.67 54.13
N GLY A 518 -11.98 1.38 54.18
CA GLY A 518 -11.68 0.42 53.12
C GLY A 518 -10.21 0.00 53.16
N VAL A 519 -9.56 0.01 52.00
CA VAL A 519 -8.17 -0.48 51.82
C VAL A 519 -7.20 0.62 51.35
N PRO A 520 -5.88 0.48 51.62
CA PRO A 520 -4.86 1.48 51.33
C PRO A 520 -4.44 1.44 49.87
N VAL A 521 -5.36 1.81 48.96
CA VAL A 521 -5.16 1.78 47.51
C VAL A 521 -5.44 3.16 46.92
N LEU A 522 -4.54 3.61 46.04
CA LEU A 522 -4.65 4.85 45.27
C LEU A 522 -4.76 4.55 43.78
N LEU A 523 -5.37 5.45 43.00
CA LEU A 523 -5.27 5.44 41.54
C LEU A 523 -4.02 6.23 41.14
N ASN A 524 -3.13 5.62 40.35
CA ASN A 524 -1.96 6.27 39.75
C ASN A 524 -2.04 6.24 38.21
N THR A 525 -1.71 7.37 37.59
CA THR A 525 -1.49 7.48 36.14
C THR A 525 -0.42 8.53 35.82
N SER A 526 0.08 8.56 34.59
CA SER A 526 1.14 9.48 34.17
C SER A 526 0.70 10.95 34.17
N PHE A 527 1.60 11.89 34.41
CA PHE A 527 1.33 13.31 34.31
C PHE A 527 1.59 13.79 32.87
N ASN A 528 0.54 13.69 32.06
CA ASN A 528 0.43 14.13 30.66
C ASN A 528 -1.03 14.03 30.19
N VAL A 529 -1.37 14.76 29.12
CA VAL A 529 -2.61 14.57 28.35
C VAL A 529 -2.39 13.58 27.19
N ALA A 530 -3.46 13.19 26.47
CA ALA A 530 -3.36 12.37 25.26
C ALA A 530 -2.39 12.98 24.23
N GLY A 531 -1.61 12.11 23.56
CA GLY A 531 -0.62 12.49 22.55
C GLY A 531 0.71 13.04 23.08
N GLN A 532 0.78 13.51 24.32
CA GLN A 532 2.00 14.11 24.89
C GLN A 532 2.87 13.12 25.69
N PRO A 533 4.20 13.31 25.76
CA PRO A 533 5.09 12.62 26.70
C PRO A 533 4.81 13.02 28.16
N ILE A 534 5.28 12.21 29.11
CA ILE A 534 5.29 12.55 30.55
C ILE A 534 6.07 13.85 30.76
N VAL A 535 5.58 14.77 31.61
CA VAL A 535 6.27 16.04 31.92
C VAL A 535 7.61 15.82 32.61
N GLU A 536 8.61 16.62 32.25
CA GLU A 536 9.97 16.55 32.78
C GLU A 536 10.31 17.72 33.70
N THR A 537 9.97 18.95 33.29
CA THR A 537 10.27 20.19 34.04
C THR A 537 9.13 20.68 34.94
N PRO A 538 9.42 21.45 36.00
CA PRO A 538 8.41 22.12 36.83
C PRO A 538 7.47 23.04 36.02
N GLU A 539 7.99 23.71 34.99
CA GLU A 539 7.22 24.57 34.09
C GLU A 539 6.20 23.76 33.28
N GLU A 540 6.59 22.63 32.67
CA GLU A 540 5.67 21.72 31.98
C GLU A 540 4.57 21.17 32.90
N ALA A 541 4.91 20.90 34.16
CA ALA A 541 3.96 20.44 35.17
C ALA A 541 2.90 21.51 35.49
N ILE A 542 3.32 22.76 35.70
CA ILE A 542 2.40 23.88 35.94
C ILE A 542 1.55 24.18 34.70
N GLU A 543 2.13 24.14 33.49
CA GLU A 543 1.36 24.28 32.25
C GLU A 543 0.33 23.16 32.05
N THR A 544 0.70 21.90 32.31
CA THR A 544 -0.21 20.75 32.16
C THR A 544 -1.34 20.82 33.17
N PHE A 545 -1.05 21.23 34.40
CA PHE A 545 -2.06 21.55 35.43
C PHE A 545 -3.00 22.66 34.95
N LEU A 546 -2.49 23.81 34.51
CA LEU A 546 -3.30 24.94 34.04
C LEU A 546 -4.18 24.62 32.82
N ARG A 547 -3.82 23.62 32.01
CA ARG A 547 -4.54 23.19 30.79
C ARG A 547 -5.53 22.02 31.01
N THR A 548 -5.71 21.54 32.23
CA THR A 548 -6.55 20.36 32.56
C THR A 548 -7.47 20.63 33.76
N ASP A 549 -8.53 19.83 33.93
CA ASP A 549 -9.40 19.85 35.13
C ASP A 549 -8.78 19.07 36.32
N ILE A 550 -7.45 19.09 36.48
CA ILE A 550 -6.78 18.57 37.69
C ILE A 550 -7.03 19.55 38.84
N ASP A 551 -7.53 19.11 39.99
CA ASP A 551 -7.89 20.02 41.08
C ASP A 551 -6.68 20.68 41.75
N PHE A 552 -5.64 19.89 42.05
CA PHE A 552 -4.44 20.35 42.77
C PHE A 552 -3.14 19.83 42.15
N LEU A 553 -2.03 20.54 42.38
CA LEU A 553 -0.68 20.09 42.01
C LEU A 553 0.26 20.10 43.23
N ALA A 554 0.78 18.94 43.61
CA ALA A 554 1.86 18.75 44.58
C ALA A 554 3.21 18.76 43.85
N LEU A 555 3.84 19.94 43.77
CA LEU A 555 5.14 20.17 43.14
C LEU A 555 6.23 20.17 44.20
N GLY A 556 6.81 18.99 44.47
CA GLY A 556 7.73 18.76 45.59
C GLY A 556 7.07 19.09 46.93
N ASP A 557 7.61 20.12 47.60
CA ASP A 557 7.13 20.65 48.87
C ASP A 557 6.17 21.86 48.72
N ARG A 558 5.64 22.10 47.50
CA ARG A 558 4.64 23.15 47.17
C ARG A 558 3.29 22.51 46.84
N TRP A 559 2.22 22.92 47.54
CA TRP A 559 0.83 22.58 47.24
C TRP A 559 0.18 23.72 46.45
N ILE A 560 -0.28 23.45 45.23
CA ILE A 560 -0.63 24.47 44.24
C ILE A 560 -2.13 24.43 43.88
N THR A 561 -2.74 25.62 43.82
CA THR A 561 -4.12 25.88 43.39
C THR A 561 -4.18 26.95 42.30
N ARG A 562 -5.29 27.06 41.57
CA ARG A 562 -5.52 28.16 40.61
C ARG A 562 -6.11 29.40 41.29
N THR A 563 -5.62 30.58 40.95
CA THR A 563 -6.02 31.85 41.59
C THR A 563 -7.43 32.32 41.22
N HIS A 564 -7.95 31.88 40.07
CA HIS A 564 -9.18 32.42 39.45
C HIS A 564 -10.21 31.36 39.03
N GLN A 565 -9.99 30.10 39.40
CA GLN A 565 -10.90 28.98 39.09
C GLN A 565 -11.19 28.22 40.39
N LEU A 566 -12.48 28.03 40.69
CA LEU A 566 -12.89 27.21 41.83
C LEU A 566 -12.49 25.75 41.59
N VAL A 567 -12.01 25.09 42.63
CA VAL A 567 -11.79 23.63 42.64
C VAL A 567 -13.15 22.95 42.58
N LYS A 568 -13.29 21.96 41.69
CA LYS A 568 -14.54 21.21 41.54
C LYS A 568 -14.62 20.14 42.64
N ASN A 569 -15.83 19.90 43.14
CA ASN A 569 -16.12 18.69 43.90
C ASN A 569 -16.45 17.51 42.95
N TYR A 570 -16.54 16.30 43.50
CA TYR A 570 -16.78 15.10 42.69
C TYR A 570 -18.12 15.13 41.91
N ASP A 571 -19.19 15.68 42.49
CA ASP A 571 -20.50 15.74 41.84
C ASP A 571 -20.48 16.74 40.66
N GLU A 572 -19.80 17.88 40.82
CA GLU A 572 -19.54 18.88 39.76
C GLU A 572 -18.66 18.33 38.61
N HIS A 573 -17.80 17.34 38.89
CA HIS A 573 -17.00 16.66 37.87
C HIS A 573 -17.84 15.69 37.00
N ILE A 574 -18.94 15.13 37.55
CA ILE A 574 -19.78 14.11 36.88
C ILE A 574 -21.10 14.64 36.27
N GLU A 575 -21.54 15.86 36.62
CA GLU A 575 -22.82 16.44 36.18
C GLU A 575 -23.00 16.43 34.65
N ASP A 576 -22.06 17.04 33.91
CA ASP A 576 -22.04 17.07 32.44
C ASP A 576 -21.23 15.90 31.82
N LEU A 577 -21.08 14.76 32.50
CA LEU A 577 -20.19 13.69 32.07
C LEU A 577 -20.93 12.54 31.37
N GLU A 578 -20.97 12.60 30.03
CA GLU A 578 -21.49 11.52 29.19
C GLU A 578 -20.90 10.15 29.56
N ILE A 579 -21.74 9.11 29.52
CA ILE A 579 -21.30 7.72 29.68
C ILE A 579 -20.99 7.17 28.29
N GLU A 580 -19.71 7.05 27.95
CA GLU A 580 -19.29 6.29 26.77
C GLU A 580 -19.69 4.81 26.96
N PRO A 581 -20.47 4.21 26.03
CA PRO A 581 -20.89 2.82 26.16
C PRO A 581 -19.67 1.90 26.14
N ARG A 582 -19.63 0.93 27.08
CA ARG A 582 -18.52 -0.02 27.17
C ARG A 582 -18.42 -0.84 25.87
N PRO A 583 -17.20 -1.13 25.36
CA PRO A 583 -17.04 -2.17 24.36
C PRO A 583 -17.56 -3.50 24.90
N ASN A 584 -18.18 -4.28 24.02
CA ASN A 584 -18.64 -5.64 24.31
C ASN A 584 -18.11 -6.54 23.20
N GLY A 585 -17.59 -7.71 23.56
CA GLY A 585 -17.22 -8.76 22.60
C GLY A 585 -18.42 -9.35 21.84
N LEU A 586 -18.12 -10.26 20.92
CA LEU A 586 -19.11 -11.05 20.21
C LEU A 586 -19.87 -11.97 21.18
N LYS A 587 -21.12 -12.27 20.86
CA LYS A 587 -21.96 -13.16 21.68
C LYS A 587 -21.35 -14.58 21.72
N PRO A 588 -21.16 -15.21 22.89
CA PRO A 588 -20.59 -16.54 22.98
C PRO A 588 -21.35 -17.57 22.14
N GLY A 589 -20.63 -18.49 21.50
CA GLY A 589 -21.21 -19.51 20.62
C GLY A 589 -21.12 -19.20 19.13
N GLN A 590 -20.50 -18.08 18.73
CA GLN A 590 -20.21 -17.80 17.31
C GLN A 590 -19.37 -18.93 16.67
N PRO A 591 -19.61 -19.30 15.39
CA PRO A 591 -18.86 -20.37 14.75
C PRO A 591 -17.38 -20.02 14.56
N SER A 592 -16.54 -21.04 14.48
CA SER A 592 -15.14 -20.88 14.10
C SER A 592 -14.97 -20.07 12.82
N VAL A 593 -13.89 -19.29 12.76
CA VAL A 593 -13.38 -18.72 11.51
C VAL A 593 -12.24 -19.53 10.89
N LEU A 594 -11.60 -20.51 11.55
CA LEU A 594 -10.45 -21.20 10.92
C LEU A 594 -10.77 -22.40 10.01
N PRO A 595 -11.89 -23.14 10.11
CA PRO A 595 -12.44 -23.95 9.03
C PRO A 595 -12.86 -23.06 7.86
N LEU A 596 -13.42 -21.88 8.15
CA LEU A 596 -13.59 -20.81 7.18
C LEU A 596 -12.22 -20.48 6.55
N MET A 597 -11.13 -20.31 7.31
CA MET A 597 -9.82 -19.91 6.76
C MET A 597 -9.20 -21.05 5.96
N LYS A 598 -9.26 -22.28 6.45
CA LYS A 598 -8.79 -23.45 5.72
C LYS A 598 -9.59 -23.68 4.43
N GLU A 599 -10.85 -23.25 4.39
CA GLU A 599 -11.71 -23.20 3.19
C GLU A 599 -11.46 -21.95 2.32
N LEU A 600 -10.96 -20.86 2.90
CA LEU A 600 -10.61 -19.58 2.28
C LEU A 600 -9.22 -19.59 1.62
N ASP A 601 -8.27 -20.31 2.21
CA ASP A 601 -6.90 -20.53 1.74
C ASP A 601 -6.91 -21.61 0.66
N ALA A 602 -7.69 -22.68 0.93
CA ALA A 602 -8.13 -23.63 -0.07
C ALA A 602 -8.78 -22.92 -1.26
N ALA A 603 -9.53 -21.85 -1.01
CA ALA A 603 -9.91 -20.87 -2.01
C ALA A 603 -8.67 -20.15 -2.59
N ILE A 604 -8.23 -19.02 -2.00
CA ILE A 604 -7.27 -18.05 -2.58
C ILE A 604 -6.08 -18.73 -3.29
N PHE A 605 -5.47 -19.75 -2.67
CA PHE A 605 -4.21 -20.34 -3.12
C PHE A 605 -4.33 -21.77 -3.68
N LEU A 606 -5.44 -22.48 -3.44
CA LEU A 606 -5.64 -23.86 -3.94
C LEU A 606 -6.89 -24.02 -4.85
N GLY A 607 -7.58 -22.93 -5.22
CA GLY A 607 -8.65 -22.91 -6.23
C GLY A 607 -9.96 -23.60 -5.85
N ARG A 608 -10.23 -23.83 -4.57
CA ARG A 608 -11.43 -24.54 -4.08
C ARG A 608 -12.50 -23.54 -3.66
N GLN A 609 -13.67 -23.57 -4.28
CA GLN A 609 -14.82 -22.73 -3.90
C GLN A 609 -15.11 -22.79 -2.40
N SER A 610 -15.39 -21.62 -1.82
CA SER A 610 -15.73 -21.43 -0.41
C SER A 610 -17.21 -21.08 -0.25
N ARG A 611 -17.84 -21.56 0.83
CA ARG A 611 -19.28 -21.44 1.09
C ARG A 611 -19.68 -20.18 1.86
N TYR A 612 -18.72 -19.37 2.28
CA TYR A 612 -18.93 -18.27 3.25
C TYR A 612 -18.66 -16.88 2.70
N TRP A 613 -18.04 -16.83 1.53
CA TRP A 613 -17.88 -15.63 0.74
C TRP A 613 -17.87 -16.12 -0.73
N SER A 614 -18.45 -15.34 -1.64
CA SER A 614 -19.17 -15.83 -2.82
C SER A 614 -18.38 -15.76 -4.14
N ASP A 615 -17.86 -16.89 -4.65
CA ASP A 615 -17.02 -16.96 -5.87
C ASP A 615 -16.18 -15.67 -6.02
N ALA A 616 -16.28 -14.86 -7.09
CA ALA A 616 -15.46 -13.65 -7.40
C ALA A 616 -15.10 -12.61 -6.31
N GLU A 617 -15.59 -12.77 -5.10
CA GLU A 617 -15.56 -11.76 -4.06
C GLU A 617 -14.11 -11.30 -3.59
N VAL A 618 -13.17 -12.17 -3.15
CA VAL A 618 -11.86 -12.07 -2.39
C VAL A 618 -10.96 -11.00 -2.94
N ALA A 619 -11.12 -10.65 -4.22
CA ALA A 619 -10.75 -9.42 -4.91
C ALA A 619 -10.55 -8.17 -4.01
N ALA A 620 -11.25 -8.16 -2.88
CA ALA A 620 -11.05 -7.41 -1.65
C ALA A 620 -9.73 -7.56 -0.84
N LEU A 621 -9.48 -8.65 -0.08
CA LEU A 621 -8.65 -8.56 1.15
C LEU A 621 -7.24 -9.17 1.09
N SER A 622 -6.97 -10.23 0.35
CA SER A 622 -5.60 -10.74 0.10
C SER A 622 -4.81 -10.00 -1.01
N ALA A 623 -5.34 -8.95 -1.66
CA ALA A 623 -4.61 -7.86 -2.35
C ALA A 623 -4.76 -6.51 -1.64
N LYS A 624 -5.60 -6.43 -0.59
CA LYS A 624 -5.17 -5.72 0.63
C LYS A 624 -3.97 -6.47 1.30
N GLY A 625 -3.86 -7.79 1.12
CA GLY A 625 -2.73 -8.65 1.53
C GLY A 625 -1.51 -8.47 0.64
N ALA A 626 -1.67 -8.51 -0.68
CA ALA A 626 -0.70 -8.00 -1.65
C ALA A 626 -0.59 -6.45 -1.64
N ARG A 627 -1.17 -5.76 -0.65
CA ARG A 627 -0.78 -4.38 -0.27
C ARG A 627 0.23 -4.31 0.87
N PHE A 628 0.52 -5.43 1.55
CA PHE A 628 1.88 -5.68 2.07
C PHE A 628 2.91 -5.91 0.93
N LYS A 629 2.49 -5.71 -0.33
CA LYS A 629 3.30 -5.57 -1.57
C LYS A 629 3.17 -4.17 -2.25
N GLU A 630 2.73 -3.13 -1.50
CA GLU A 630 2.92 -1.66 -1.71
C GLU A 630 1.82 -0.78 -2.40
N THR A 631 1.50 0.34 -1.71
CA THR A 631 1.15 1.71 -2.23
C THR A 631 -0.24 2.10 -2.79
N SER A 632 -0.54 3.41 -2.70
CA SER A 632 -1.65 4.17 -3.30
C SER A 632 -1.37 5.70 -3.33
N ARG A 633 -2.00 6.44 -4.27
CA ARG A 633 -2.14 7.93 -4.48
C ARG A 633 -2.35 8.18 -5.99
N LEU A 634 -2.88 9.29 -6.54
CA LEU A 634 -3.43 10.57 -6.04
C LEU A 634 -4.38 11.13 -7.14
N PHE A 635 -5.32 12.05 -6.83
CA PHE A 635 -6.10 12.82 -7.82
C PHE A 635 -6.19 14.34 -7.51
N PRO A 636 -6.42 15.23 -8.51
CA PRO A 636 -6.08 16.66 -8.40
C PRO A 636 -7.09 17.66 -9.06
N ASP A 637 -7.97 18.31 -8.28
CA ASP A 637 -9.08 19.11 -8.83
C ASP A 637 -8.74 20.61 -9.08
N ALA A 638 -9.36 21.21 -10.11
CA ALA A 638 -9.33 22.66 -10.39
C ALA A 638 -10.48 23.12 -11.32
N ASP A 639 -11.30 24.08 -10.88
CA ASP A 639 -12.48 24.58 -11.60
C ASP A 639 -12.20 25.72 -12.61
N LEU A 640 -13.02 25.83 -13.67
CA LEU A 640 -13.52 27.09 -14.29
C LEU A 640 -14.25 26.86 -15.64
N LEU A 641 -15.58 27.10 -15.71
CA LEU A 641 -16.35 27.66 -16.86
C LEU A 641 -17.85 27.79 -16.49
N CYS A 642 -18.70 28.26 -17.42
CA CYS A 642 -20.15 28.49 -17.20
C CYS A 642 -20.98 28.08 -18.44
N PRO A 643 -22.17 27.46 -18.30
CA PRO A 643 -22.98 26.97 -19.43
C PRO A 643 -23.62 28.05 -20.34
N LEU A 644 -24.01 27.63 -21.54
CA LEU A 644 -24.73 28.41 -22.57
C LEU A 644 -26.19 27.92 -22.70
N ARG A 645 -27.11 28.74 -23.24
CA ARG A 645 -28.54 28.38 -23.43
C ARG A 645 -29.06 28.81 -24.80
N THR A 646 -29.82 27.95 -25.49
CA THR A 646 -30.40 28.21 -26.81
C THR A 646 -31.73 27.47 -27.03
N GLN A 647 -32.70 28.09 -27.69
CA GLN A 647 -34.02 27.48 -27.95
C GLN A 647 -33.95 26.57 -29.19
N VAL A 648 -34.49 25.35 -29.09
CA VAL A 648 -34.36 24.29 -30.12
C VAL A 648 -35.68 23.75 -30.66
N GLY A 649 -36.79 24.01 -29.98
CA GLY A 649 -38.16 23.76 -30.44
C GLY A 649 -39.10 24.91 -30.05
N ILE A 650 -40.40 24.77 -30.31
CA ILE A 650 -41.40 25.79 -29.92
C ILE A 650 -41.41 25.96 -28.39
N ASP A 651 -41.52 24.84 -27.68
CA ASP A 651 -41.62 24.76 -26.21
C ASP A 651 -40.34 24.15 -25.56
N ALA A 652 -39.24 24.03 -26.31
CA ALA A 652 -38.06 23.26 -25.88
C ALA A 652 -36.74 24.05 -25.98
N THR A 653 -35.94 24.02 -24.91
CA THR A 653 -34.70 24.79 -24.78
C THR A 653 -33.53 23.92 -24.33
N LEU A 654 -32.40 24.08 -25.01
CA LEU A 654 -31.16 23.35 -24.74
C LEU A 654 -30.20 24.25 -23.93
N ILE A 655 -29.76 23.76 -22.79
CA ILE A 655 -28.58 24.27 -22.06
C ILE A 655 -27.39 23.41 -22.47
N ILE A 656 -26.27 24.05 -22.84
CA ILE A 656 -25.02 23.41 -23.28
C ILE A 656 -23.93 23.74 -22.26
N ASP A 657 -23.46 22.72 -21.55
CA ASP A 657 -22.26 22.81 -20.72
C ASP A 657 -21.04 22.34 -21.54
N PRO A 658 -19.94 23.12 -21.65
CA PRO A 658 -18.73 22.71 -22.35
C PRO A 658 -17.78 21.79 -21.54
N ILE A 659 -18.07 21.54 -20.25
CA ILE A 659 -17.31 20.64 -19.37
C ILE A 659 -18.16 19.43 -18.93
N GLY A 660 -19.45 19.65 -18.65
CA GLY A 660 -20.38 18.68 -18.09
C GLY A 660 -21.57 18.31 -18.97
N GLY A 661 -22.62 17.77 -18.34
CA GLY A 661 -23.86 17.36 -19.00
C GLY A 661 -24.66 18.56 -19.52
N SER A 662 -25.13 18.45 -20.75
CA SER A 662 -26.09 19.39 -21.35
C SER A 662 -27.52 18.99 -20.97
N LEU A 663 -28.49 19.90 -21.02
CA LEU A 663 -29.87 19.65 -20.56
C LEU A 663 -30.90 20.14 -21.57
N LEU A 664 -31.86 19.29 -21.94
CA LEU A 664 -33.03 19.65 -22.74
C LEU A 664 -34.25 19.88 -21.85
N ILE A 665 -34.68 21.13 -21.73
CA ILE A 665 -35.77 21.60 -20.87
C ILE A 665 -37.09 21.69 -21.66
N ASP A 666 -38.19 21.26 -21.04
CA ASP A 666 -39.56 21.56 -21.47
C ASP A 666 -40.06 22.84 -20.80
N GLU A 667 -40.09 23.96 -21.54
CA GLU A 667 -40.54 25.27 -21.03
C GLU A 667 -42.04 25.27 -20.66
N THR A 668 -42.78 24.21 -20.98
CA THR A 668 -44.18 24.01 -20.55
C THR A 668 -44.37 23.05 -19.38
N ALA A 669 -43.29 22.44 -18.87
CA ALA A 669 -43.26 21.52 -17.73
C ALA A 669 -44.30 20.38 -17.78
N LYS A 670 -44.69 19.93 -18.98
CA LYS A 670 -45.55 18.74 -19.20
C LYS A 670 -44.72 17.45 -19.16
N HIS A 671 -43.42 17.58 -19.40
CA HIS A 671 -42.43 16.52 -19.48
C HIS A 671 -41.26 16.86 -18.58
N ALA A 672 -40.68 15.85 -17.91
CA ALA A 672 -39.41 16.03 -17.22
C ALA A 672 -38.30 16.37 -18.23
N ASP A 673 -37.32 17.16 -17.80
CA ASP A 673 -36.15 17.51 -18.60
C ASP A 673 -35.32 16.24 -18.93
N VAL A 674 -34.44 16.35 -19.92
CA VAL A 674 -33.59 15.23 -20.38
C VAL A 674 -32.12 15.66 -20.35
N ASP A 675 -31.32 15.00 -19.51
CA ASP A 675 -29.88 15.09 -19.53
C ASP A 675 -29.32 14.55 -20.86
N LEU A 676 -28.38 15.28 -21.43
CA LEU A 676 -27.69 14.97 -22.67
C LEU A 676 -26.19 14.96 -22.41
N ASP A 677 -25.60 13.77 -22.41
CA ASP A 677 -24.18 13.62 -22.66
C ASP A 677 -23.79 14.14 -24.06
N ARG A 678 -22.48 14.16 -24.33
CA ARG A 678 -21.93 14.66 -25.58
C ARG A 678 -22.47 13.94 -26.81
N ASP A 679 -22.63 12.62 -26.77
CA ASP A 679 -22.96 11.82 -27.96
C ASP A 679 -24.46 11.90 -28.28
N ARG A 680 -25.30 11.97 -27.23
CA ARG A 680 -26.71 12.35 -27.33
C ARG A 680 -26.87 13.75 -27.90
N LEU A 681 -26.13 14.74 -27.40
CA LEU A 681 -26.16 16.12 -27.91
C LEU A 681 -25.73 16.20 -29.39
N GLU A 682 -24.59 15.61 -29.74
CA GLU A 682 -24.09 15.60 -31.12
C GLU A 682 -25.06 14.87 -32.07
N THR A 683 -25.73 13.81 -31.63
CA THR A 683 -26.78 13.11 -32.39
C THR A 683 -28.04 13.95 -32.56
N LEU A 684 -28.56 14.55 -31.49
CA LEU A 684 -29.75 15.42 -31.53
C LEU A 684 -29.54 16.59 -32.51
N LEU A 685 -28.35 17.19 -32.52
CA LEU A 685 -27.98 18.22 -33.49
C LEU A 685 -27.89 17.68 -34.92
N ALA A 686 -27.31 16.49 -35.12
CA ALA A 686 -27.19 15.88 -36.44
C ALA A 686 -28.53 15.42 -37.05
N LEU A 687 -29.55 15.18 -36.22
CA LEU A 687 -30.92 14.84 -36.63
C LEU A 687 -31.78 16.05 -37.04
N LYS A 688 -31.35 17.30 -36.75
CA LYS A 688 -32.12 18.51 -37.09
C LYS A 688 -32.22 18.74 -38.62
N PRO A 689 -33.26 19.45 -39.11
CA PRO A 689 -33.43 19.80 -40.53
C PRO A 689 -32.26 20.53 -41.19
N ASP A 690 -31.51 21.31 -40.41
CA ASP A 690 -30.40 22.15 -40.90
C ASP A 690 -29.05 21.38 -40.96
N SER A 691 -29.05 20.07 -40.70
CA SER A 691 -27.85 19.23 -40.62
C SER A 691 -27.36 18.76 -41.99
N HIS A 692 -26.06 18.91 -42.23
CA HIS A 692 -25.36 18.31 -43.38
C HIS A 692 -24.66 16.98 -43.03
N VAL A 693 -24.83 16.45 -41.80
CA VAL A 693 -24.12 15.26 -41.35
C VAL A 693 -24.82 13.98 -41.83
N GLN A 694 -24.09 13.09 -42.49
CA GLN A 694 -24.57 11.78 -42.92
C GLN A 694 -24.41 10.71 -41.82
N ARG A 695 -25.23 9.64 -41.85
CA ARG A 695 -25.24 8.57 -40.84
C ARG A 695 -23.88 7.94 -40.58
N GLU A 696 -23.11 7.62 -41.63
CA GLU A 696 -21.77 7.04 -41.49
C GLU A 696 -20.74 8.06 -40.96
N ALA A 697 -20.83 9.32 -41.38
CA ALA A 697 -19.97 10.38 -40.86
C ALA A 697 -20.23 10.66 -39.37
N LEU A 698 -21.50 10.61 -38.93
CA LEU A 698 -21.85 10.69 -37.51
C LEU A 698 -21.32 9.48 -36.74
N ARG A 699 -21.49 8.26 -37.27
CA ARG A 699 -20.99 7.02 -36.66
C ARG A 699 -19.48 7.11 -36.41
N VAL A 700 -18.69 7.48 -37.41
CA VAL A 700 -17.23 7.64 -37.29
C VAL A 700 -16.87 8.77 -36.30
N LYS A 701 -17.59 9.90 -36.31
CA LYS A 701 -17.34 11.04 -35.42
C LYS A 701 -17.55 10.70 -33.95
N LEU A 702 -18.63 9.98 -33.63
CA LEU A 702 -18.95 9.47 -32.29
C LEU A 702 -18.18 8.17 -31.96
N ARG A 703 -17.42 7.63 -32.93
CA ARG A 703 -16.80 6.30 -32.88
C ARG A 703 -17.80 5.21 -32.49
N ALA A 704 -19.04 5.29 -32.94
CA ALA A 704 -20.05 4.27 -32.63
C ALA A 704 -19.82 2.98 -33.44
N THR A 705 -20.18 1.82 -32.88
CA THR A 705 -20.42 0.64 -33.72
C THR A 705 -21.65 0.88 -34.63
N PRO A 706 -21.80 0.10 -35.72
CA PRO A 706 -23.01 0.12 -36.54
C PRO A 706 -24.32 -0.09 -35.74
N ALA A 707 -24.29 -0.85 -34.65
CA ALA A 707 -25.45 -1.04 -33.77
C ALA A 707 -25.73 0.16 -32.85
N GLU A 708 -24.69 0.71 -32.21
CA GLU A 708 -24.86 1.82 -31.26
C GLU A 708 -25.38 3.10 -31.94
N ILE A 709 -25.00 3.34 -33.21
CA ILE A 709 -25.55 4.47 -33.96
C ILE A 709 -27.01 4.25 -34.38
N GLU A 710 -27.46 3.01 -34.60
CA GLU A 710 -28.88 2.70 -34.82
C GLU A 710 -29.70 2.98 -33.57
N ASP A 711 -29.24 2.48 -32.42
CA ASP A 711 -29.92 2.64 -31.12
C ASP A 711 -29.97 4.12 -30.70
N LEU A 712 -28.86 4.86 -30.78
CA LEU A 712 -28.78 6.27 -30.37
C LEU A 712 -29.62 7.20 -31.27
N VAL A 713 -29.69 6.91 -32.58
CA VAL A 713 -30.58 7.62 -33.52
C VAL A 713 -32.05 7.35 -33.19
N ALA A 714 -32.42 6.11 -32.83
CA ALA A 714 -33.79 5.76 -32.44
C ALA A 714 -34.21 6.42 -31.10
N GLU A 715 -33.30 6.44 -30.13
CA GLU A 715 -33.49 7.12 -28.84
C GLU A 715 -33.71 8.63 -29.04
N MET A 716 -32.77 9.31 -29.72
CA MET A 716 -32.85 10.76 -29.93
C MET A 716 -34.02 11.16 -30.84
N THR A 717 -34.38 10.34 -31.84
CA THR A 717 -35.62 10.53 -32.62
C THR A 717 -36.87 10.48 -31.74
N THR A 718 -36.87 9.65 -30.70
CA THR A 718 -38.00 9.53 -29.75
C THR A 718 -38.05 10.72 -28.79
N VAL A 719 -36.89 11.17 -28.29
CA VAL A 719 -36.79 12.40 -27.47
C VAL A 719 -37.23 13.63 -28.28
N MET A 720 -36.72 13.82 -29.50
CA MET A 720 -37.09 14.95 -30.35
C MET A 720 -38.61 14.98 -30.63
N LYS A 721 -39.23 13.82 -30.91
CA LYS A 721 -40.71 13.71 -31.03
C LYS A 721 -41.45 14.13 -29.76
N ARG A 722 -40.98 13.71 -28.57
CA ARG A 722 -41.57 14.09 -27.27
C ARG A 722 -41.51 15.60 -26.99
N PHE A 723 -40.43 16.26 -27.40
CA PHE A 723 -40.23 17.71 -27.22
C PHE A 723 -40.70 18.56 -28.43
N GLY A 724 -41.42 17.97 -29.39
CA GLY A 724 -41.96 18.68 -30.57
C GLY A 724 -40.90 19.17 -31.57
N ILE A 725 -39.68 18.64 -31.52
CA ILE A 725 -38.55 19.02 -32.36
C ILE A 725 -38.59 18.18 -33.66
N PRO A 726 -38.57 18.79 -34.86
CA PRO A 726 -38.60 18.05 -36.12
C PRO A 726 -37.28 17.33 -36.41
N VAL A 727 -37.38 16.13 -37.02
CA VAL A 727 -36.25 15.29 -37.44
C VAL A 727 -36.14 15.29 -38.97
N HIS A 728 -34.94 15.48 -39.51
CA HIS A 728 -34.70 15.55 -40.96
C HIS A 728 -35.05 14.24 -41.68
N ALA A 729 -35.64 14.36 -42.88
CA ALA A 729 -36.23 13.23 -43.61
C ALA A 729 -35.25 12.09 -43.93
N SER A 730 -33.96 12.40 -44.16
CA SER A 730 -32.92 11.40 -44.47
C SER A 730 -32.63 10.39 -43.35
N TRP A 731 -33.19 10.60 -42.15
CA TRP A 731 -33.05 9.67 -41.02
C TRP A 731 -34.30 8.81 -40.81
N GLN A 732 -35.37 9.03 -41.57
CA GLN A 732 -36.67 8.39 -41.40
C GLN A 732 -36.86 7.10 -42.23
N GLU A 733 -35.87 6.70 -43.03
CA GLU A 733 -35.87 5.39 -43.70
C GLU A 733 -35.66 4.26 -42.68
N GLU A 734 -36.66 3.38 -42.56
CA GLU A 734 -36.59 2.19 -41.70
C GLU A 734 -35.53 1.21 -42.22
N SER A 735 -34.63 0.78 -41.33
CA SER A 735 -33.63 -0.27 -41.59
C SER A 735 -34.32 -1.62 -41.73
N SER A 736 -34.89 -1.89 -42.90
CA SER A 736 -35.68 -3.09 -43.22
C SER A 736 -34.84 -4.35 -43.42
N SER A 737 -33.94 -4.62 -42.46
CA SER A 737 -33.33 -5.92 -42.27
C SER A 737 -34.40 -6.91 -41.77
N ALA A 738 -34.97 -7.67 -42.70
CA ALA A 738 -35.96 -8.70 -42.37
C ALA A 738 -35.38 -9.71 -41.36
N PRO A 739 -36.15 -10.17 -40.37
CA PRO A 739 -35.67 -11.14 -39.39
C PRO A 739 -35.33 -12.46 -40.09
N VAL A 740 -34.04 -12.71 -40.27
CA VAL A 740 -33.52 -14.00 -40.73
C VAL A 740 -33.92 -15.06 -39.72
N ALA A 741 -34.53 -16.15 -40.19
CA ALA A 741 -35.04 -17.20 -39.31
C ALA A 741 -33.94 -17.76 -38.41
N LEU A 742 -34.22 -17.89 -37.11
CA LEU A 742 -33.30 -18.48 -36.14
C LEU A 742 -32.96 -19.92 -36.56
N ALA A 743 -31.75 -20.12 -37.05
CA ALA A 743 -31.17 -21.45 -37.22
C ALA A 743 -30.92 -22.04 -35.82
N SER A 744 -31.46 -23.23 -35.54
CA SER A 744 -31.21 -23.95 -34.30
C SER A 744 -29.74 -24.34 -34.21
N ALA A 745 -29.00 -23.79 -33.25
CA ALA A 745 -27.60 -24.11 -33.00
C ALA A 745 -27.45 -25.49 -32.33
N SER A 746 -27.60 -26.57 -33.09
CA SER A 746 -27.26 -27.92 -32.64
C SER A 746 -25.80 -28.24 -32.99
N THR A 747 -24.88 -28.04 -32.04
CA THR A 747 -23.46 -28.34 -32.18
C THR A 747 -23.19 -29.84 -31.93
N SER A 748 -22.95 -30.60 -33.00
CA SER A 748 -22.71 -32.06 -32.93
C SER A 748 -21.37 -32.45 -32.30
N ASP A 749 -20.40 -31.54 -32.30
CA ASP A 749 -18.98 -31.84 -32.10
C ASP A 749 -18.41 -31.30 -30.78
N GLY A 750 -19.20 -30.56 -29.99
CA GLY A 750 -18.76 -29.94 -28.72
C GLY A 750 -17.68 -28.84 -28.85
N ARG A 751 -17.30 -28.42 -30.07
CA ARG A 751 -16.26 -27.40 -30.29
C ARG A 751 -16.81 -25.97 -30.09
N THR A 752 -16.10 -25.16 -29.31
CA THR A 752 -16.41 -23.74 -29.04
C THR A 752 -16.68 -22.96 -30.32
N LEU A 753 -17.81 -22.26 -30.36
CA LEU A 753 -18.25 -21.39 -31.45
C LEU A 753 -18.33 -22.04 -32.85
N GLU A 754 -18.48 -23.38 -32.94
CA GLU A 754 -18.41 -24.09 -34.23
C GLU A 754 -19.37 -23.57 -35.30
N ALA A 755 -20.56 -23.08 -34.91
CA ALA A 755 -21.51 -22.46 -35.85
C ALA A 755 -20.90 -21.28 -36.65
N PHE A 756 -19.94 -20.56 -36.08
CA PHE A 756 -19.24 -19.43 -36.71
C PHE A 756 -18.11 -19.84 -37.68
N ALA A 757 -17.82 -21.14 -37.81
CA ALA A 757 -17.02 -21.66 -38.93
C ALA A 757 -17.67 -21.31 -40.29
N ASN A 758 -19.01 -21.32 -40.34
CA ASN A 758 -19.79 -20.77 -41.44
C ASN A 758 -19.91 -19.24 -41.31
N GLY A 759 -19.28 -18.50 -42.23
CA GLY A 759 -19.35 -17.03 -42.26
C GLY A 759 -20.74 -16.45 -42.54
N ALA A 760 -21.71 -17.28 -42.98
CA ALA A 760 -23.11 -16.88 -43.17
C ALA A 760 -24.01 -17.15 -41.95
N PHE A 761 -23.50 -17.71 -40.84
CA PHE A 761 -24.29 -17.91 -39.62
C PHE A 761 -24.54 -16.57 -38.90
N ARG A 762 -25.80 -16.31 -38.50
CA ARG A 762 -26.26 -15.03 -37.94
C ARG A 762 -27.19 -15.24 -36.74
N ILE A 763 -26.85 -14.63 -35.61
CA ILE A 763 -27.68 -14.57 -34.38
C ILE A 763 -27.66 -13.17 -33.74
N ASP A 764 -27.37 -12.15 -34.55
CA ASP A 764 -27.08 -10.76 -34.14
C ASP A 764 -28.09 -10.19 -33.12
N GLN A 765 -29.39 -10.43 -33.29
CA GLN A 765 -30.42 -9.88 -32.42
C GLN A 765 -30.38 -10.43 -30.98
N ARG A 766 -30.12 -11.74 -30.80
CA ARG A 766 -29.96 -12.32 -29.45
C ARG A 766 -28.63 -11.91 -28.84
N LEU A 767 -27.55 -11.84 -29.62
CA LEU A 767 -26.26 -11.37 -29.12
C LEU A 767 -26.29 -9.87 -28.72
N ARG A 768 -27.00 -9.01 -29.46
CA ARG A 768 -27.27 -7.62 -29.02
C ARG A 768 -28.03 -7.57 -27.68
N ARG A 769 -29.00 -8.49 -27.43
CA ARG A 769 -29.68 -8.59 -26.12
C ARG A 769 -28.73 -9.03 -25.01
N ILE A 770 -27.93 -10.07 -25.25
CA ILE A 770 -26.91 -10.58 -24.32
C ILE A 770 -25.88 -9.49 -23.96
N ARG A 771 -25.35 -8.74 -24.94
CA ARG A 771 -24.46 -7.58 -24.67
C ARG A 771 -25.13 -6.49 -23.83
N ARG A 772 -26.42 -6.19 -24.08
CA ARG A 772 -27.17 -5.21 -23.27
C ARG A 772 -27.39 -5.68 -21.83
N ALA A 773 -27.59 -6.98 -21.58
CA ALA A 773 -27.62 -7.52 -20.22
C ALA A 773 -26.26 -7.38 -19.52
N ILE A 774 -25.17 -7.77 -20.20
CA ILE A 774 -23.79 -7.68 -19.68
C ILE A 774 -23.45 -6.24 -19.26
N ILE A 775 -23.57 -5.28 -20.20
CA ILE A 775 -23.21 -3.88 -19.95
C ILE A 775 -24.23 -3.20 -19.03
N GLY A 776 -25.52 -3.59 -19.07
CA GLY A 776 -26.57 -3.06 -18.20
C GLY A 776 -26.36 -3.34 -16.70
N HIS A 777 -25.50 -4.28 -16.35
CA HIS A 777 -25.05 -4.53 -14.98
C HIS A 777 -23.72 -3.85 -14.61
N GLY A 778 -23.13 -3.03 -15.49
CA GLY A 778 -21.87 -2.33 -15.24
C GLY A 778 -20.61 -3.13 -15.60
N TYR A 779 -20.73 -4.10 -16.51
CA TYR A 779 -19.57 -4.85 -17.00
C TYR A 779 -18.78 -4.03 -18.02
N ASP A 780 -17.87 -3.21 -17.52
CA ASP A 780 -16.93 -2.40 -18.30
C ASP A 780 -15.53 -2.39 -17.67
N GLU A 781 -14.49 -2.05 -18.44
CA GLU A 781 -13.11 -2.07 -17.98
C GLU A 781 -12.86 -1.23 -16.71
N ALA A 782 -13.42 -0.03 -16.62
CA ALA A 782 -13.19 0.86 -15.49
C ALA A 782 -13.89 0.36 -14.22
N THR A 783 -15.14 -0.09 -14.32
CA THR A 783 -15.89 -0.65 -13.20
C THR A 783 -15.25 -1.94 -12.70
N ILE A 784 -14.85 -2.86 -13.60
CA ILE A 784 -14.13 -4.09 -13.22
C ILE A 784 -12.80 -3.75 -12.52
N ILE A 785 -11.98 -2.86 -13.09
CA ILE A 785 -10.69 -2.45 -12.49
C ILE A 785 -10.88 -1.82 -11.10
N GLN A 786 -11.82 -0.88 -10.96
CA GLN A 786 -12.10 -0.22 -9.68
C GLN A 786 -12.54 -1.23 -8.61
N LEU A 787 -13.42 -2.15 -8.99
CA LEU A 787 -14.05 -3.11 -8.08
C LEU A 787 -13.08 -4.23 -7.67
N LEU A 788 -12.20 -4.67 -8.58
CA LEU A 788 -11.05 -5.55 -8.28
C LEU A 788 -9.84 -4.78 -7.67
N SER A 789 -9.94 -3.46 -7.46
CA SER A 789 -8.86 -2.60 -6.94
C SER A 789 -7.53 -2.63 -7.74
N LEU A 790 -7.62 -2.86 -9.05
CA LEU A 790 -6.51 -3.01 -9.99
C LEU A 790 -6.02 -1.67 -10.58
N GLY A 791 -4.94 -1.74 -11.36
CA GLY A 791 -4.53 -0.66 -12.28
C GLY A 791 -4.87 -0.93 -13.75
N SER A 792 -5.22 -2.17 -14.11
CA SER A 792 -5.61 -2.64 -15.45
C SER A 792 -6.16 -4.07 -15.35
N LEU A 793 -7.03 -4.50 -16.27
CA LEU A 793 -7.39 -5.92 -16.43
C LEU A 793 -6.17 -6.81 -16.72
N GLN A 794 -5.07 -6.21 -17.19
CA GLN A 794 -3.83 -6.92 -17.49
C GLN A 794 -3.01 -7.18 -16.22
N ALA A 795 -3.48 -6.74 -15.05
CA ALA A 795 -2.94 -7.02 -13.72
C ALA A 795 -3.78 -8.03 -12.91
N ILE A 796 -4.78 -8.68 -13.52
CA ILE A 796 -5.42 -9.89 -12.99
C ILE A 796 -4.38 -11.03 -13.01
N GLU A 797 -3.72 -11.30 -11.88
CA GLU A 797 -2.73 -12.39 -11.75
C GLU A 797 -3.41 -13.76 -11.51
N PRO A 798 -2.83 -14.91 -11.92
CA PRO A 798 -3.45 -16.23 -11.77
C PRO A 798 -3.34 -16.82 -10.36
N THR A 799 -2.24 -16.53 -9.67
CA THR A 799 -2.10 -16.68 -8.20
C THR A 799 -3.11 -15.80 -7.46
N GLN A 800 -3.62 -14.78 -8.16
CA GLN A 800 -4.73 -13.99 -7.72
C GLN A 800 -6.03 -14.32 -8.47
N LEU A 801 -6.23 -15.48 -9.09
CA LEU A 801 -7.52 -15.77 -9.75
C LEU A 801 -8.55 -16.41 -8.84
N HIS A 802 -8.16 -17.27 -7.88
CA HIS A 802 -9.04 -17.53 -6.74
C HIS A 802 -8.93 -16.42 -5.67
N TYR A 803 -7.92 -15.55 -5.74
CA TYR A 803 -8.03 -14.26 -5.07
C TYR A 803 -9.18 -13.47 -5.66
N TYR A 804 -9.21 -13.25 -6.97
CA TYR A 804 -10.39 -12.74 -7.63
C TYR A 804 -11.53 -13.80 -7.71
N ASP A 805 -11.48 -14.94 -6.98
CA ASP A 805 -12.64 -15.57 -6.30
C ASP A 805 -12.87 -14.93 -4.92
N THR A 806 -12.97 -15.57 -3.73
CA THR A 806 -13.92 -15.51 -2.51
C THR A 806 -14.55 -14.31 -1.60
N TYR A 807 -13.97 -13.24 -0.93
CA TYR A 807 -14.47 -12.08 -0.05
C TYR A 807 -15.35 -10.78 -0.43
N VAL A 808 -15.19 -9.82 -1.39
CA VAL A 808 -16.14 -8.65 -1.66
C VAL A 808 -16.64 -8.19 -3.08
N LEU A 809 -16.21 -8.65 -4.29
CA LEU A 809 -17.05 -8.48 -5.53
C LEU A 809 -18.48 -8.97 -5.24
N PRO A 810 -19.52 -8.13 -5.18
CA PRO A 810 -20.78 -8.51 -4.54
C PRO A 810 -21.48 -9.74 -5.15
N GLU A 811 -22.38 -10.34 -4.36
CA GLU A 811 -23.44 -11.23 -4.87
C GLU A 811 -24.47 -10.43 -5.68
N ASN A 812 -24.06 -10.02 -6.88
CA ASN A 812 -24.94 -9.43 -7.87
C ASN A 812 -24.49 -9.83 -9.28
N ALA A 813 -25.29 -9.43 -10.26
CA ALA A 813 -25.07 -9.72 -11.67
C ALA A 813 -23.70 -9.29 -12.21
N LEU A 814 -23.15 -8.14 -11.76
CA LEU A 814 -21.83 -7.70 -12.16
C LEU A 814 -20.75 -8.68 -11.68
N GLY A 815 -20.83 -9.07 -10.41
CA GLY A 815 -19.95 -10.08 -9.86
C GLY A 815 -20.04 -11.38 -10.65
N ASP A 816 -21.25 -11.88 -10.90
CA ASP A 816 -21.50 -13.15 -11.61
C ASP A 816 -21.03 -13.17 -13.07
N LEU A 817 -21.09 -12.03 -13.77
CA LEU A 817 -20.50 -11.89 -15.10
C LEU A 817 -18.97 -11.99 -15.06
N ILE A 818 -18.32 -11.36 -14.08
CA ILE A 818 -16.87 -11.38 -13.93
C ILE A 818 -16.42 -12.79 -13.47
N ARG A 819 -17.17 -13.45 -12.57
CA ARG A 819 -17.01 -14.87 -12.18
C ARG A 819 -16.88 -15.76 -13.41
N LEU A 820 -17.89 -15.70 -14.29
CA LEU A 820 -17.92 -16.50 -15.51
C LEU A 820 -16.76 -16.19 -16.46
N PHE A 821 -16.46 -14.90 -16.68
CA PHE A 821 -15.73 -14.48 -17.88
C PHE A 821 -14.39 -13.74 -17.66
N GLN A 822 -13.92 -13.52 -16.44
CA GLN A 822 -12.52 -13.11 -16.17
C GLN A 822 -11.80 -14.06 -15.23
N LEU A 823 -12.56 -14.86 -14.49
CA LEU A 823 -12.10 -15.56 -13.28
C LEU A 823 -12.23 -17.08 -13.42
N ARG A 824 -13.15 -17.50 -14.31
CA ARG A 824 -13.33 -18.87 -14.79
C ARG A 824 -14.00 -19.76 -13.72
N SER A 825 -14.88 -19.14 -12.96
CA SER A 825 -15.58 -19.63 -11.78
C SER A 825 -16.99 -20.10 -12.14
N SER A 826 -17.59 -20.95 -11.29
CA SER A 826 -18.78 -21.73 -11.65
C SER A 826 -20.01 -21.21 -10.90
N VAL A 827 -20.81 -20.37 -11.57
CA VAL A 827 -21.94 -19.61 -10.98
C VAL A 827 -23.22 -20.46 -10.98
N PRO A 828 -24.04 -20.47 -9.91
CA PRO A 828 -25.32 -21.19 -9.87
C PRO A 828 -26.23 -20.88 -11.07
N ARG A 829 -26.75 -21.92 -11.74
CA ARG A 829 -27.51 -21.80 -13.01
C ARG A 829 -28.62 -20.74 -12.92
N GLN A 830 -29.40 -20.74 -11.85
CA GLN A 830 -30.48 -19.77 -11.61
C GLN A 830 -30.01 -18.32 -11.71
N ARG A 831 -28.84 -17.97 -11.15
CA ARG A 831 -28.33 -16.58 -11.18
C ARG A 831 -27.90 -16.15 -12.57
N VAL A 832 -27.33 -17.08 -13.34
CA VAL A 832 -27.01 -16.85 -14.76
C VAL A 832 -28.31 -16.69 -15.58
N GLU A 833 -29.35 -17.45 -15.25
CA GLU A 833 -30.68 -17.33 -15.85
C GLU A 833 -31.43 -16.05 -15.41
N ASP A 834 -31.18 -15.52 -14.20
CA ASP A 834 -31.71 -14.23 -13.74
C ASP A 834 -31.08 -13.04 -14.49
N ILE A 835 -29.82 -13.18 -14.92
CA ILE A 835 -29.09 -12.18 -15.73
C ILE A 835 -29.50 -12.26 -17.21
N PHE A 836 -29.50 -13.48 -17.77
CA PHE A 836 -29.59 -13.67 -19.22
C PHE A 836 -30.96 -14.10 -19.73
N ASN A 837 -31.84 -14.67 -18.90
CA ASN A 837 -32.97 -15.54 -19.24
C ASN A 837 -32.58 -16.93 -19.79
N VAL A 838 -33.42 -17.93 -19.46
CA VAL A 838 -33.20 -19.37 -19.76
C VAL A 838 -32.89 -19.66 -21.23
N GLU A 839 -33.54 -18.97 -22.18
CA GLU A 839 -33.30 -19.23 -23.61
C GLU A 839 -31.92 -18.76 -24.07
N ASP A 840 -31.40 -17.68 -23.48
CA ASP A 840 -30.08 -17.15 -23.84
C ASP A 840 -28.96 -17.87 -23.09
N VAL A 841 -29.23 -18.40 -21.89
CA VAL A 841 -28.36 -19.36 -21.22
C VAL A 841 -28.18 -20.62 -22.06
N GLN A 842 -29.27 -21.23 -22.52
CA GLN A 842 -29.23 -22.38 -23.44
C GLN A 842 -28.49 -22.06 -24.75
N LEU A 843 -28.60 -20.82 -25.26
CA LEU A 843 -27.82 -20.38 -26.42
C LEU A 843 -26.32 -20.32 -26.10
N LEU A 844 -25.91 -19.71 -24.99
CA LEU A 844 -24.50 -19.63 -24.58
C LEU A 844 -23.89 -21.02 -24.34
N GLU A 845 -24.66 -21.96 -23.78
CA GLU A 845 -24.28 -23.39 -23.67
C GLU A 845 -24.11 -24.03 -25.05
N SER A 846 -25.08 -23.88 -25.97
CA SER A 846 -25.02 -24.46 -27.32
C SER A 846 -23.84 -23.95 -28.17
N LEU A 847 -23.37 -22.73 -27.88
CA LEU A 847 -22.22 -22.09 -28.50
C LEU A 847 -20.88 -22.52 -27.87
N GLY A 848 -20.89 -23.30 -26.78
CA GLY A 848 -19.69 -23.67 -26.03
C GLY A 848 -19.01 -22.47 -25.36
N LEU A 849 -19.79 -21.47 -24.96
CA LEU A 849 -19.35 -20.30 -24.19
C LEU A 849 -19.59 -20.51 -22.68
N LEU A 850 -20.61 -21.29 -22.35
CA LEU A 850 -20.85 -21.86 -21.03
C LEU A 850 -20.80 -23.39 -21.10
N ALA A 851 -20.37 -24.03 -20.01
CA ALA A 851 -20.51 -25.47 -19.78
C ALA A 851 -21.40 -25.71 -18.55
N ASP A 852 -22.22 -26.76 -18.63
CA ASP A 852 -23.02 -27.25 -17.51
C ASP A 852 -22.18 -28.13 -16.58
N GLU A 853 -22.07 -27.73 -15.31
CA GLU A 853 -21.42 -28.49 -14.24
C GLU A 853 -22.46 -29.02 -13.21
N GLY A 854 -23.76 -28.93 -13.52
CA GLY A 854 -24.88 -29.54 -12.82
C GLY A 854 -25.85 -28.52 -12.21
N GLU A 855 -25.52 -28.02 -11.02
CA GLU A 855 -26.25 -26.91 -10.37
C GLU A 855 -25.63 -25.54 -10.72
N THR A 856 -24.46 -25.54 -11.37
CA THR A 856 -23.66 -24.37 -11.74
C THR A 856 -23.29 -24.39 -13.23
N LEU A 857 -23.05 -23.20 -13.78
CA LEU A 857 -22.55 -22.97 -15.14
C LEU A 857 -21.18 -22.31 -15.06
N ARG A 858 -20.27 -22.69 -15.96
CA ARG A 858 -18.90 -22.15 -16.02
C ARG A 858 -18.60 -21.53 -17.38
N GLY A 859 -17.88 -20.41 -17.41
CA GLY A 859 -17.31 -19.86 -18.64
C GLY A 859 -16.26 -20.76 -19.29
N CYS A 860 -16.42 -20.99 -20.60
CA CYS A 860 -15.46 -21.68 -21.47
C CYS A 860 -14.59 -20.73 -22.30
N VAL A 861 -14.76 -19.42 -22.08
CA VAL A 861 -14.02 -18.31 -22.70
C VAL A 861 -13.80 -17.21 -21.66
N ASP A 862 -12.78 -16.39 -21.85
CA ASP A 862 -12.68 -15.10 -21.14
C ASP A 862 -13.37 -14.01 -21.98
N LEU A 863 -14.09 -13.05 -21.37
CA LEU A 863 -14.76 -11.92 -22.03
C LEU A 863 -14.10 -10.60 -21.60
N PHE A 864 -13.03 -10.22 -22.28
CA PHE A 864 -12.29 -8.99 -21.97
C PHE A 864 -12.99 -7.73 -22.48
N CYS A 865 -12.88 -6.65 -21.71
CA CYS A 865 -13.21 -5.30 -22.17
C CYS A 865 -11.96 -4.66 -22.81
N SER A 866 -12.09 -4.08 -24.01
CA SER A 866 -11.01 -3.29 -24.62
C SER A 866 -11.58 -2.32 -25.65
N GLY A 867 -11.08 -1.08 -25.71
CA GLY A 867 -11.53 -0.09 -26.70
C GLY A 867 -13.04 0.19 -26.69
N GLY A 868 -13.72 -0.02 -25.57
CA GLY A 868 -15.18 0.07 -25.40
C GLY A 868 -16.00 -1.09 -26.00
N LEU A 869 -15.36 -2.21 -26.34
CA LEU A 869 -15.97 -3.42 -26.89
C LEU A 869 -15.72 -4.63 -25.98
N LEU A 870 -16.55 -5.66 -26.13
CA LEU A 870 -16.43 -6.95 -25.43
C LEU A 870 -15.81 -8.01 -26.34
N PHE A 871 -14.85 -8.78 -25.85
CA PHE A 871 -14.09 -9.75 -26.62
C PHE A 871 -14.03 -11.11 -25.93
N ALA A 872 -14.69 -12.11 -26.50
CA ALA A 872 -14.43 -13.49 -26.15
C ALA A 872 -13.04 -13.90 -26.67
N THR A 873 -12.25 -14.57 -25.83
CA THR A 873 -11.00 -15.24 -26.19
C THR A 873 -10.93 -16.61 -25.53
N ASP A 874 -9.99 -17.45 -25.96
CA ASP A 874 -9.57 -18.55 -25.08
C ASP A 874 -8.91 -17.97 -23.82
N HIS A 875 -8.86 -18.80 -22.78
CA HIS A 875 -8.53 -18.37 -21.43
C HIS A 875 -7.07 -17.91 -21.28
N ARG A 876 -6.84 -16.81 -20.55
CA ARG A 876 -5.48 -16.29 -20.28
C ARG A 876 -4.58 -17.29 -19.57
N TYR A 877 -5.17 -18.08 -18.68
CA TYR A 877 -4.46 -19.05 -17.85
C TYR A 877 -5.19 -20.39 -17.90
N LEU A 878 -4.43 -21.47 -18.09
CA LEU A 878 -4.89 -22.85 -17.99
C LEU A 878 -4.77 -23.25 -16.51
N ILE A 879 -5.91 -23.38 -15.83
CA ILE A 879 -6.03 -23.52 -14.36
C ILE A 879 -6.70 -24.85 -13.98
N ARG A 880 -7.48 -25.45 -14.89
CA ARG A 880 -8.16 -26.74 -14.71
C ARG A 880 -7.67 -27.73 -15.78
N ASP A 881 -7.65 -29.02 -15.46
CA ASP A 881 -7.29 -30.08 -16.43
C ASP A 881 -8.22 -30.12 -17.67
N GLY A 882 -9.43 -29.56 -17.56
CA GLY A 882 -10.38 -29.40 -18.66
C GLY A 882 -10.06 -28.25 -19.64
N ASP A 883 -8.97 -27.51 -19.42
CA ASP A 883 -8.60 -26.35 -20.26
C ASP A 883 -7.68 -26.73 -21.43
N TYR A 884 -7.14 -27.96 -21.46
CA TYR A 884 -6.31 -28.45 -22.56
C TYR A 884 -7.14 -28.63 -23.83
N LEU A 885 -6.93 -27.72 -24.80
CA LEU A 885 -7.64 -27.73 -26.07
C LEU A 885 -7.06 -28.77 -27.06
N ASN A 886 -7.97 -29.43 -27.80
CA ASN A 886 -7.63 -30.25 -28.97
C ASN A 886 -7.59 -29.44 -30.29
N GLU A 887 -7.47 -28.11 -30.19
CA GLU A 887 -7.33 -27.14 -31.28
C GLU A 887 -6.21 -26.15 -30.91
N ASP A 888 -5.62 -25.47 -31.90
CA ASP A 888 -4.69 -24.35 -31.62
C ASP A 888 -5.44 -23.24 -30.83
N PRO A 889 -4.96 -22.84 -29.64
CA PRO A 889 -5.60 -21.80 -28.84
C PRO A 889 -5.54 -20.41 -29.50
N VAL A 890 -6.55 -19.60 -29.22
CA VAL A 890 -6.64 -18.18 -29.60
C VAL A 890 -6.00 -17.32 -28.52
N MET A 891 -5.19 -16.34 -28.91
CA MET A 891 -4.53 -15.46 -27.94
C MET A 891 -5.55 -14.68 -27.10
N TYR A 892 -5.38 -14.70 -25.78
CA TYR A 892 -6.09 -13.84 -24.85
C TYR A 892 -5.67 -12.37 -25.04
N ILE A 893 -6.48 -11.40 -24.61
CA ILE A 893 -6.06 -9.99 -24.68
C ILE A 893 -4.97 -9.75 -23.64
N GLY A 894 -3.71 -9.67 -24.07
CA GLY A 894 -2.56 -9.27 -23.24
C GLY A 894 -2.19 -7.79 -23.38
N MET A 895 -1.03 -7.39 -22.83
CA MET A 895 -0.50 -6.02 -23.02
C MET A 895 -0.09 -5.74 -24.47
N ASP A 896 0.18 -6.77 -25.25
CA ASP A 896 0.28 -6.76 -26.71
C ASP A 896 -0.99 -6.19 -27.35
N SER A 897 -2.10 -6.90 -27.21
CA SER A 897 -3.38 -6.62 -27.85
C SER A 897 -4.00 -5.33 -27.33
N HIS A 898 -4.03 -5.14 -26.00
CA HIS A 898 -4.55 -3.90 -25.40
C HIS A 898 -3.63 -2.72 -25.71
N GLY A 899 -2.31 -2.86 -25.56
CA GLY A 899 -1.36 -1.77 -25.77
C GLY A 899 -1.29 -1.29 -27.22
N LEU A 900 -1.49 -2.18 -28.20
CA LEU A 900 -1.60 -1.79 -29.61
C LEU A 900 -2.87 -0.97 -29.86
N VAL A 901 -4.01 -1.33 -29.26
CA VAL A 901 -5.26 -0.52 -29.31
C VAL A 901 -5.04 0.89 -28.74
N GLN A 902 -4.25 1.01 -27.67
CA GLN A 902 -3.90 2.32 -27.10
C GLN A 902 -2.88 3.12 -27.95
N THR A 903 -2.12 2.46 -28.82
CA THR A 903 -0.98 3.04 -29.55
C THR A 903 -1.28 3.38 -31.02
N ALA A 904 -2.04 2.53 -31.72
CA ALA A 904 -2.31 2.69 -33.15
C ALA A 904 -3.23 3.90 -33.43
N PRO A 905 -2.87 4.83 -34.35
CA PRO A 905 -3.70 5.99 -34.66
C PRO A 905 -5.14 5.63 -35.06
N GLN A 906 -6.10 6.14 -34.31
CA GLN A 906 -7.54 5.91 -34.51
C GLN A 906 -8.18 6.98 -35.41
N GLN A 907 -7.50 7.33 -36.50
CA GLN A 907 -8.01 8.22 -37.56
C GLN A 907 -8.89 7.45 -38.56
N HIS A 908 -9.85 8.15 -39.17
CA HIS A 908 -10.75 7.59 -40.19
C HIS A 908 -10.00 6.88 -41.33
N CYS A 909 -10.52 5.72 -41.73
CA CYS A 909 -10.01 4.92 -42.84
C CYS A 909 -11.17 4.37 -43.67
N ASP A 910 -10.99 4.25 -44.99
CA ASP A 910 -11.94 3.58 -45.86
C ASP A 910 -11.80 2.05 -45.74
N ARG A 911 -10.56 1.56 -45.67
CA ARG A 911 -10.20 0.13 -45.63
C ARG A 911 -9.08 -0.15 -44.63
N VAL A 912 -9.35 -1.06 -43.70
CA VAL A 912 -8.38 -1.55 -42.71
C VAL A 912 -8.15 -3.06 -42.88
N LEU A 913 -6.90 -3.48 -42.73
CA LEU A 913 -6.49 -4.89 -42.66
C LEU A 913 -6.02 -5.21 -41.23
N ASP A 914 -6.48 -6.33 -40.66
CA ASP A 914 -6.03 -6.86 -39.38
C ASP A 914 -5.35 -8.23 -39.61
N LEU A 915 -4.03 -8.30 -39.43
CA LEU A 915 -3.20 -9.48 -39.70
C LEU A 915 -2.84 -10.22 -38.40
N CYS A 916 -2.96 -11.55 -38.42
CA CYS A 916 -2.89 -12.38 -37.21
C CYS A 916 -3.95 -11.90 -36.20
N CYS A 917 -5.17 -11.69 -36.68
CA CYS A 917 -6.21 -10.95 -35.95
C CYS A 917 -6.67 -11.65 -34.66
N GLY A 918 -6.43 -12.96 -34.51
CA GLY A 918 -6.82 -13.73 -33.34
C GLY A 918 -8.33 -13.67 -33.08
N SER A 919 -8.71 -13.14 -31.93
CA SER A 919 -10.10 -12.86 -31.55
C SER A 919 -10.70 -11.60 -32.20
N GLY A 920 -9.96 -10.94 -33.09
CA GLY A 920 -10.38 -9.76 -33.87
C GLY A 920 -10.15 -8.41 -33.20
N VAL A 921 -9.30 -8.35 -32.16
CA VAL A 921 -9.19 -7.17 -31.25
C VAL A 921 -8.94 -5.87 -32.01
N GLN A 922 -7.91 -5.84 -32.86
CA GLN A 922 -7.45 -4.60 -33.51
C GLN A 922 -8.47 -4.13 -34.54
N GLY A 923 -8.93 -5.04 -35.41
CA GLY A 923 -9.89 -4.75 -36.46
C GLY A 923 -11.29 -4.43 -35.97
N LEU A 924 -11.76 -5.03 -34.87
CA LEU A 924 -13.07 -4.70 -34.29
C LEU A 924 -13.06 -3.35 -33.58
N VAL A 925 -11.99 -2.97 -32.88
CA VAL A 925 -11.84 -1.57 -32.42
C VAL A 925 -11.73 -0.63 -33.64
N ALA A 926 -11.00 -1.03 -34.69
CA ALA A 926 -10.87 -0.23 -35.89
C ALA A 926 -12.20 -0.01 -36.62
N SER A 927 -13.16 -0.94 -36.53
CA SER A 927 -14.48 -0.77 -37.16
C SER A 927 -15.23 0.47 -36.68
N ARG A 928 -14.91 0.97 -35.47
CA ARG A 928 -15.46 2.21 -34.88
C ARG A 928 -15.04 3.49 -35.64
N TYR A 929 -13.89 3.47 -36.32
CA TYR A 929 -13.39 4.59 -37.14
C TYR A 929 -13.15 4.24 -38.62
N ALA A 930 -13.25 2.97 -39.00
CA ALA A 930 -13.13 2.51 -40.39
C ALA A 930 -14.50 2.32 -41.05
N ARG A 931 -14.59 2.56 -42.36
CA ARG A 931 -15.78 2.21 -43.16
C ARG A 931 -15.86 0.69 -43.38
N GLN A 932 -14.75 0.02 -43.71
CA GLN A 932 -14.68 -1.44 -43.87
C GLN A 932 -13.39 -2.01 -43.27
N VAL A 933 -13.49 -3.17 -42.62
CA VAL A 933 -12.36 -3.91 -42.05
C VAL A 933 -12.34 -5.33 -42.60
N THR A 934 -11.16 -5.79 -43.02
CA THR A 934 -10.86 -7.18 -43.36
C THR A 934 -9.87 -7.74 -42.34
N ALA A 935 -10.16 -8.89 -41.77
CA ALA A 935 -9.31 -9.57 -40.79
C ALA A 935 -8.87 -10.94 -41.30
N VAL A 936 -7.61 -11.30 -41.06
CA VAL A 936 -6.98 -12.53 -41.54
C VAL A 936 -6.29 -13.27 -40.39
N ASP A 937 -6.59 -14.56 -40.27
CA ASP A 937 -5.86 -15.47 -39.38
C ASP A 937 -5.68 -16.86 -40.04
N LEU A 938 -4.62 -17.56 -39.64
CA LEU A 938 -4.31 -18.92 -40.07
C LEU A 938 -4.96 -19.98 -39.16
N ASN A 939 -5.26 -19.63 -37.89
CA ASN A 939 -5.94 -20.49 -36.95
C ASN A 939 -7.46 -20.50 -37.24
N PRO A 940 -8.07 -21.66 -37.61
CA PRO A 940 -9.50 -21.72 -37.86
C PRO A 940 -10.35 -21.45 -36.60
N ARG A 941 -9.83 -21.64 -35.39
CA ARG A 941 -10.51 -21.30 -34.13
C ARG A 941 -10.60 -19.78 -33.94
N ALA A 942 -9.50 -19.06 -34.19
CA ALA A 942 -9.44 -17.59 -34.17
C ALA A 942 -10.52 -16.97 -35.08
N VAL A 943 -10.65 -17.48 -36.29
CA VAL A 943 -11.69 -17.07 -37.26
C VAL A 943 -13.13 -17.21 -36.71
N ARG A 944 -13.41 -18.21 -35.86
CA ARG A 944 -14.73 -18.35 -35.20
C ARG A 944 -14.95 -17.28 -34.12
N PHE A 945 -13.94 -17.04 -33.28
CA PHE A 945 -13.98 -16.00 -32.24
C PHE A 945 -14.14 -14.59 -32.83
N ALA A 946 -13.37 -14.23 -33.84
CA ALA A 946 -13.47 -12.91 -34.49
C ALA A 946 -14.88 -12.64 -35.07
N ARG A 947 -15.52 -13.66 -35.67
CA ARG A 947 -16.89 -13.56 -36.20
C ARG A 947 -17.96 -13.49 -35.10
N PHE A 948 -17.77 -14.19 -33.99
CA PHE A 948 -18.63 -14.08 -32.81
C PHE A 948 -18.54 -12.68 -32.18
N ASN A 949 -17.32 -12.19 -31.94
CA ASN A 949 -17.06 -10.88 -31.35
C ASN A 949 -17.61 -9.73 -32.20
N ALA A 950 -17.60 -9.87 -33.53
CA ALA A 950 -18.29 -8.95 -34.44
C ALA A 950 -19.80 -8.88 -34.15
N GLN A 951 -20.50 -10.01 -34.13
CA GLN A 951 -21.95 -10.04 -33.90
C GLN A 951 -22.32 -9.65 -32.46
N LEU A 952 -21.51 -10.01 -31.46
CA LEU A 952 -21.71 -9.61 -30.06
C LEU A 952 -21.74 -8.09 -29.89
N ASN A 953 -20.80 -7.38 -30.52
CA ASN A 953 -20.76 -5.92 -30.51
C ASN A 953 -21.64 -5.27 -31.60
N GLY A 954 -22.42 -6.06 -32.35
CA GLY A 954 -23.28 -5.55 -33.42
C GLY A 954 -22.53 -4.89 -34.60
N ILE A 955 -21.27 -5.30 -34.81
CA ILE A 955 -20.39 -4.79 -35.86
C ILE A 955 -20.66 -5.54 -37.16
N THR A 956 -21.13 -4.82 -38.18
CA THR A 956 -21.53 -5.37 -39.49
C THR A 956 -20.56 -5.04 -40.62
N ASN A 957 -19.58 -4.16 -40.38
CA ASN A 957 -18.59 -3.70 -41.36
C ASN A 957 -17.22 -4.39 -41.23
N PHE A 958 -17.21 -5.65 -40.75
CA PHE A 958 -16.04 -6.45 -40.44
C PHE A 958 -16.13 -7.84 -41.09
N GLU A 959 -15.14 -8.20 -41.89
CA GLU A 959 -15.05 -9.45 -42.67
C GLU A 959 -13.87 -10.29 -42.19
N VAL A 960 -14.04 -11.62 -42.01
CA VAL A 960 -12.96 -12.52 -41.53
C VAL A 960 -12.65 -13.63 -42.52
N ARG A 961 -11.41 -13.64 -43.02
CA ARG A 961 -10.86 -14.64 -43.95
C ARG A 961 -9.89 -15.57 -43.22
N HIS A 962 -9.86 -16.83 -43.66
CA HIS A 962 -8.93 -17.85 -43.16
C HIS A 962 -7.77 -18.00 -44.15
N GLY A 963 -6.52 -17.81 -43.70
CA GLY A 963 -5.33 -17.90 -44.56
C GLY A 963 -4.06 -17.31 -43.95
N SER A 964 -2.96 -17.41 -44.69
CA SER A 964 -1.63 -16.93 -44.28
C SER A 964 -1.40 -15.47 -44.73
N LEU A 965 -1.19 -14.58 -43.77
CA LEU A 965 -0.81 -13.17 -43.93
C LEU A 965 -1.53 -12.46 -45.12
N TYR A 966 -0.80 -12.15 -46.19
CA TYR A 966 -1.29 -11.41 -47.36
C TYR A 966 -1.95 -12.29 -48.43
N GLU A 967 -1.82 -13.62 -48.38
CA GLU A 967 -2.21 -14.52 -49.48
C GLU A 967 -3.70 -14.41 -49.84
N VAL A 968 -4.57 -14.22 -48.85
CA VAL A 968 -6.02 -14.10 -49.02
C VAL A 968 -6.53 -12.67 -49.24
N VAL A 969 -5.62 -11.71 -49.38
CA VAL A 969 -5.87 -10.30 -49.74
C VAL A 969 -4.92 -9.83 -50.86
N ALA A 970 -4.31 -10.76 -51.60
CA ALA A 970 -3.30 -10.47 -52.61
C ALA A 970 -3.83 -9.53 -53.71
N GLY A 971 -3.18 -8.37 -53.87
CA GLY A 971 -3.59 -7.32 -54.81
C GLY A 971 -4.65 -6.34 -54.28
N GLU A 972 -5.11 -6.50 -53.04
CA GLU A 972 -5.90 -5.50 -52.33
C GLU A 972 -5.00 -4.52 -51.56
N THR A 973 -5.42 -3.25 -51.44
CA THR A 973 -4.71 -2.23 -50.66
C THR A 973 -5.56 -1.64 -49.53
N PHE A 974 -4.90 -1.10 -48.51
CA PHE A 974 -5.51 -0.69 -47.25
C PHE A 974 -4.87 0.61 -46.70
N ASP A 975 -5.67 1.47 -46.06
CA ASP A 975 -5.22 2.73 -45.47
C ASP A 975 -4.54 2.51 -44.11
N CYS A 976 -4.91 1.42 -43.44
CA CYS A 976 -4.30 0.98 -42.20
C CYS A 976 -4.13 -0.55 -42.22
N ILE A 977 -2.94 -1.03 -41.88
CA ILE A 977 -2.65 -2.43 -41.55
C ILE A 977 -2.32 -2.48 -40.06
N LEU A 978 -3.03 -3.32 -39.32
CA LEU A 978 -2.78 -3.63 -37.91
C LEU A 978 -2.27 -5.07 -37.83
N ALA A 979 -1.35 -5.35 -36.90
CA ALA A 979 -0.88 -6.71 -36.69
C ALA A 979 -0.45 -6.99 -35.24
N ASN A 980 -0.88 -8.14 -34.71
CA ASN A 980 -0.33 -8.74 -33.49
C ASN A 980 0.20 -10.15 -33.80
N PRO A 981 1.39 -10.26 -34.42
CA PRO A 981 1.95 -11.55 -34.83
C PRO A 981 2.52 -12.34 -33.64
N PRO A 982 2.73 -13.65 -33.78
CA PRO A 982 3.63 -14.41 -32.91
C PRO A 982 5.06 -13.84 -33.05
N PHE A 983 5.71 -13.52 -31.93
CA PHE A 983 6.99 -12.79 -31.92
C PHE A 983 8.03 -13.26 -30.88
N VAL A 984 7.68 -14.15 -29.95
CA VAL A 984 8.56 -14.49 -28.82
C VAL A 984 9.72 -15.39 -29.30
N PRO A 985 11.00 -15.00 -29.08
CA PRO A 985 12.16 -15.85 -29.37
C PRO A 985 12.17 -17.13 -28.52
N SER A 986 11.78 -18.26 -29.12
CA SER A 986 11.39 -19.47 -28.37
C SER A 986 12.19 -20.72 -28.78
N PRO A 987 12.55 -21.63 -27.84
CA PRO A 987 13.33 -22.84 -28.14
C PRO A 987 12.53 -23.92 -28.92
N ASP A 988 11.21 -23.75 -29.03
CA ASP A 988 10.30 -24.54 -29.84
C ASP A 988 9.16 -23.65 -30.37
N GLU A 989 8.30 -24.21 -31.22
CA GLU A 989 7.14 -23.54 -31.83
C GLU A 989 5.82 -24.20 -31.37
N SER A 990 5.74 -24.60 -30.09
CA SER A 990 4.58 -25.32 -29.53
C SER A 990 3.32 -24.45 -29.41
N LEU A 991 3.46 -23.14 -29.23
CA LEU A 991 2.35 -22.18 -29.11
C LEU A 991 2.37 -21.22 -30.30
N LYS A 992 1.74 -21.64 -31.41
CA LYS A 992 1.71 -20.90 -32.69
C LYS A 992 1.20 -19.46 -32.63
N PHE A 993 0.50 -19.06 -31.57
CA PHE A 993 0.05 -17.66 -31.37
C PHE A 993 1.11 -16.78 -30.69
N ARG A 994 2.13 -17.38 -30.06
CA ARG A 994 3.17 -16.73 -29.25
C ARG A 994 4.54 -16.78 -29.92
N ASP A 995 4.90 -17.93 -30.49
CA ASP A 995 6.27 -18.27 -30.86
C ASP A 995 6.65 -17.71 -32.24
N GLY A 996 7.64 -16.81 -32.27
CA GLY A 996 8.16 -16.22 -33.52
C GLY A 996 9.33 -17.01 -34.13
N GLY A 997 9.48 -18.28 -33.75
CA GLY A 997 10.69 -19.09 -33.97
C GLY A 997 11.84 -18.72 -33.02
N THR A 998 13.00 -19.37 -33.17
CA THR A 998 14.15 -19.25 -32.25
C THR A 998 14.65 -17.82 -32.01
N GLY A 999 14.60 -16.98 -33.05
CA GLY A 999 14.97 -15.57 -33.01
C GLY A 999 13.80 -14.58 -32.97
N GLY A 1000 12.54 -15.02 -32.91
CA GLY A 1000 11.33 -14.18 -32.83
C GLY A 1000 10.95 -13.36 -34.08
N GLU A 1001 11.92 -12.90 -34.88
CA GLU A 1001 11.71 -11.89 -35.93
C GLU A 1001 11.13 -12.41 -37.26
N ASN A 1002 10.85 -13.71 -37.40
CA ASN A 1002 10.54 -14.32 -38.71
C ASN A 1002 9.22 -13.78 -39.31
N ILE A 1003 8.13 -13.84 -38.53
CA ILE A 1003 6.80 -13.37 -38.97
C ILE A 1003 6.77 -11.85 -39.05
N LEU A 1004 7.41 -11.17 -38.08
CA LEU A 1004 7.58 -9.72 -38.06
C LEU A 1004 8.19 -9.19 -39.36
N ARG A 1005 9.26 -9.83 -39.84
CA ARG A 1005 9.92 -9.48 -41.10
C ARG A 1005 8.98 -9.65 -42.29
N ALA A 1006 8.30 -10.79 -42.41
CA ALA A 1006 7.41 -11.08 -43.53
C ALA A 1006 6.25 -10.06 -43.63
N ILE A 1007 5.70 -9.62 -42.50
CA ILE A 1007 4.67 -8.57 -42.45
C ILE A 1007 5.25 -7.22 -42.93
N ILE A 1008 6.43 -6.83 -42.46
CA ILE A 1008 7.05 -5.55 -42.83
C ILE A 1008 7.44 -5.53 -44.31
N GLU A 1009 8.07 -6.60 -44.82
CA GLU A 1009 8.46 -6.74 -46.23
C GLU A 1009 7.24 -6.74 -47.17
N GLY A 1010 6.16 -7.47 -46.84
CA GLY A 1010 4.92 -7.48 -47.63
C GLY A 1010 4.09 -6.20 -47.57
N SER A 1011 4.32 -5.33 -46.58
CA SER A 1011 3.51 -4.11 -46.38
C SER A 1011 3.67 -3.05 -47.48
N GLY A 1012 4.83 -3.01 -48.15
CA GLY A 1012 5.11 -2.03 -49.21
C GLY A 1012 4.19 -2.15 -50.44
N GLU A 1013 3.64 -3.34 -50.68
CA GLU A 1013 2.69 -3.60 -51.78
C GLU A 1013 1.24 -3.36 -51.35
N HIS A 1014 0.89 -3.62 -50.09
CA HIS A 1014 -0.49 -3.61 -49.58
C HIS A 1014 -0.91 -2.30 -48.89
N LEU A 1015 0.03 -1.42 -48.52
CA LEU A 1015 -0.30 -0.08 -47.99
C LEU A 1015 -0.71 0.90 -49.10
N ALA A 1016 -1.85 1.57 -48.92
CA ALA A 1016 -2.25 2.71 -49.74
C ALA A 1016 -1.23 3.88 -49.62
N LEU A 1017 -1.35 4.89 -50.50
CA LEU A 1017 -0.53 6.10 -50.39
C LEU A 1017 -0.86 6.82 -49.08
N GLU A 1018 0.17 7.23 -48.33
CA GLU A 1018 0.06 7.73 -46.94
C GLU A 1018 -0.51 6.74 -45.90
N GLY A 1019 -0.84 5.52 -46.32
CA GLY A 1019 -1.33 4.46 -45.45
C GLY A 1019 -0.32 4.06 -44.36
N ARG A 1020 -0.86 3.55 -43.25
CA ARG A 1020 -0.10 3.23 -42.02
C ARG A 1020 -0.09 1.74 -41.68
N LEU A 1021 1.05 1.24 -41.20
CA LEU A 1021 1.22 -0.07 -40.60
C LEU A 1021 1.51 0.12 -39.11
N CYS A 1022 0.84 -0.64 -38.25
CA CYS A 1022 1.06 -0.62 -36.80
C CYS A 1022 1.15 -2.05 -36.26
N ILE A 1023 2.32 -2.40 -35.71
CA ILE A 1023 2.64 -3.73 -35.18
C ILE A 1023 3.05 -3.61 -33.71
N VAL A 1024 2.67 -4.58 -32.88
CA VAL A 1024 3.28 -4.83 -31.57
C VAL A 1024 4.19 -6.06 -31.64
N THR A 1025 5.36 -6.02 -30.98
CA THR A 1025 6.36 -7.08 -31.06
C THR A 1025 7.33 -7.04 -29.88
N ASP A 1026 7.95 -8.17 -29.57
CA ASP A 1026 9.27 -8.12 -28.95
C ASP A 1026 10.32 -7.65 -29.96
N LEU A 1027 11.20 -6.76 -29.51
CA LEU A 1027 12.28 -6.11 -30.25
C LEU A 1027 13.60 -6.76 -29.83
N VAL A 1028 14.16 -7.61 -30.69
CA VAL A 1028 15.46 -8.26 -30.51
C VAL A 1028 16.61 -7.28 -30.83
N ASP A 1029 17.39 -6.92 -29.81
CA ASP A 1029 18.41 -5.87 -29.85
C ASP A 1029 17.85 -4.54 -30.41
N ALA A 1030 16.99 -3.87 -29.65
CA ALA A 1030 16.23 -2.69 -30.09
C ALA A 1030 17.07 -1.57 -30.77
N ASP A 1031 18.35 -1.43 -30.44
CA ASP A 1031 19.31 -0.52 -31.10
C ASP A 1031 19.51 -0.80 -32.60
N ARG A 1032 19.34 -2.05 -33.04
CA ARG A 1032 19.54 -2.47 -34.43
C ARG A 1032 18.32 -2.18 -35.33
N TYR A 1033 17.14 -1.87 -34.77
CA TYR A 1033 15.90 -1.80 -35.55
C TYR A 1033 15.84 -0.67 -36.58
N GLU A 1034 16.46 0.49 -36.33
CA GLU A 1034 16.50 1.53 -37.35
C GLU A 1034 17.29 1.09 -38.60
N ALA A 1035 18.22 0.14 -38.48
CA ALA A 1035 18.89 -0.47 -39.61
C ALA A 1035 18.03 -1.60 -40.22
N LYS A 1036 17.46 -2.49 -39.39
CA LYS A 1036 16.57 -3.59 -39.84
C LYS A 1036 15.41 -3.08 -40.70
N LEU A 1037 14.69 -2.05 -40.23
CA LEU A 1037 13.55 -1.46 -40.97
C LEU A 1037 13.95 -0.80 -42.29
N ARG A 1038 15.15 -0.21 -42.39
CA ARG A 1038 15.66 0.35 -43.66
C ARG A 1038 15.98 -0.73 -44.70
N VAL A 1039 16.19 -1.98 -44.27
CA VAL A 1039 16.36 -3.14 -45.16
C VAL A 1039 15.00 -3.75 -45.51
N TRP A 1040 14.18 -4.04 -44.51
CA TRP A 1040 12.89 -4.73 -44.71
C TRP A 1040 11.85 -3.91 -45.49
N MET A 1041 11.88 -2.58 -45.43
CA MET A 1041 11.01 -1.73 -46.27
C MET A 1041 11.48 -1.62 -47.73
N GLY A 1042 12.68 -2.12 -48.06
CA GLY A 1042 13.28 -2.03 -49.40
C GLY A 1042 13.33 -0.59 -49.94
N GLU A 1043 12.81 -0.38 -51.14
CA GLU A 1043 12.72 0.95 -51.78
C GLU A 1043 11.53 1.79 -51.28
N THR A 1044 10.69 1.26 -50.37
CA THR A 1044 9.50 1.96 -49.88
C THR A 1044 9.87 3.02 -48.84
N ALA A 1045 9.95 4.27 -49.29
CA ALA A 1045 10.13 5.43 -48.43
C ALA A 1045 9.01 5.52 -47.37
N CYS A 1046 9.37 5.65 -46.10
CA CYS A 1046 8.41 5.74 -44.99
C CYS A 1046 8.84 6.73 -43.89
N TYR A 1047 7.88 7.19 -43.09
CA TYR A 1047 8.15 7.64 -41.71
C TYR A 1047 8.05 6.43 -40.80
N GLY A 1048 8.97 6.28 -39.84
CA GLY A 1048 8.96 5.17 -38.89
C GLY A 1048 9.14 5.63 -37.45
N LEU A 1049 8.32 5.12 -36.55
CA LEU A 1049 8.43 5.32 -35.11
C LEU A 1049 8.51 3.96 -34.42
N ILE A 1050 9.66 3.71 -33.77
CA ILE A 1050 9.88 2.51 -32.95
C ILE A 1050 9.72 2.96 -31.49
N LEU A 1051 8.76 2.38 -30.78
CA LEU A 1051 8.51 2.65 -29.36
C LEU A 1051 8.94 1.44 -28.54
N THR A 1052 9.96 1.59 -27.71
CA THR A 1052 10.53 0.48 -26.90
C THR A 1052 10.26 0.66 -25.41
N THR A 1053 10.07 -0.44 -24.70
CA THR A 1053 10.18 -0.50 -23.23
C THR A 1053 11.59 -0.95 -22.81
N ALA A 1054 11.81 -1.22 -21.52
CA ALA A 1054 13.13 -1.55 -20.97
C ALA A 1054 13.63 -2.97 -21.33
N ASP A 1055 14.95 -3.09 -21.39
CA ASP A 1055 15.70 -4.29 -21.78
C ASP A 1055 15.43 -5.48 -20.83
N ARG A 1056 15.12 -6.65 -21.40
CA ARG A 1056 15.23 -7.94 -20.70
C ARG A 1056 16.50 -8.66 -21.18
N ASN A 1057 17.40 -8.96 -20.25
CA ASN A 1057 18.56 -9.83 -20.50
C ASN A 1057 18.15 -11.31 -20.44
N GLU A 1058 19.10 -12.23 -20.68
CA GLU A 1058 18.86 -13.68 -20.71
C GLU A 1058 18.02 -14.20 -19.52
N SER A 1059 18.26 -13.74 -18.29
CA SER A 1059 17.51 -14.19 -17.10
C SER A 1059 16.13 -13.54 -16.99
N LEU A 1060 16.03 -12.22 -17.24
CA LEU A 1060 14.77 -11.47 -17.16
C LEU A 1060 13.80 -11.81 -18.31
N PHE A 1061 14.33 -12.30 -19.44
CA PHE A 1061 13.55 -12.80 -20.56
C PHE A 1061 13.10 -14.25 -20.32
N SER A 1062 14.02 -15.15 -19.96
CA SER A 1062 13.74 -16.60 -19.97
C SER A 1062 12.74 -17.03 -18.88
N VAL A 1063 12.92 -16.58 -17.63
CA VAL A 1063 12.17 -17.13 -16.48
C VAL A 1063 10.64 -17.09 -16.67
N PRO A 1064 10.00 -15.97 -17.12
CA PRO A 1064 8.56 -15.92 -17.40
C PRO A 1064 8.03 -16.99 -18.36
N HIS A 1065 8.88 -17.59 -19.19
CA HIS A 1065 8.49 -18.61 -20.18
C HIS A 1065 8.80 -20.06 -19.73
N CYS A 1066 9.45 -20.26 -18.58
CA CYS A 1066 9.90 -21.57 -18.08
C CYS A 1066 8.91 -22.26 -17.12
N HIS A 1067 7.84 -21.57 -16.72
CA HIS A 1067 6.86 -22.08 -15.76
C HIS A 1067 5.74 -22.87 -16.47
N ALA A 1068 5.44 -24.08 -15.98
CA ALA A 1068 4.25 -24.84 -16.35
C ALA A 1068 3.16 -24.72 -15.25
N PRO A 1069 1.86 -24.80 -15.56
CA PRO A 1069 0.80 -24.42 -14.61
C PRO A 1069 0.77 -25.22 -13.30
N PHE A 1070 0.99 -26.54 -13.33
CA PHE A 1070 0.94 -27.41 -12.15
C PHE A 1070 1.98 -28.54 -12.24
N GLY A 1071 2.34 -29.11 -11.09
CA GLY A 1071 3.12 -30.35 -10.99
C GLY A 1071 4.60 -30.29 -11.39
N GLN A 1072 5.07 -29.19 -11.99
CA GLN A 1072 6.46 -29.00 -12.41
C GLN A 1072 7.42 -29.13 -11.21
N SER A 1073 8.38 -30.05 -11.29
CA SER A 1073 9.41 -30.15 -10.25
C SER A 1073 10.43 -29.02 -10.39
N PHE A 1074 11.19 -28.77 -9.33
CA PHE A 1074 12.30 -27.82 -9.39
C PHE A 1074 13.41 -28.29 -10.36
N GLU A 1075 13.53 -29.59 -10.62
CA GLU A 1075 14.48 -30.12 -11.62
C GLU A 1075 13.99 -29.82 -13.05
N ASP A 1076 12.71 -30.07 -13.35
CA ASP A 1076 12.09 -29.75 -14.65
C ASP A 1076 12.14 -28.25 -14.95
N TYR A 1077 11.83 -27.41 -13.95
CA TYR A 1077 11.91 -25.95 -14.07
C TYR A 1077 13.33 -25.46 -14.37
N ASN A 1078 14.35 -26.02 -13.71
CA ASN A 1078 15.75 -25.66 -14.01
C ASN A 1078 16.21 -26.21 -15.37
N GLY A 1079 15.69 -27.35 -15.81
CA GLY A 1079 15.90 -27.89 -17.16
C GLY A 1079 15.35 -26.96 -18.24
N GLU A 1080 14.10 -26.53 -18.09
CA GLU A 1080 13.49 -25.54 -18.99
C GLU A 1080 14.21 -24.19 -18.94
N LEU A 1081 14.59 -23.69 -17.76
CA LEU A 1081 15.35 -22.45 -17.63
C LEU A 1081 16.72 -22.53 -18.32
N GLY A 1082 17.39 -23.69 -18.26
CA GLY A 1082 18.57 -23.97 -19.07
C GLY A 1082 18.25 -23.88 -20.57
N ARG A 1083 17.20 -24.57 -21.03
CA ARG A 1083 16.77 -24.63 -22.44
C ARG A 1083 16.45 -23.25 -23.02
N TRP A 1084 15.77 -22.38 -22.28
CA TRP A 1084 15.46 -21.01 -22.70
C TRP A 1084 16.70 -20.09 -22.72
N ILE A 1085 17.56 -20.16 -21.69
CA ILE A 1085 18.80 -19.38 -21.63
C ILE A 1085 19.76 -19.81 -22.75
N ASP A 1086 19.87 -21.11 -23.04
CA ASP A 1086 20.72 -21.61 -24.12
C ASP A 1086 20.19 -21.27 -25.52
N ASN A 1087 18.86 -21.17 -25.73
CA ASN A 1087 18.31 -20.56 -26.96
C ASN A 1087 18.70 -19.08 -27.08
N PHE A 1088 18.56 -18.30 -26.00
CA PHE A 1088 18.92 -16.88 -25.98
C PHE A 1088 20.41 -16.66 -26.37
N ARG A 1089 21.30 -17.52 -25.84
CA ARG A 1089 22.74 -17.47 -26.11
C ARG A 1089 23.11 -17.98 -27.50
N SER A 1090 22.55 -19.13 -27.93
CA SER A 1090 22.87 -19.72 -29.24
C SER A 1090 22.33 -18.89 -30.41
N SER A 1091 21.15 -18.28 -30.25
CA SER A 1091 20.59 -17.30 -31.19
C SER A 1091 21.30 -15.93 -31.14
N SER A 1092 22.34 -15.78 -30.29
CA SER A 1092 23.19 -14.57 -30.17
C SER A 1092 22.42 -13.30 -29.81
N LEU A 1093 21.38 -13.42 -28.99
CA LEU A 1093 20.56 -12.30 -28.50
C LEU A 1093 21.34 -11.57 -27.38
N HIS A 1094 21.26 -10.23 -27.31
CA HIS A 1094 21.82 -9.47 -26.18
C HIS A 1094 20.72 -8.94 -25.26
N ALA A 1095 19.65 -8.38 -25.83
CA ALA A 1095 18.48 -7.90 -25.10
C ALA A 1095 17.19 -8.09 -25.91
N VAL A 1096 16.08 -8.31 -25.20
CA VAL A 1096 14.74 -8.35 -25.79
C VAL A 1096 13.84 -7.34 -25.09
N ASN A 1097 13.34 -6.35 -25.84
CA ASN A 1097 12.50 -5.28 -25.33
C ASN A 1097 11.08 -5.45 -25.86
N PHE A 1098 10.04 -5.32 -25.04
CA PHE A 1098 8.67 -5.27 -25.56
C PHE A 1098 8.40 -3.90 -26.21
N GLY A 1099 7.75 -3.82 -27.37
CA GLY A 1099 7.54 -2.54 -28.07
C GLY A 1099 6.62 -2.56 -29.29
N TYR A 1100 6.59 -1.42 -29.99
CA TYR A 1100 5.69 -1.15 -31.11
C TYR A 1100 6.47 -0.59 -32.30
N ILE A 1101 6.07 -0.98 -33.51
CA ILE A 1101 6.62 -0.50 -34.78
C ILE A 1101 5.48 0.14 -35.58
N LEU A 1102 5.64 1.44 -35.89
CA LEU A 1102 4.63 2.27 -36.50
C LEU A 1102 5.23 2.89 -37.76
N ILE A 1103 4.63 2.65 -38.92
CA ILE A 1103 5.19 3.00 -40.23
C ILE A 1103 4.12 3.70 -41.08
N TRP A 1104 4.46 4.80 -41.75
CA TRP A 1104 3.58 5.50 -42.70
C TRP A 1104 4.27 5.63 -44.05
N ARG A 1105 3.61 5.21 -45.14
CA ARG A 1105 4.15 5.29 -46.51
C ARG A 1105 4.32 6.75 -46.95
N ARG A 1106 5.48 7.15 -47.47
CA ARG A 1106 5.72 8.54 -47.95
C ARG A 1106 5.32 8.70 -49.42
N PRO A 1107 4.72 9.84 -49.83
CA PRO A 1107 4.37 10.09 -51.24
C PRO A 1107 5.56 10.37 -52.18
N LYS A 1108 6.71 10.80 -51.64
CA LYS A 1108 7.90 11.17 -52.41
C LYS A 1108 8.98 10.09 -52.28
N SER A 1109 9.67 9.80 -53.38
CA SER A 1109 10.88 8.99 -53.38
C SER A 1109 12.00 9.66 -52.57
N GLY A 1110 12.51 8.99 -51.54
CA GLY A 1110 13.56 9.49 -50.65
C GLY A 1110 13.92 8.49 -49.55
N SER A 1111 14.89 8.82 -48.70
CA SER A 1111 15.31 7.95 -47.58
C SER A 1111 14.23 7.87 -46.49
N SER A 1112 14.07 6.71 -45.86
CA SER A 1112 13.09 6.50 -44.79
C SER A 1112 13.49 7.18 -43.48
N ASP A 1113 12.55 7.94 -42.92
CA ASP A 1113 12.70 8.78 -41.74
C ASP A 1113 12.26 8.01 -40.48
N ILE A 1114 13.16 7.16 -39.98
CA ILE A 1114 12.89 6.26 -38.85
C ILE A 1114 13.52 6.81 -37.57
N THR A 1115 12.79 6.74 -36.45
CA THR A 1115 13.21 7.22 -35.12
C THR A 1115 12.82 6.23 -34.03
N LYS A 1116 13.78 5.84 -33.17
CA LYS A 1116 13.52 5.09 -31.93
C LYS A 1116 13.31 6.00 -30.70
N ARG A 1117 12.36 5.66 -29.84
CA ARG A 1117 12.09 6.31 -28.54
C ARG A 1117 11.75 5.28 -27.46
N THR A 1118 12.03 5.60 -26.21
CA THR A 1118 11.59 4.79 -25.07
C THR A 1118 10.25 5.30 -24.56
N ILE A 1119 9.36 4.39 -24.14
CA ILE A 1119 8.06 4.71 -23.55
C ILE A 1119 7.82 3.89 -22.28
N HIS A 1120 6.79 4.29 -21.53
CA HIS A 1120 6.13 3.38 -20.59
C HIS A 1120 5.10 2.55 -21.35
N ASN A 1121 4.87 1.30 -20.95
CA ASN A 1121 3.92 0.42 -21.64
C ASN A 1121 2.48 0.98 -21.50
N PRO A 1122 1.76 1.31 -22.59
CA PRO A 1122 0.52 2.08 -22.50
C PRO A 1122 -0.67 1.23 -22.04
N SER A 1123 -1.08 1.43 -20.79
CA SER A 1123 -2.39 1.04 -20.25
C SER A 1123 -3.44 2.15 -20.38
N SER A 1124 -3.17 3.17 -21.21
CA SER A 1124 -4.04 4.31 -21.50
C SER A 1124 -3.72 4.87 -22.88
N PRO A 1125 -4.66 5.57 -23.55
CA PRO A 1125 -4.47 6.06 -24.91
C PRO A 1125 -3.21 6.93 -25.09
N ILE A 1126 -2.37 6.57 -26.07
CA ILE A 1126 -1.25 7.39 -26.58
C ILE A 1126 -1.33 7.66 -28.08
N TRP A 1127 -2.35 7.12 -28.77
CA TRP A 1127 -2.50 7.20 -30.22
C TRP A 1127 -2.66 8.65 -30.74
N GLU A 1128 -3.12 9.60 -29.92
CA GLU A 1128 -3.15 11.02 -30.25
C GLU A 1128 -1.74 11.62 -30.33
N GLN A 1129 -0.84 11.26 -29.40
CA GLN A 1129 0.53 11.76 -29.38
C GLN A 1129 1.39 11.07 -30.45
N VAL A 1130 1.10 9.81 -30.77
CA VAL A 1130 1.62 9.11 -31.96
C VAL A 1130 1.19 9.83 -33.25
N GLN A 1131 -0.08 10.20 -33.36
CA GLN A 1131 -0.60 10.90 -34.54
C GLN A 1131 -0.02 12.32 -34.68
N GLY A 1132 0.01 13.08 -33.57
CA GLY A 1132 0.65 14.39 -33.53
C GLY A 1132 2.14 14.33 -33.87
N TRP A 1133 2.85 13.24 -33.51
CA TRP A 1133 4.24 13.03 -33.91
C TRP A 1133 4.40 12.93 -35.43
N VAL A 1134 3.61 12.10 -36.13
CA VAL A 1134 3.75 11.97 -37.59
C VAL A 1134 3.31 13.23 -38.33
N GLU A 1135 2.31 13.96 -37.82
CA GLU A 1135 1.92 15.27 -38.34
C GLU A 1135 3.05 16.29 -38.21
N GLN A 1136 3.78 16.29 -37.09
CA GLN A 1136 4.96 17.13 -36.90
C GLN A 1136 6.15 16.72 -37.81
N ARG A 1137 6.35 15.42 -38.07
CA ARG A 1137 7.33 14.96 -39.09
C ARG A 1137 6.94 15.41 -40.51
N ARG A 1138 5.67 15.26 -40.90
CA ARG A 1138 5.15 15.74 -42.19
C ARG A 1138 5.27 17.26 -42.34
N LEU A 1139 5.02 18.02 -41.27
CA LEU A 1139 5.16 19.48 -41.24
C LEU A 1139 6.63 19.93 -41.34
N TRP A 1140 7.57 19.20 -40.73
CA TRP A 1140 9.01 19.46 -40.83
C TRP A 1140 9.56 19.25 -42.25
N ASP A 1141 9.00 18.30 -43.00
CA ASP A 1141 9.35 18.02 -44.40
C ASP A 1141 8.59 18.90 -45.41
N SER A 1142 7.77 19.86 -44.94
CA SER A 1142 7.01 20.78 -45.79
C SER A 1142 7.85 21.99 -46.23
N GLU A 1143 7.48 22.62 -47.34
CA GLU A 1143 8.12 23.85 -47.81
C GLU A 1143 7.91 25.04 -46.83
N GLU A 1144 6.86 24.96 -46.01
CA GLU A 1144 6.51 25.96 -45.00
C GLU A 1144 7.32 25.84 -43.70
N ALA A 1145 7.94 24.68 -43.44
CA ALA A 1145 8.60 24.33 -42.18
C ALA A 1145 9.57 25.40 -41.66
N ASN A 1146 10.39 25.95 -42.56
CA ASN A 1146 11.38 26.99 -42.28
C ASN A 1146 10.77 28.27 -41.68
N SER A 1147 9.52 28.59 -42.03
CA SER A 1147 8.78 29.77 -41.55
C SER A 1147 8.01 29.54 -40.25
N MET A 1148 7.83 28.28 -39.84
CA MET A 1148 7.09 27.92 -38.64
C MET A 1148 7.86 28.27 -37.36
N VAL A 1149 7.12 28.60 -36.30
CA VAL A 1149 7.69 28.90 -34.98
C VAL A 1149 8.03 27.61 -34.24
N LEU A 1150 9.24 27.55 -33.69
CA LEU A 1150 9.70 26.47 -32.84
C LEU A 1150 9.22 26.70 -31.39
N ALA A 1151 8.60 25.69 -30.78
CA ALA A 1151 8.08 25.74 -29.42
C ALA A 1151 8.32 24.43 -28.64
N LEU A 1152 8.36 24.52 -27.30
CA LEU A 1152 8.30 23.36 -26.41
C LEU A 1152 6.90 22.73 -26.40
N HIS A 1153 6.83 21.43 -26.17
CA HIS A 1153 5.59 20.74 -25.80
C HIS A 1153 5.04 21.31 -24.46
N PRO A 1154 3.72 21.59 -24.35
CA PRO A 1154 3.17 22.35 -23.21
C PRO A 1154 3.38 21.69 -21.85
N ASP A 1155 3.52 20.38 -21.79
CA ASP A 1155 3.67 19.60 -20.55
C ASP A 1155 5.11 19.40 -20.08
N VAL A 1156 6.09 19.95 -20.81
CA VAL A 1156 7.49 19.94 -20.36
C VAL A 1156 7.64 20.73 -19.07
N ARG A 1157 8.23 20.09 -18.06
CA ARG A 1157 8.71 20.67 -16.82
C ARG A 1157 10.21 20.42 -16.74
N MET A 1158 10.97 21.44 -16.35
CA MET A 1158 12.42 21.39 -16.27
C MET A 1158 12.84 21.37 -14.81
N VAL A 1159 13.55 20.33 -14.38
CA VAL A 1159 14.11 20.20 -13.03
C VAL A 1159 15.63 20.27 -13.14
N THR A 1160 16.24 21.24 -12.46
CA THR A 1160 17.71 21.29 -12.31
C THR A 1160 18.09 20.47 -11.08
N LYS A 1161 19.04 19.54 -11.21
CA LYS A 1161 19.66 18.83 -10.11
C LYS A 1161 21.11 19.29 -9.97
N GLU A 1162 21.51 19.64 -8.75
CA GLU A 1162 22.89 19.99 -8.42
C GLU A 1162 23.49 18.88 -7.56
N THR A 1163 24.72 18.48 -7.84
CA THR A 1163 25.42 17.47 -7.02
C THR A 1163 25.84 18.06 -5.66
N PRO A 1164 25.91 17.26 -4.58
CA PRO A 1164 26.40 17.74 -3.28
C PRO A 1164 27.86 18.21 -3.36
N GLY A 1165 28.06 19.52 -3.47
CA GLY A 1165 29.34 20.16 -3.78
C GLY A 1165 29.22 21.30 -4.81
N GLY A 1166 28.18 21.28 -5.65
CA GLY A 1166 27.84 22.35 -6.60
C GLY A 1166 28.66 22.35 -7.90
N GLU A 1167 29.57 21.39 -8.09
CA GLU A 1167 30.48 21.32 -9.24
C GLU A 1167 29.80 20.82 -10.52
N GLU A 1168 28.75 20.01 -10.42
CA GLU A 1168 28.02 19.47 -11.58
C GLU A 1168 26.51 19.78 -11.49
N LYS A 1169 25.95 20.22 -12.61
CA LYS A 1169 24.53 20.57 -12.75
C LYS A 1169 23.95 19.84 -13.95
N SER A 1170 22.92 19.04 -13.73
CA SER A 1170 22.15 18.37 -14.77
C SER A 1170 20.73 18.93 -14.82
N CYS A 1171 20.08 18.84 -15.98
CA CYS A 1171 18.68 19.23 -16.11
C CYS A 1171 17.87 18.05 -16.66
N GLU A 1172 16.78 17.70 -15.98
CA GLU A 1172 15.83 16.69 -16.43
C GLU A 1172 14.58 17.38 -16.99
N LEU A 1173 14.22 16.99 -18.22
CA LEU A 1173 12.93 17.31 -18.83
C LEU A 1173 11.97 16.18 -18.45
N HIS A 1174 10.94 16.51 -17.69
CA HIS A 1174 9.84 15.62 -17.37
C HIS A 1174 8.58 16.08 -18.10
N LEU A 1175 7.82 15.14 -18.65
CA LEU A 1175 6.49 15.37 -19.19
C LEU A 1175 5.54 14.48 -18.38
N GLY A 1176 4.58 15.08 -17.67
CA GLY A 1176 3.86 14.41 -16.58
C GLY A 1176 2.86 13.35 -17.07
N ASN A 1177 2.78 12.23 -16.33
CA ASN A 1177 1.77 11.15 -16.36
C ASN A 1177 1.40 10.49 -17.72
N ASN A 1178 1.89 10.96 -18.86
CA ASN A 1178 1.58 10.38 -20.18
C ASN A 1178 2.62 9.31 -20.57
N PRO A 1179 2.21 8.05 -20.83
CA PRO A 1179 3.16 6.96 -21.11
C PRO A 1179 3.99 7.13 -22.40
N PHE A 1180 3.57 8.00 -23.33
CA PHE A 1180 4.31 8.35 -24.55
C PHE A 1180 5.62 9.13 -24.32
N PHE A 1181 5.84 9.63 -23.10
CA PHE A 1181 7.04 10.39 -22.75
C PHE A 1181 7.76 9.78 -21.54
N THR A 1182 9.08 9.93 -21.53
CA THR A 1182 9.97 9.52 -20.44
C THR A 1182 10.71 10.74 -19.88
N THR A 1183 11.57 10.53 -18.89
CA THR A 1183 12.49 11.59 -18.44
C THR A 1183 13.69 11.68 -19.37
N TYR A 1184 14.02 12.90 -19.80
CA TYR A 1184 15.16 13.20 -20.65
C TYR A 1184 16.17 14.06 -19.88
N ALA A 1185 17.32 13.50 -19.51
CA ALA A 1185 18.43 14.28 -19.00
C ALA A 1185 19.11 15.04 -20.15
N VAL A 1186 19.32 16.34 -19.99
CA VAL A 1186 19.96 17.23 -20.97
C VAL A 1186 21.05 18.09 -20.32
N SER A 1187 22.03 18.53 -21.12
CA SER A 1187 23.06 19.46 -20.66
C SER A 1187 22.45 20.82 -20.27
N THR A 1188 23.15 21.56 -19.41
CA THR A 1188 22.77 22.93 -19.02
C THR A 1188 22.65 23.88 -20.20
N ALA A 1189 23.53 23.78 -21.19
CA ALA A 1189 23.47 24.59 -22.41
C ALA A 1189 22.19 24.30 -23.23
N ILE A 1190 21.80 23.03 -23.38
CA ILE A 1190 20.52 22.67 -24.02
C ILE A 1190 19.34 23.19 -23.18
N ALA A 1191 19.41 23.10 -21.85
CA ALA A 1191 18.38 23.64 -20.97
C ALA A 1191 18.22 25.17 -21.10
N ASP A 1192 19.31 25.94 -21.20
CA ASP A 1192 19.24 27.39 -21.40
C ASP A 1192 18.73 27.77 -22.80
N GLU A 1193 19.07 27.01 -23.83
CA GLU A 1193 18.52 27.20 -25.17
C GLU A 1193 17.03 26.84 -25.26
N LEU A 1194 16.56 25.81 -24.53
CA LEU A 1194 15.13 25.50 -24.40
C LEU A 1194 14.36 26.60 -23.66
N ARG A 1195 14.96 27.20 -22.61
CA ARG A 1195 14.41 28.40 -21.94
C ARG A 1195 14.36 29.58 -22.91
N HIS A 1196 15.38 29.75 -23.76
CA HIS A 1196 15.39 30.80 -24.79
C HIS A 1196 14.30 30.57 -25.85
N ILE A 1197 14.11 29.34 -26.34
CA ILE A 1197 13.03 28.99 -27.29
C ILE A 1197 11.64 29.26 -26.68
N TYR A 1198 11.43 28.92 -25.39
CA TYR A 1198 10.18 29.17 -24.68
C TYR A 1198 9.77 30.66 -24.67
N VAL A 1199 10.75 31.56 -24.56
CA VAL A 1199 10.54 33.01 -24.47
C VAL A 1199 10.58 33.71 -25.84
N SER A 1200 11.53 33.35 -26.70
CA SER A 1200 11.76 34.05 -27.98
C SER A 1200 10.90 33.54 -29.12
N GLN A 1201 10.44 32.28 -29.08
CA GLN A 1201 9.62 31.64 -30.12
C GLN A 1201 10.16 31.88 -31.55
N PRO A 1202 11.42 31.47 -31.83
CA PRO A 1202 12.10 31.74 -33.10
C PRO A 1202 11.51 30.93 -34.25
N THR A 1203 11.80 31.29 -35.50
CA THR A 1203 11.48 30.39 -36.63
C THR A 1203 12.44 29.20 -36.66
N LEU A 1204 12.05 28.12 -37.33
CA LEU A 1204 12.94 26.98 -37.56
C LEU A 1204 14.22 27.40 -38.32
N MET A 1205 14.08 28.26 -39.34
CA MET A 1205 15.21 28.74 -40.13
C MET A 1205 16.23 29.56 -39.31
N ASP A 1206 15.76 30.40 -38.38
CA ASP A 1206 16.63 31.16 -37.46
C ASP A 1206 17.51 30.21 -36.62
N ARG A 1207 16.96 29.06 -36.21
CA ARG A 1207 17.66 28.10 -35.34
C ARG A 1207 18.56 27.13 -36.11
N LEU A 1208 18.12 26.61 -37.24
CA LEU A 1208 18.93 25.69 -38.07
C LEU A 1208 20.14 26.38 -38.72
N SER A 1209 20.15 27.71 -38.79
CA SER A 1209 21.30 28.51 -39.23
C SER A 1209 22.45 28.57 -38.20
N SER A 1210 22.31 27.93 -37.03
CA SER A 1210 23.32 27.91 -35.96
C SER A 1210 24.17 26.62 -36.02
N PRO A 1211 25.51 26.67 -35.82
CA PRO A 1211 26.38 25.50 -35.93
C PRO A 1211 26.21 24.42 -34.84
N ASP A 1212 25.39 24.69 -33.81
CA ASP A 1212 25.08 23.76 -32.71
C ASP A 1212 23.57 23.42 -32.74
N ALA A 1213 23.05 22.89 -33.87
CA ALA A 1213 21.61 22.70 -34.13
C ALA A 1213 21.09 21.26 -34.05
N ASP A 1214 21.93 20.21 -34.17
CA ASP A 1214 21.50 18.81 -34.31
C ASP A 1214 20.53 18.32 -33.19
N TRP A 1215 20.71 18.83 -31.97
CA TRP A 1215 19.85 18.51 -30.83
C TRP A 1215 18.41 19.01 -30.99
N VAL A 1216 18.19 20.04 -31.81
CA VAL A 1216 16.86 20.59 -32.13
C VAL A 1216 16.05 19.57 -32.93
N GLU A 1217 16.67 18.97 -33.96
CA GLU A 1217 16.04 17.88 -34.69
C GLU A 1217 15.86 16.65 -33.81
N ASN A 1218 16.82 16.32 -32.94
CA ASN A 1218 16.69 15.21 -31.99
C ASN A 1218 15.50 15.37 -31.03
N LEU A 1219 15.33 16.54 -30.41
CA LEU A 1219 14.19 16.81 -29.53
C LEU A 1219 12.87 16.99 -30.29
N HIS A 1220 12.89 17.42 -31.55
CA HIS A 1220 11.71 17.41 -32.42
C HIS A 1220 11.29 15.97 -32.79
N ARG A 1221 12.25 15.12 -33.18
CA ARG A 1221 12.06 13.67 -33.36
C ARG A 1221 11.54 12.97 -32.09
N LYS A 1222 11.88 13.48 -30.91
CA LYS A 1222 11.35 13.01 -29.62
C LYS A 1222 10.05 13.69 -29.16
N GLY A 1223 9.45 14.58 -29.96
CA GLY A 1223 8.20 15.28 -29.66
C GLY A 1223 8.27 16.31 -28.51
N VAL A 1224 9.47 16.58 -27.99
CA VAL A 1224 9.72 17.56 -26.92
C VAL A 1224 9.70 18.99 -27.46
N LEU A 1225 10.14 19.16 -28.71
CA LEU A 1225 9.93 20.36 -29.51
C LEU A 1225 8.85 20.10 -30.58
N ARG A 1226 8.15 21.17 -30.98
CA ARG A 1226 7.12 21.17 -32.04
C ARG A 1226 7.15 22.46 -32.85
N LEU A 1227 6.69 22.39 -34.10
CA LEU A 1227 6.41 23.51 -34.99
C LEU A 1227 4.96 24.00 -34.80
N THR A 1228 4.75 25.31 -34.84
CA THR A 1228 3.45 25.98 -34.61
C THR A 1228 3.35 27.30 -35.37
N THR A 1229 2.13 27.74 -35.67
CA THR A 1229 1.82 29.08 -36.20
C THR A 1229 1.52 30.10 -35.08
N ALA A 1230 1.02 29.63 -33.94
CA ALA A 1230 0.58 30.48 -32.84
C ALA A 1230 1.74 30.99 -31.96
N ARG A 1231 1.79 32.30 -31.72
CA ARG A 1231 2.68 32.96 -30.76
C ARG A 1231 1.93 33.24 -29.44
N ARG A 1232 2.57 33.01 -28.28
CA ARG A 1232 2.00 33.31 -26.96
C ARG A 1232 2.27 34.78 -26.56
N PRO A 1233 1.33 35.45 -25.86
CA PRO A 1233 1.58 36.78 -25.30
C PRO A 1233 2.62 36.71 -24.16
N LEU A 1234 3.57 37.65 -24.14
CA LEU A 1234 4.76 37.60 -23.28
C LEU A 1234 4.66 38.42 -22.00
N ARG A 1235 5.27 37.90 -20.93
CA ARG A 1235 5.89 38.69 -19.85
C ARG A 1235 7.37 38.30 -19.79
N ALA A 1236 8.27 39.29 -19.95
CA ALA A 1236 9.67 39.05 -20.21
C ALA A 1236 10.57 39.02 -18.95
N ARG A 1237 11.67 38.26 -19.03
CA ARG A 1237 12.92 38.48 -18.27
C ARG A 1237 14.12 37.96 -19.09
N GLN A 1238 15.33 38.38 -18.71
CA GLN A 1238 16.49 38.42 -19.60
C GLN A 1238 17.33 37.13 -19.70
N GLN A 1239 18.19 37.09 -20.71
CA GLN A 1239 19.09 36.00 -21.07
C GLN A 1239 20.26 35.79 -20.09
N ALA A 1240 20.78 34.57 -20.07
CA ALA A 1240 22.20 34.27 -19.97
C ALA A 1240 22.57 33.32 -21.13
N ALA A 1241 23.84 33.28 -21.55
CA ALA A 1241 24.29 32.45 -22.66
C ALA A 1241 25.55 31.66 -22.28
N GLY A 1242 25.54 30.35 -22.55
CA GLY A 1242 26.68 29.45 -22.34
C GLY A 1242 26.80 28.47 -23.50
N LYS A 1243 28.03 28.23 -23.97
CA LYS A 1243 28.31 27.23 -25.01
C LYS A 1243 28.76 25.91 -24.39
N GLY A 1244 28.20 24.79 -24.86
CA GLY A 1244 28.61 23.46 -24.42
C GLY A 1244 27.76 22.33 -24.99
N ALA A 1245 28.22 21.74 -26.10
CA ALA A 1245 27.86 20.37 -26.46
C ALA A 1245 28.45 19.39 -25.40
N ASN A 1246 27.91 18.19 -25.16
CA ASN A 1246 26.81 17.51 -25.84
C ASN A 1246 26.08 16.58 -24.85
N GLY A 1247 24.82 16.22 -25.09
CA GLY A 1247 24.15 15.17 -24.30
C GLY A 1247 22.64 15.34 -24.14
N ILE A 1248 21.90 14.40 -24.73
CA ILE A 1248 20.51 14.07 -24.38
C ILE A 1248 20.51 12.58 -24.02
N LYS A 1249 20.15 12.23 -22.78
CA LYS A 1249 20.03 10.85 -22.32
C LYS A 1249 18.60 10.56 -21.91
N GLU A 1250 17.96 9.67 -22.66
CA GLU A 1250 16.63 9.12 -22.35
C GLU A 1250 16.77 8.11 -21.19
N HIS A 1251 15.97 8.28 -20.13
CA HIS A 1251 16.01 7.36 -19.00
C HIS A 1251 15.28 6.05 -19.34
N ALA A 1252 15.86 4.92 -18.95
CA ALA A 1252 15.19 3.63 -19.02
C ALA A 1252 13.91 3.65 -18.15
N THR A 1253 12.82 3.14 -18.69
CA THR A 1253 11.59 2.93 -17.93
C THR A 1253 11.72 1.72 -17.01
N LYS A 1254 10.78 1.53 -16.08
CA LYS A 1254 10.66 0.22 -15.43
C LYS A 1254 10.27 -0.80 -16.49
N THR A 1255 10.81 -2.02 -16.41
CA THR A 1255 10.26 -3.16 -17.15
C THR A 1255 8.77 -3.29 -16.85
N THR A 1256 7.98 -3.65 -17.86
CA THR A 1256 6.61 -4.16 -17.63
C THR A 1256 6.67 -5.24 -16.55
N PRO A 1257 5.72 -5.31 -15.59
CA PRO A 1257 5.59 -6.44 -14.69
C PRO A 1257 5.40 -7.73 -15.50
N THR A 1258 6.49 -8.47 -15.72
CA THR A 1258 6.41 -9.87 -16.11
C THR A 1258 6.08 -10.67 -14.85
N CYS A 1259 5.56 -11.90 -15.01
CA CYS A 1259 5.20 -12.75 -13.87
C CYS A 1259 6.36 -12.93 -12.86
N LEU A 1260 7.61 -12.74 -13.29
CA LEU A 1260 8.80 -12.64 -12.44
C LEU A 1260 8.65 -11.69 -11.24
N SER A 1261 8.04 -10.51 -11.41
CA SER A 1261 7.82 -9.56 -10.31
C SER A 1261 6.67 -9.96 -9.37
N SER A 1262 5.87 -10.93 -9.77
CA SER A 1262 4.81 -11.54 -8.95
C SER A 1262 5.32 -12.79 -8.22
N TYR A 1263 6.24 -13.54 -8.85
CA TYR A 1263 6.85 -14.80 -8.40
C TYR A 1263 8.08 -14.64 -7.48
N LEU A 1264 8.91 -13.61 -7.69
CA LEU A 1264 10.12 -13.34 -6.86
C LEU A 1264 9.81 -12.55 -5.57
N ARG A 1265 8.54 -12.23 -5.33
CA ARG A 1265 8.10 -11.14 -4.45
C ARG A 1265 7.06 -11.65 -3.47
#